data_AF-A0A2S0PCB2-F1
#
_entry.id   AF-A0A2S0PCB2-F1
#
_cell.length_a   1.000
_cell.length_b   1.000
_cell.length_c   1.000
_cell.angle_alpha   90.00
_cell.angle_beta   90.00
_cell.angle_gamma   90.00
#
_symmetry.space_group_name_H-M   'P 1'
#
loop_
_entity.id
_entity.type
_entity.pdbx_description
1 polymer ?
#
loop_
_entity_poly.entity_id
_entity_poly.type
_entity_poly.pdbx_seq_one_letter_code
_entity_poly.pdbx_strand_id
1 'polypeptide(L)'
;MVILAMAGGTGIMPVLASSADGVHRLDPVDIRGSHAVGLALTRDRVFVVSRGGQVADGATGVAIKGEQVGIRLELPFDSRGLDACGVCVRGNAARLTISGIGTVDKAASAIHVTGNEAYLNLYDSPAGTAGHVAGGGTGIWISGGRALILLRDRLTVEGAGSRGVLLKGRSSRIYRTGGEMQVSDGATGIEGLGDLVWATLQAGTLSVRGDGSTGVVLRGSNSLFDAGPGSTLNVTDRAVGLRLVTAGASLAGRIMVTAGATAVQVRGEPGAGSATVVNEYGASLETRGPAAYGLVGSGVAAGSKPMLVNRGLIDVDPAFHGAGQPWPDLPALGLPGHELGVGLSVSAPLDGTGQVHAINEGSIIVRHAGAGMVASRPGASVTNRGLVSLQSNADSPPAYGNLLHAMVALNGGSAINDDIGVIEVNTAYGKAFFADPGSTLVNRGTVRLHGSQMAANHPQTGLPQPGKARAPESNDGLVINSSPWDLSGNRLVIAGADQNIERLLNTSELRNGAVLVGKGGGFTNEGTLDRMRLVAAGSVHNTRSGSMTLSPDRASSVSARFINSGAIKLVQRFKVTGVLVNQAGGEMLLSQAGSIRYGQGGSFANHSVVSADHADHHGRAIYVAGPGNGVGTNAGLLIARGGYGVMSTSGSFGQLPQSVAPMRERSGGRGIFINQGLIDFTADKRATSALYVRSHASHDLLNDHGGIIAMRGNKAVAMRSDSDSQLVNRGTIHLGERGTTETGMTAMMLRQNMPGAIIVNEISGIINVNARRSHAFELPQGGRLINRGLVRLRCGDSSCGVFKDAATRAGDISGSVAAAAYQFAPRFREPVAGHEQRVARSTLAGYVIGTRPDGQAGTLSGGHLDASGVTVDTGFVAGTTARQARFAKVLRGERIDGIEQIRSRSAAWRAQAWRDADGDVGVTLTKNDYRELAPDAALRPLAAALEQDYDGSELFRSLELGSVADIGHALRQLSGAGIRSALKPLQTLEQRFVRLGHDMAETRTGFGLQLVGSRHGRPEARLGRSAYDLVVLRQRFAPGGAAQLTARYGFASLRPGATAADAGLAGHSQLFGLDYAQPLGRGPTLEGEFRYAQHRFDTRRTLRYGSVDLRPQASQRRDRFSGRFALVLAPQRLGGLALAPLLGLTVRHQRDAALTERNAGVYALQLSAARASAVEGVFGLRVRHEAVDARNGRGWRVDAELLGRPTLYRQAAVRQARFASLPDGGRFTLAADRARFGYGGRLSLSHQGKAGRFDLKVYAGRENGMQDRGEPGAGCTYSE
;
A
#
# COMPACT_ATOMS: atom_id res chain seq x y z
N MET A 1 46.18 -9.19 41.78
CA MET A 1 46.64 -10.37 42.53
C MET A 1 47.15 -11.36 41.49
N VAL A 2 48.47 -11.49 41.37
CA VAL A 2 49.12 -12.48 40.49
C VAL A 2 49.23 -13.74 41.34
N ILE A 3 48.57 -14.83 40.93
CA ILE A 3 48.69 -16.13 41.60
C ILE A 3 49.57 -17.02 40.73
N LEU A 4 50.69 -17.41 41.31
CA LEU A 4 51.58 -18.50 40.89
C LEU A 4 51.00 -19.82 41.41
N ALA A 5 50.98 -20.86 40.59
CA ALA A 5 51.11 -22.25 41.07
C ALA A 5 51.65 -23.12 39.93
N MET A 6 52.79 -23.77 40.18
CA MET A 6 53.29 -24.89 39.40
C MET A 6 53.19 -26.17 40.22
N ALA A 7 52.76 -27.26 39.59
CA ALA A 7 53.47 -28.55 39.55
C ALA A 7 52.67 -29.51 38.68
N GLY A 8 53.19 -29.82 37.49
CA GLY A 8 52.60 -30.79 36.55
C GLY A 8 52.61 -30.33 35.09
N GLY A 9 53.78 -29.94 34.57
CA GLY A 9 54.00 -29.77 33.13
C GLY A 9 53.33 -28.57 32.45
N THR A 10 53.49 -27.37 33.00
CA THR A 10 52.99 -26.11 32.41
C THR A 10 54.09 -25.05 32.42
N GLY A 11 54.75 -24.85 31.29
CA GLY A 11 55.73 -23.77 31.13
C GLY A 11 55.04 -22.43 30.89
N ILE A 12 55.08 -21.54 31.89
CA ILE A 12 54.82 -20.10 31.71
C ILE A 12 56.19 -19.42 31.66
N MET A 13 56.57 -18.89 30.50
CA MET A 13 57.69 -17.95 30.37
C MET A 13 57.12 -16.52 30.36
N PRO A 14 57.52 -15.62 31.28
CA PRO A 14 57.21 -14.21 31.16
C PRO A 14 58.46 -13.43 30.72
N VAL A 15 58.36 -12.68 29.62
CA VAL A 15 59.06 -11.39 29.51
C VAL A 15 57.96 -10.34 29.50
N LEU A 16 57.69 -9.76 30.67
CA LEU A 16 56.81 -8.60 30.83
C LEU A 16 57.69 -7.36 31.08
N ALA A 17 57.90 -6.54 30.06
CA ALA A 17 58.24 -5.15 30.27
C ALA A 17 56.92 -4.37 30.46
N SER A 18 56.49 -4.18 31.70
CA SER A 18 55.40 -3.24 31.99
C SER A 18 55.95 -1.81 31.92
N SER A 19 55.53 -1.03 30.93
CA SER A 19 55.73 0.42 30.95
C SER A 19 54.61 1.11 31.75
N ALA A 20 54.90 2.26 32.35
CA ALA A 20 53.99 3.03 33.22
C ALA A 20 52.67 3.47 32.56
N ASP A 21 52.51 3.26 31.24
CA ASP A 21 51.39 3.76 30.43
C ASP A 21 50.24 2.76 30.20
N GLY A 22 50.24 1.59 30.87
CA GLY A 22 49.14 0.61 30.74
C GLY A 22 49.14 -0.19 29.41
N VAL A 23 50.27 -0.18 28.69
CA VAL A 23 50.51 -0.98 27.48
C VAL A 23 51.31 -2.22 27.83
N HIS A 24 50.79 -3.40 27.49
CA HIS A 24 51.48 -4.69 27.65
C HIS A 24 52.07 -5.14 26.31
N ARG A 25 53.36 -5.46 26.27
CA ARG A 25 54.04 -6.02 25.09
C ARG A 25 54.37 -7.50 25.32
N LEU A 26 54.10 -8.33 24.32
CA LEU A 26 54.37 -9.77 24.32
C LEU A 26 55.27 -10.12 23.11
N ASP A 27 56.44 -10.66 23.39
CA ASP A 27 57.32 -11.27 22.38
C ASP A 27 56.72 -12.59 21.85
N PRO A 28 57.22 -13.18 20.75
CA PRO A 28 56.65 -14.42 20.20
C PRO A 28 56.59 -15.55 21.24
N VAL A 29 55.46 -16.27 21.32
CA VAL A 29 55.26 -17.34 22.32
C VAL A 29 54.83 -18.66 21.67
N ASP A 30 55.48 -19.78 22.03
CA ASP A 30 55.04 -21.14 21.69
C ASP A 30 54.41 -21.80 22.93
N ILE A 31 53.13 -22.15 22.84
CA ILE A 31 52.31 -22.59 23.97
C ILE A 31 51.47 -23.80 23.57
N ARG A 32 51.50 -24.85 24.40
CA ARG A 32 50.73 -26.08 24.16
C ARG A 32 50.03 -26.56 25.43
N GLY A 33 48.82 -27.11 25.27
CA GLY A 33 48.04 -27.78 26.32
C GLY A 33 46.73 -27.07 26.68
N SER A 34 45.73 -27.84 27.12
CA SER A 34 44.30 -27.49 27.17
C SER A 34 43.90 -26.34 28.11
N HIS A 35 44.85 -25.84 28.90
CA HIS A 35 44.66 -24.75 29.87
C HIS A 35 45.83 -23.76 29.86
N ALA A 36 46.77 -23.92 28.93
CA ALA A 36 47.94 -23.06 28.86
C ALA A 36 47.54 -21.72 28.25
N VAL A 37 47.85 -20.62 28.94
CA VAL A 37 47.56 -19.26 28.46
C VAL A 37 48.83 -18.44 28.46
N GLY A 38 49.15 -17.80 27.34
CA GLY A 38 50.36 -16.96 27.22
C GLY A 38 50.24 -15.67 28.00
N LEU A 39 49.16 -14.94 27.75
CA LEU A 39 48.81 -13.72 28.46
C LEU A 39 47.35 -13.77 28.89
N ALA A 40 47.10 -13.79 30.20
CA ALA A 40 45.76 -13.73 30.78
C ALA A 40 45.56 -12.40 31.53
N LEU A 41 44.57 -11.59 31.12
CA LEU A 41 44.24 -10.31 31.77
C LEU A 41 42.74 -10.23 32.09
N THR A 42 42.40 -9.79 33.30
CA THR A 42 41.02 -9.44 33.66
C THR A 42 40.96 -7.97 34.05
N ARG A 43 40.78 -7.08 33.05
CA ARG A 43 40.87 -5.62 33.22
C ARG A 43 40.20 -4.88 32.07
N ASP A 44 39.46 -3.82 32.39
CA ASP A 44 38.90 -2.90 31.41
C ASP A 44 39.95 -1.91 30.90
N ARG A 45 39.75 -1.37 29.69
CA ARG A 45 40.57 -0.30 29.09
C ARG A 45 42.07 -0.64 29.06
N VAL A 46 42.39 -1.87 28.67
CA VAL A 46 43.77 -2.34 28.50
C VAL A 46 44.18 -2.33 27.03
N PHE A 47 45.46 -2.08 26.77
CA PHE A 47 46.04 -2.15 25.43
C PHE A 47 47.18 -3.18 25.39
N VAL A 48 47.08 -4.16 24.48
CA VAL A 48 48.08 -5.22 24.29
C VAL A 48 48.69 -5.12 22.90
N VAL A 49 50.02 -5.19 22.82
CA VAL A 49 50.78 -5.39 21.59
C VAL A 49 51.43 -6.76 21.65
N SER A 50 51.17 -7.63 20.66
CA SER A 50 51.72 -8.98 20.61
C SER A 50 52.43 -9.24 19.28
N ARG A 51 53.53 -10.01 19.33
CA ARG A 51 54.26 -10.51 18.17
C ARG A 51 53.91 -11.96 17.80
N GLY A 52 52.75 -12.45 18.23
CA GLY A 52 52.21 -13.74 17.79
C GLY A 52 52.94 -14.96 18.34
N GLY A 53 52.98 -16.05 17.58
CA GLY A 53 53.64 -17.30 17.96
C GLY A 53 52.85 -18.55 17.62
N GLN A 54 53.13 -19.67 18.29
CA GLN A 54 52.46 -20.96 18.10
C GLN A 54 51.53 -21.25 19.29
N VAL A 55 50.30 -21.68 19.03
CA VAL A 55 49.31 -22.05 20.05
C VAL A 55 48.74 -23.41 19.68
N ALA A 56 48.88 -24.41 20.55
CA ALA A 56 48.37 -25.75 20.26
C ALA A 56 47.67 -26.47 21.41
N ASP A 57 46.96 -27.54 21.07
CA ASP A 57 46.36 -28.52 22.00
C ASP A 57 45.43 -27.87 23.06
N GLY A 58 44.61 -26.91 22.64
CA GLY A 58 43.64 -26.18 23.49
C GLY A 58 44.22 -24.97 24.23
N ALA A 59 45.48 -24.60 23.98
CA ALA A 59 46.09 -23.42 24.57
C ALA A 59 45.45 -22.11 24.05
N THR A 60 45.63 -21.01 24.80
CA THR A 60 45.25 -19.66 24.36
C THR A 60 46.45 -18.72 24.36
N GLY A 61 46.74 -18.04 23.24
CA GLY A 61 47.83 -17.07 23.16
C GLY A 61 47.58 -15.85 24.06
N VAL A 62 46.52 -15.10 23.76
CA VAL A 62 46.09 -13.92 24.52
C VAL A 62 44.63 -14.08 24.95
N ALA A 63 44.37 -14.11 26.26
CA ALA A 63 43.04 -14.16 26.85
C ALA A 63 42.75 -12.88 27.66
N ILE A 64 41.74 -12.11 27.27
CA ILE A 64 41.36 -10.87 27.98
C ILE A 64 39.88 -10.86 28.31
N LYS A 65 39.56 -10.64 29.59
CA LYS A 65 38.20 -10.38 30.08
C LYS A 65 38.10 -8.94 30.56
N GLY A 66 37.36 -8.10 29.85
CA GLY A 66 37.20 -6.68 30.17
C GLY A 66 36.59 -5.87 29.04
N GLU A 67 36.09 -4.68 29.37
CA GLU A 67 35.43 -3.75 28.44
C GLU A 67 36.46 -2.81 27.78
N GLN A 68 36.21 -2.37 26.54
CA GLN A 68 37.07 -1.43 25.78
C GLN A 68 38.53 -1.90 25.62
N VAL A 69 38.71 -3.20 25.38
CA VAL A 69 40.03 -3.81 25.16
C VAL A 69 40.60 -3.38 23.81
N GLY A 70 41.86 -2.97 23.77
CA GLY A 70 42.61 -2.73 22.55
C GLY A 70 43.70 -3.78 22.33
N ILE A 71 43.77 -4.36 21.13
CA ILE A 71 44.83 -5.31 20.76
C ILE A 71 45.44 -4.91 19.43
N ARG A 72 46.77 -4.87 19.37
CA ARG A 72 47.55 -4.80 18.14
C ARG A 72 48.38 -6.08 18.01
N LEU A 73 48.10 -6.88 16.98
CA LEU A 73 48.88 -8.07 16.68
C LEU A 73 49.80 -7.75 15.51
N GLU A 74 51.11 -7.70 15.76
CA GLU A 74 52.14 -7.35 14.76
C GLU A 74 52.45 -8.53 13.83
N LEU A 75 52.39 -9.75 14.36
CA LEU A 75 52.56 -11.02 13.65
C LEU A 75 51.50 -12.02 14.14
N PRO A 76 51.00 -12.93 13.27
CA PRO A 76 49.88 -13.80 13.61
C PRO A 76 50.23 -14.89 14.64
N PHE A 77 49.19 -15.51 15.21
CA PHE A 77 49.31 -16.77 15.95
C PHE A 77 48.95 -17.94 15.05
N ASP A 78 49.86 -18.91 14.91
CA ASP A 78 49.54 -20.20 14.32
C ASP A 78 48.83 -21.06 15.38
N SER A 79 47.53 -21.29 15.20
CA SER A 79 46.63 -21.91 16.18
C SER A 79 46.21 -23.32 15.71
N ARG A 80 46.55 -24.37 16.46
CA ARG A 80 46.29 -25.77 16.05
C ARG A 80 45.73 -26.63 17.19
N GLY A 81 44.58 -27.26 16.98
CA GLY A 81 44.00 -28.20 17.93
C GLY A 81 42.69 -27.69 18.54
N LEU A 82 41.88 -28.62 19.03
CA LEU A 82 40.54 -28.35 19.52
C LEU A 82 40.59 -27.28 20.62
N ASP A 83 39.74 -26.27 20.50
CA ASP A 83 39.61 -25.12 21.41
C ASP A 83 40.87 -24.22 21.53
N ALA A 84 41.93 -24.47 20.75
CA ALA A 84 43.08 -23.58 20.73
C ALA A 84 42.68 -22.20 20.21
N CYS A 85 43.10 -21.13 20.89
CA CYS A 85 42.71 -19.77 20.56
C CYS A 85 43.92 -18.82 20.48
N GLY A 86 44.17 -18.20 19.32
CA GLY A 86 45.24 -17.18 19.22
C GLY A 86 44.95 -15.97 20.12
N VAL A 87 43.82 -15.31 19.88
CA VAL A 87 43.35 -14.14 20.63
C VAL A 87 41.89 -14.30 21.03
N CYS A 88 41.63 -14.41 22.33
CA CYS A 88 40.31 -14.58 22.92
C CYS A 88 39.94 -13.38 23.80
N VAL A 89 38.87 -12.65 23.45
CA VAL A 89 38.41 -11.47 24.18
C VAL A 89 36.96 -11.64 24.62
N ARG A 90 36.67 -11.34 25.89
CA ARG A 90 35.31 -11.30 26.44
C ARG A 90 35.02 -9.94 27.07
N GLY A 91 34.12 -9.18 26.44
CA GLY A 91 33.70 -7.83 26.85
C GLY A 91 33.30 -6.97 25.66
N ASN A 92 32.57 -5.88 25.88
CA ASN A 92 32.09 -5.03 24.79
C ASN A 92 33.15 -4.02 24.32
N ALA A 93 32.93 -3.49 23.11
CA ALA A 93 33.74 -2.45 22.49
C ALA A 93 35.22 -2.81 22.33
N ALA A 94 35.53 -4.09 22.11
CA ALA A 94 36.89 -4.53 21.79
C ALA A 94 37.34 -3.95 20.44
N ARG A 95 38.58 -3.45 20.37
CA ARG A 95 39.20 -2.89 19.17
C ARG A 95 40.46 -3.65 18.82
N LEU A 96 40.42 -4.42 17.74
CA LEU A 96 41.49 -5.28 17.29
C LEU A 96 42.06 -4.76 15.97
N THR A 97 43.37 -4.57 15.91
CA THR A 97 44.13 -4.22 14.70
C THR A 97 45.15 -5.33 14.47
N ILE A 98 44.93 -6.15 13.45
CA ILE A 98 45.58 -7.46 13.32
C ILE A 98 46.30 -7.57 11.98
N SER A 99 47.52 -8.08 12.04
CA SER A 99 48.43 -8.32 10.92
C SER A 99 48.44 -9.81 10.56
N GLY A 100 47.52 -10.22 9.68
CA GLY A 100 47.28 -11.62 9.33
C GLY A 100 46.73 -12.49 10.46
N ILE A 101 46.22 -13.68 10.13
CA ILE A 101 45.71 -14.65 11.12
C ILE A 101 46.54 -15.92 11.26
N GLY A 102 47.57 -16.11 10.42
CA GLY A 102 48.45 -17.28 10.46
C GLY A 102 47.75 -18.55 9.99
N THR A 103 48.25 -19.70 10.44
CA THR A 103 47.67 -21.03 10.19
C THR A 103 46.70 -21.38 11.32
N VAL A 104 45.44 -21.65 10.99
CA VAL A 104 44.39 -22.10 11.92
C VAL A 104 43.93 -23.49 11.52
N ASP A 105 44.09 -24.49 12.37
CA ASP A 105 43.80 -25.88 12.03
C ASP A 105 43.20 -26.69 13.20
N LYS A 106 42.59 -27.84 12.89
CA LYS A 106 42.03 -28.81 13.85
C LYS A 106 41.04 -28.18 14.84
N ALA A 107 40.03 -27.47 14.33
CA ALA A 107 39.00 -26.78 15.10
C ALA A 107 39.48 -25.65 16.04
N ALA A 108 40.70 -25.12 15.82
CA ALA A 108 41.19 -23.92 16.51
C ALA A 108 40.49 -22.63 16.04
N SER A 109 40.70 -21.53 16.77
CA SER A 109 40.30 -20.17 16.38
C SER A 109 41.47 -19.20 16.40
N ALA A 110 41.70 -18.39 15.36
CA ALA A 110 42.75 -17.35 15.44
C ALA A 110 42.30 -16.18 16.32
N ILE A 111 41.08 -15.68 16.10
CA ILE A 111 40.51 -14.57 16.85
C ILE A 111 39.09 -14.92 17.27
N HIS A 112 38.80 -14.85 18.57
CA HIS A 112 37.46 -15.05 19.10
C HIS A 112 37.08 -13.90 20.04
N VAL A 113 36.04 -13.13 19.67
CA VAL A 113 35.50 -12.03 20.47
C VAL A 113 34.06 -12.32 20.87
N THR A 114 33.79 -12.31 22.18
CA THR A 114 32.43 -12.37 22.73
C THR A 114 32.07 -11.03 23.40
N GLY A 115 31.17 -10.26 22.79
CA GLY A 115 30.74 -8.94 23.26
C GLY A 115 30.21 -8.05 22.14
N ASN A 116 29.39 -7.05 22.48
CA ASN A 116 28.81 -6.13 21.50
C ASN A 116 29.82 -5.06 21.05
N GLU A 117 29.58 -4.44 19.89
CA GLU A 117 30.36 -3.31 19.36
C GLU A 117 31.85 -3.61 19.11
N ALA A 118 32.19 -4.88 18.83
CA ALA A 118 33.54 -5.25 18.45
C ALA A 118 33.93 -4.57 17.12
N TYR A 119 35.11 -3.96 17.09
CA TYR A 119 35.75 -3.41 15.90
C TYR A 119 37.00 -4.24 15.60
N LEU A 120 37.09 -4.77 14.39
CA LEU A 120 38.24 -5.54 13.92
C LEU A 120 38.72 -4.98 12.58
N ASN A 121 40.02 -4.72 12.48
CA ASN A 121 40.68 -4.30 11.24
C ASN A 121 41.84 -5.26 10.93
N LEU A 122 41.67 -6.07 9.88
CA LEU A 122 42.62 -7.08 9.45
C LEU A 122 43.30 -6.66 8.14
N TYR A 123 44.63 -6.71 8.13
CA TYR A 123 45.48 -6.44 6.97
C TYR A 123 46.54 -7.54 6.80
N ASP A 124 47.19 -7.58 5.64
CA ASP A 124 48.23 -8.56 5.33
C ASP A 124 49.41 -8.51 6.32
N SER A 125 49.97 -9.69 6.61
CA SER A 125 51.19 -9.80 7.40
C SER A 125 52.40 -9.21 6.63
N PRO A 126 53.29 -8.43 7.28
CA PRO A 126 54.55 -7.98 6.71
C PRO A 126 55.44 -9.12 6.18
N ALA A 127 55.26 -10.34 6.69
CA ALA A 127 55.97 -11.53 6.25
C ALA A 127 55.52 -12.02 4.85
N GLY A 128 54.45 -11.44 4.29
CA GLY A 128 53.94 -11.78 2.95
C GLY A 128 53.17 -13.09 2.86
N THR A 129 53.09 -13.86 3.94
CA THR A 129 52.35 -15.13 4.04
C THR A 129 50.85 -14.87 4.13
N ALA A 130 50.07 -15.54 3.27
CA ALA A 130 48.61 -15.53 3.36
C ALA A 130 48.15 -16.29 4.62
N GLY A 131 47.05 -15.83 5.23
CA GLY A 131 46.40 -16.60 6.29
C GLY A 131 45.83 -17.91 5.74
N HIS A 132 45.85 -18.97 6.54
CA HIS A 132 45.40 -20.29 6.14
C HIS A 132 44.49 -20.91 7.20
N VAL A 133 43.25 -21.26 6.87
CA VAL A 133 42.29 -21.88 7.79
C VAL A 133 41.87 -23.25 7.26
N ALA A 134 42.10 -24.30 8.04
CA ALA A 134 41.85 -25.69 7.67
C ALA A 134 41.31 -26.53 8.83
N GLY A 135 40.99 -27.81 8.55
CA GLY A 135 40.64 -28.83 9.55
C GLY A 135 39.50 -28.44 10.50
N GLY A 136 38.48 -27.72 10.02
CA GLY A 136 37.36 -27.25 10.83
C GLY A 136 37.65 -26.00 11.67
N GLY A 137 38.81 -25.37 11.49
CA GLY A 137 39.22 -24.15 12.17
C GLY A 137 38.36 -22.93 11.79
N THR A 138 38.37 -21.90 12.65
CA THR A 138 37.69 -20.62 12.38
C THR A 138 38.68 -19.46 12.48
N GLY A 139 38.88 -18.71 11.39
CA GLY A 139 39.81 -17.57 11.39
C GLY A 139 39.37 -16.47 12.37
N ILE A 140 38.22 -15.86 12.08
CA ILE A 140 37.63 -14.81 12.90
C ILE A 140 36.26 -15.26 13.40
N TRP A 141 36.06 -15.29 14.71
CA TRP A 141 34.79 -15.58 15.34
C TRP A 141 34.34 -14.41 16.22
N ILE A 142 33.26 -13.73 15.85
CA ILE A 142 32.63 -12.70 16.68
C ILE A 142 31.22 -13.12 17.09
N SER A 143 30.96 -13.11 18.39
CA SER A 143 29.64 -13.35 18.99
C SER A 143 29.18 -12.09 19.74
N GLY A 144 28.32 -11.29 19.09
CA GLY A 144 27.83 -10.01 19.60
C GLY A 144 27.25 -9.10 18.51
N GLY A 145 26.32 -8.22 18.89
CA GLY A 145 25.66 -7.30 17.97
C GLY A 145 26.47 -6.03 17.72
N ARG A 146 26.16 -5.32 16.62
CA ARG A 146 26.80 -4.06 16.20
C ARG A 146 28.32 -4.16 15.97
N ALA A 147 28.81 -5.34 15.57
CA ALA A 147 30.21 -5.50 15.22
C ALA A 147 30.54 -4.83 13.88
N LEU A 148 31.76 -4.34 13.73
CA LEU A 148 32.33 -3.81 12.47
C LEU A 148 33.64 -4.52 12.18
N ILE A 149 33.65 -5.33 11.11
CA ILE A 149 34.83 -6.08 10.66
C ILE A 149 35.30 -5.47 9.33
N LEU A 150 36.59 -5.10 9.24
CA LEU A 150 37.25 -4.63 8.04
C LEU A 150 38.33 -5.65 7.62
N LEU A 151 38.25 -6.15 6.40
CA LEU A 151 39.15 -7.16 5.83
C LEU A 151 39.87 -6.59 4.61
N ARG A 152 41.20 -6.68 4.60
CA ARG A 152 42.09 -6.24 3.51
C ARG A 152 43.21 -7.25 3.20
N ASP A 153 43.10 -8.43 3.79
CA ASP A 153 44.11 -9.49 3.83
C ASP A 153 43.98 -10.50 2.68
N ARG A 154 45.00 -11.34 2.52
CA ARG A 154 44.95 -12.60 1.76
C ARG A 154 44.66 -13.76 2.70
N LEU A 155 43.60 -14.50 2.41
CA LEU A 155 43.11 -15.60 3.22
C LEU A 155 42.73 -16.81 2.38
N THR A 156 43.28 -17.96 2.71
CA THR A 156 42.86 -19.27 2.19
C THR A 156 42.05 -19.99 3.27
N VAL A 157 40.88 -20.49 2.92
CA VAL A 157 39.99 -21.28 3.80
C VAL A 157 39.69 -22.59 3.09
N GLU A 158 40.18 -23.70 3.61
CA GLU A 158 40.05 -25.01 2.98
C GLU A 158 39.53 -26.07 3.96
N GLY A 159 38.91 -27.11 3.42
CA GLY A 159 38.44 -28.26 4.19
C GLY A 159 37.08 -28.10 4.86
N ALA A 160 36.38 -29.23 4.99
CA ALA A 160 35.02 -29.27 5.51
C ALA A 160 34.91 -28.68 6.92
N GLY A 161 33.94 -27.77 7.11
CA GLY A 161 33.65 -27.13 8.39
C GLY A 161 34.56 -25.94 8.75
N SER A 162 35.61 -25.69 7.97
CA SER A 162 36.47 -24.52 8.13
C SER A 162 35.72 -23.23 7.80
N ARG A 163 35.95 -22.16 8.57
CA ARG A 163 35.31 -20.86 8.39
C ARG A 163 36.32 -19.73 8.40
N GLY A 164 36.34 -18.88 7.37
CA GLY A 164 37.17 -17.68 7.38
C GLY A 164 36.71 -16.67 8.43
N VAL A 165 35.43 -16.28 8.34
CA VAL A 165 34.77 -15.36 9.26
C VAL A 165 33.43 -15.94 9.70
N LEU A 166 33.20 -16.04 11.00
CA LEU A 166 31.92 -16.39 11.62
C LEU A 166 31.44 -15.23 12.50
N LEU A 167 30.36 -14.58 12.09
CA LEU A 167 29.73 -13.48 12.80
C LEU A 167 28.34 -13.89 13.28
N LYS A 168 28.15 -13.96 14.59
CA LYS A 168 26.87 -14.25 15.25
C LYS A 168 26.39 -13.00 15.98
N GLY A 169 25.39 -12.29 15.44
CA GLY A 169 24.87 -11.07 16.07
C GLY A 169 23.99 -10.23 15.17
N ARG A 170 23.25 -9.29 15.77
CA ARG A 170 22.33 -8.38 15.05
C ARG A 170 23.00 -7.06 14.67
N SER A 171 22.58 -6.47 13.56
CA SER A 171 22.98 -5.09 13.16
C SER A 171 24.49 -4.91 12.98
N SER A 172 25.17 -5.95 12.49
CA SER A 172 26.63 -5.99 12.34
C SER A 172 27.04 -5.82 10.88
N ARG A 173 28.28 -5.39 10.65
CA ARG A 173 28.82 -5.05 9.33
C ARG A 173 30.17 -5.71 9.08
N ILE A 174 30.33 -6.31 7.91
CA ILE A 174 31.58 -6.86 7.40
C ILE A 174 31.91 -6.11 6.11
N TYR A 175 33.07 -5.48 6.03
CA TYR A 175 33.56 -4.83 4.81
C TYR A 175 34.85 -5.50 4.37
N ARG A 176 34.85 -6.04 3.16
CA ARG A 176 36.07 -6.41 2.46
C ARG A 176 36.38 -5.31 1.47
N THR A 177 37.45 -4.56 1.74
CA THR A 177 37.80 -3.36 0.97
C THR A 177 39.03 -3.59 0.07
N GLY A 178 39.48 -4.84 -0.08
CA GLY A 178 40.63 -5.26 -0.87
C GLY A 178 41.08 -6.70 -0.50
N GLY A 179 42.20 -7.14 -1.09
CA GLY A 179 42.76 -8.47 -0.85
C GLY A 179 42.06 -9.61 -1.61
N GLU A 180 42.49 -10.84 -1.35
CA GLU A 180 41.96 -12.06 -1.99
C GLU A 180 41.54 -13.08 -0.94
N MET A 181 40.34 -13.65 -1.09
CA MET A 181 39.90 -14.77 -0.26
C MET A 181 39.68 -15.98 -1.16
N GLN A 182 40.36 -17.08 -0.87
CA GLN A 182 40.19 -18.37 -1.54
C GLN A 182 39.46 -19.33 -0.60
N VAL A 183 38.40 -19.97 -1.09
CA VAL A 183 37.57 -20.91 -0.33
C VAL A 183 37.48 -22.23 -1.07
N SER A 184 37.93 -23.33 -0.46
CA SER A 184 37.93 -24.66 -1.11
C SER A 184 37.52 -25.84 -0.21
N ASP A 185 37.31 -26.99 -0.83
CA ASP A 185 37.16 -28.31 -0.19
C ASP A 185 36.11 -28.39 0.93
N GLY A 186 34.95 -27.75 0.73
CA GLY A 186 33.83 -27.77 1.67
C GLY A 186 33.86 -26.67 2.74
N ALA A 187 34.75 -25.69 2.61
CA ALA A 187 34.88 -24.57 3.53
C ALA A 187 33.81 -23.48 3.32
N THR A 188 33.68 -22.58 4.31
CA THR A 188 32.88 -21.36 4.21
C THR A 188 33.74 -20.11 4.38
N GLY A 189 33.70 -19.16 3.44
CA GLY A 189 34.49 -17.93 3.52
C GLY A 189 33.97 -17.00 4.63
N ILE A 190 32.78 -16.44 4.43
CA ILE A 190 32.11 -15.54 5.39
C ILE A 190 30.75 -16.12 5.76
N GLU A 191 30.50 -16.34 7.05
CA GLU A 191 29.23 -16.77 7.59
C GLU A 191 28.66 -15.72 8.56
N GLY A 192 27.55 -15.09 8.16
CA GLY A 192 26.81 -14.12 8.97
C GLY A 192 25.48 -14.69 9.45
N LEU A 193 25.32 -14.78 10.77
CA LEU A 193 24.14 -15.33 11.43
C LEU A 193 23.50 -14.27 12.33
N GLY A 194 22.28 -13.86 12.00
CA GLY A 194 21.51 -12.84 12.70
C GLY A 194 20.83 -11.85 11.75
N ASP A 195 19.88 -11.10 12.29
CA ASP A 195 19.13 -10.09 11.52
C ASP A 195 19.97 -8.81 11.32
N LEU A 196 19.73 -8.12 10.20
CA LEU A 196 20.41 -6.87 9.84
C LEU A 196 21.94 -7.01 9.77
N VAL A 197 22.43 -8.14 9.25
CA VAL A 197 23.84 -8.32 8.94
C VAL A 197 24.12 -7.82 7.52
N TRP A 198 25.05 -6.87 7.40
CA TRP A 198 25.51 -6.36 6.11
C TRP A 198 26.92 -6.88 5.82
N ALA A 199 27.08 -7.64 4.75
CA ALA A 199 28.40 -8.05 4.26
C ALA A 199 28.65 -7.37 2.92
N THR A 200 29.66 -6.52 2.85
CA THR A 200 29.96 -5.70 1.66
C THR A 200 31.34 -6.05 1.11
N LEU A 201 31.39 -6.43 -0.15
CA LEU A 201 32.62 -6.57 -0.93
C LEU A 201 32.79 -5.30 -1.78
N GLN A 202 33.50 -4.30 -1.27
CA GLN A 202 33.68 -3.03 -1.99
C GLN A 202 34.70 -3.15 -3.12
N ALA A 203 35.77 -3.92 -2.90
CA ALA A 203 36.85 -4.19 -3.85
C ALA A 203 37.56 -5.50 -3.48
N GLY A 204 38.32 -6.07 -4.42
CA GLY A 204 39.07 -7.31 -4.23
C GLY A 204 38.36 -8.54 -4.79
N THR A 205 38.98 -9.70 -4.59
CA THR A 205 38.55 -10.98 -5.21
C THR A 205 38.12 -11.98 -4.15
N LEU A 206 36.94 -12.59 -4.35
CA LEU A 206 36.52 -13.79 -3.63
C LEU A 206 36.48 -14.95 -4.63
N SER A 207 37.31 -15.97 -4.41
CA SER A 207 37.42 -17.16 -5.25
C SER A 207 36.90 -18.37 -4.46
N VAL A 208 35.90 -19.05 -4.97
CA VAL A 208 35.25 -20.19 -4.31
C VAL A 208 35.32 -21.40 -5.25
N ARG A 209 35.89 -22.51 -4.79
CA ARG A 209 36.14 -23.69 -5.60
C ARG A 209 35.80 -24.98 -4.86
N GLY A 210 35.36 -26.01 -5.57
CA GLY A 210 35.19 -27.35 -5.03
C GLY A 210 33.82 -27.59 -4.42
N ASP A 211 33.39 -28.85 -4.44
CA ASP A 211 32.06 -29.25 -4.01
C ASP A 211 31.85 -28.96 -2.51
N GLY A 212 30.64 -28.51 -2.15
CA GLY A 212 30.29 -28.10 -0.79
C GLY A 212 30.85 -26.73 -0.35
N SER A 213 31.86 -26.18 -1.02
CA SER A 213 32.42 -24.87 -0.68
C SER A 213 31.42 -23.74 -0.88
N THR A 214 31.39 -22.77 0.05
CA THR A 214 30.52 -21.60 -0.05
C THR A 214 31.26 -20.31 0.28
N GLY A 215 31.23 -19.32 -0.63
CA GLY A 215 31.92 -18.05 -0.41
C GLY A 215 31.33 -17.26 0.74
N VAL A 216 30.05 -16.95 0.64
CA VAL A 216 29.31 -16.21 1.68
C VAL A 216 28.00 -16.91 2.02
N VAL A 217 27.73 -17.07 3.31
CA VAL A 217 26.46 -17.54 3.85
C VAL A 217 25.86 -16.44 4.71
N LEU A 218 24.67 -15.97 4.37
CA LEU A 218 23.89 -15.05 5.21
C LEU A 218 22.57 -15.69 5.62
N ARG A 219 22.31 -15.73 6.93
CA ARG A 219 21.05 -16.19 7.50
C ARG A 219 20.50 -15.17 8.48
N GLY A 220 19.36 -14.59 8.16
CA GLY A 220 18.63 -13.65 9.01
C GLY A 220 17.84 -12.63 8.23
N SER A 221 16.80 -12.08 8.86
CA SER A 221 15.88 -11.14 8.23
C SER A 221 16.54 -9.78 8.00
N ASN A 222 16.25 -9.16 6.85
CA ASN A 222 16.79 -7.86 6.45
C ASN A 222 18.33 -7.80 6.41
N SER A 223 18.98 -8.96 6.30
CA SER A 223 20.41 -9.05 6.04
C SER A 223 20.66 -8.90 4.52
N LEU A 224 21.80 -8.34 4.15
CA LEU A 224 22.11 -7.99 2.77
C LEU A 224 23.59 -8.24 2.48
N PHE A 225 23.87 -8.89 1.35
CA PHE A 225 25.18 -8.88 0.74
C PHE A 225 25.26 -7.78 -0.33
N ASP A 226 26.34 -7.00 -0.36
CA ASP A 226 26.51 -5.93 -1.35
C ASP A 226 27.89 -6.03 -2.02
N ALA A 227 27.92 -6.27 -3.33
CA ALA A 227 29.14 -6.33 -4.12
C ALA A 227 29.28 -5.04 -4.94
N GLY A 228 30.30 -4.24 -4.64
CA GLY A 228 30.57 -2.98 -5.33
C GLY A 228 31.15 -3.19 -6.74
N PRO A 229 31.17 -2.15 -7.60
CA PRO A 229 31.63 -2.24 -8.99
C PRO A 229 33.08 -2.71 -9.18
N GLY A 230 33.95 -2.47 -8.18
CA GLY A 230 35.35 -2.89 -8.21
C GLY A 230 35.62 -4.29 -7.66
N SER A 231 34.58 -5.09 -7.44
CA SER A 231 34.70 -6.43 -6.85
C SER A 231 34.59 -7.55 -7.89
N THR A 232 35.30 -8.65 -7.64
CA THR A 232 35.24 -9.88 -8.45
C THR A 232 34.86 -11.08 -7.60
N LEU A 233 33.87 -11.85 -8.04
CA LEU A 233 33.51 -13.14 -7.46
C LEU A 233 33.73 -14.26 -8.49
N ASN A 234 34.66 -15.17 -8.21
CA ASN A 234 34.93 -16.34 -9.05
C ASN A 234 34.38 -17.59 -8.35
N VAL A 235 33.53 -18.36 -9.03
CA VAL A 235 32.91 -19.57 -8.47
C VAL A 235 33.10 -20.74 -9.43
N THR A 236 33.78 -21.80 -8.99
CA THR A 236 34.16 -22.92 -9.85
C THR A 236 33.93 -24.28 -9.19
N ASP A 237 33.98 -25.35 -9.97
CA ASP A 237 33.99 -26.75 -9.50
C ASP A 237 32.87 -27.08 -8.50
N ARG A 238 31.61 -26.83 -8.87
CA ARG A 238 30.42 -27.14 -8.04
C ARG A 238 30.26 -26.33 -6.75
N ALA A 239 31.09 -25.30 -6.55
CA ALA A 239 30.95 -24.39 -5.42
C ALA A 239 29.73 -23.46 -5.54
N VAL A 240 29.36 -22.83 -4.41
CA VAL A 240 28.34 -21.77 -4.37
C VAL A 240 28.98 -20.45 -3.95
N GLY A 241 28.83 -19.40 -4.76
CA GLY A 241 29.36 -18.08 -4.43
C GLY A 241 28.68 -17.50 -3.19
N LEU A 242 27.38 -17.28 -3.28
CA LEU A 242 26.54 -16.75 -2.21
C LEU A 242 25.38 -17.70 -1.90
N ARG A 243 25.20 -18.06 -0.64
CA ARG A 243 24.03 -18.79 -0.14
C ARG A 243 23.25 -17.92 0.84
N LEU A 244 22.05 -17.53 0.44
CA LEU A 244 21.20 -16.59 1.17
C LEU A 244 19.96 -17.31 1.69
N VAL A 245 19.75 -17.23 3.00
CA VAL A 245 18.57 -17.76 3.67
C VAL A 245 17.87 -16.58 4.31
N THR A 246 16.73 -16.16 3.75
CA THR A 246 15.96 -14.96 4.18
C THR A 246 16.68 -13.60 4.03
N ALA A 247 17.89 -13.61 3.49
CA ALA A 247 18.73 -12.45 3.21
C ALA A 247 18.66 -12.05 1.72
N GLY A 248 18.90 -10.78 1.42
CA GLY A 248 18.98 -10.26 0.05
C GLY A 248 20.42 -10.07 -0.44
N ALA A 249 20.57 -9.70 -1.72
CA ALA A 249 21.85 -9.25 -2.27
C ALA A 249 21.69 -8.15 -3.33
N SER A 250 22.69 -7.27 -3.41
CA SER A 250 22.90 -6.26 -4.44
C SER A 250 24.26 -6.52 -5.08
N LEU A 251 24.30 -6.69 -6.41
CA LEU A 251 25.48 -7.13 -7.15
C LEU A 251 25.81 -6.11 -8.23
N ALA A 252 26.81 -5.25 -8.01
CA ALA A 252 27.29 -4.25 -8.97
C ALA A 252 28.65 -4.61 -9.62
N GLY A 253 29.34 -5.63 -9.10
CA GLY A 253 30.66 -6.08 -9.58
C GLY A 253 30.62 -7.12 -10.70
N ARG A 254 31.77 -7.78 -10.94
CA ARG A 254 31.91 -8.88 -11.90
C ARG A 254 31.80 -10.23 -11.22
N ILE A 255 30.98 -11.12 -11.76
CA ILE A 255 30.81 -12.50 -11.27
C ILE A 255 31.13 -13.48 -12.40
N MET A 256 32.05 -14.40 -12.15
CA MET A 256 32.43 -15.47 -13.07
C MET A 256 32.07 -16.82 -12.45
N VAL A 257 31.27 -17.61 -13.16
CA VAL A 257 30.86 -18.95 -12.74
C VAL A 257 31.33 -19.95 -13.77
N THR A 258 31.99 -21.04 -13.36
CA THR A 258 32.39 -22.12 -14.27
C THR A 258 31.58 -23.40 -14.06
N ALA A 259 31.92 -24.46 -14.78
CA ALA A 259 31.16 -25.70 -14.84
C ALA A 259 30.75 -26.25 -13.46
N GLY A 260 29.47 -26.58 -13.32
CA GLY A 260 28.83 -27.12 -12.12
C GLY A 260 28.56 -26.12 -11.00
N ALA A 261 29.12 -24.91 -11.03
CA ALA A 261 29.03 -23.94 -9.95
C ALA A 261 27.77 -23.06 -10.01
N THR A 262 27.44 -22.41 -8.89
CA THR A 262 26.30 -21.46 -8.80
C THR A 262 26.75 -20.13 -8.22
N ALA A 263 26.49 -19.01 -8.91
CA ALA A 263 26.82 -17.68 -8.39
C ALA A 263 26.05 -17.36 -7.11
N VAL A 264 24.71 -17.39 -7.17
CA VAL A 264 23.84 -17.07 -6.04
C VAL A 264 22.73 -18.08 -5.88
N GLN A 265 22.59 -18.60 -4.67
CA GLN A 265 21.52 -19.51 -4.27
C GLN A 265 20.70 -18.90 -3.13
N VAL A 266 19.42 -18.62 -3.40
CA VAL A 266 18.45 -18.14 -2.41
C VAL A 266 17.54 -19.28 -1.99
N ARG A 267 17.41 -19.50 -0.68
CA ARG A 267 16.44 -20.43 -0.08
C ARG A 267 15.46 -19.65 0.80
N GLY A 268 14.19 -19.64 0.41
CA GLY A 268 13.13 -19.00 1.18
C GLY A 268 12.57 -19.95 2.24
N GLU A 269 12.70 -19.58 3.51
CA GLU A 269 12.18 -20.29 4.69
C GLU A 269 10.85 -19.67 5.19
N PRO A 270 10.00 -20.43 5.91
CA PRO A 270 8.69 -19.95 6.34
C PRO A 270 8.79 -18.85 7.41
N GLY A 271 7.90 -17.86 7.34
CA GLY A 271 7.81 -16.76 8.31
C GLY A 271 8.81 -15.61 8.12
N ALA A 272 9.62 -15.65 7.07
CA ALA A 272 10.62 -14.62 6.78
C ALA A 272 10.22 -13.74 5.59
N GLY A 273 10.65 -12.47 5.61
CA GLY A 273 10.37 -11.49 4.55
C GLY A 273 10.90 -11.92 3.16
N SER A 274 10.43 -11.24 2.10
CA SER A 274 10.85 -11.50 0.72
C SER A 274 12.36 -11.26 0.54
N ALA A 275 13.12 -12.34 0.34
CA ALA A 275 14.55 -12.26 0.00
C ALA A 275 14.69 -11.79 -1.45
N THR A 276 15.29 -10.62 -1.65
CA THR A 276 15.48 -10.02 -2.99
C THR A 276 16.95 -10.02 -3.38
N VAL A 277 17.27 -10.52 -4.57
CA VAL A 277 18.62 -10.45 -5.17
C VAL A 277 18.56 -9.64 -6.46
N VAL A 278 19.43 -8.64 -6.57
CA VAL A 278 19.49 -7.74 -7.72
C VAL A 278 20.89 -7.78 -8.35
N ASN A 279 20.97 -8.11 -9.64
CA ASN A 279 22.13 -7.81 -10.47
C ASN A 279 21.97 -6.38 -11.01
N GLU A 280 22.72 -5.43 -10.47
CA GLU A 280 22.53 -3.99 -10.69
C GLU A 280 22.97 -3.52 -12.08
N TYR A 281 22.62 -2.28 -12.42
CA TYR A 281 23.05 -1.66 -13.66
C TYR A 281 24.58 -1.61 -13.77
N GLY A 282 25.12 -2.03 -14.92
CA GLY A 282 26.56 -2.08 -15.17
C GLY A 282 27.27 -3.32 -14.60
N ALA A 283 26.59 -4.15 -13.81
CA ALA A 283 27.13 -5.43 -13.35
C ALA A 283 27.18 -6.46 -14.47
N SER A 284 28.16 -7.37 -14.41
CA SER A 284 28.28 -8.51 -15.33
C SER A 284 28.37 -9.84 -14.59
N LEU A 285 27.48 -10.76 -14.93
CA LEU A 285 27.51 -12.14 -14.47
C LEU A 285 27.73 -13.05 -15.68
N GLU A 286 28.82 -13.80 -15.69
CA GLU A 286 29.16 -14.74 -16.76
C GLU A 286 29.11 -16.17 -16.23
N THR A 287 28.37 -17.05 -16.89
CA THR A 287 28.35 -18.50 -16.60
C THR A 287 28.97 -19.25 -17.78
N ARG A 288 30.08 -19.96 -17.55
CA ARG A 288 30.87 -20.66 -18.57
C ARG A 288 30.96 -22.15 -18.29
N GLY A 289 30.69 -22.99 -19.29
CA GLY A 289 30.77 -24.45 -19.15
C GLY A 289 29.48 -25.08 -18.58
N PRO A 290 29.37 -26.42 -18.64
CA PRO A 290 28.13 -27.13 -18.34
C PRO A 290 27.73 -27.06 -16.86
N ALA A 291 26.43 -27.02 -16.60
CA ALA A 291 25.80 -26.89 -15.28
C ALA A 291 26.25 -25.65 -14.48
N ALA A 292 26.68 -24.58 -15.16
CA ALA A 292 26.97 -23.29 -14.53
C ALA A 292 25.69 -22.45 -14.40
N TYR A 293 25.37 -22.00 -13.18
CA TYR A 293 24.14 -21.26 -12.89
C TYR A 293 24.41 -19.85 -12.34
N GLY A 294 23.64 -18.88 -12.83
CA GLY A 294 23.68 -17.50 -12.37
C GLY A 294 22.94 -17.32 -11.05
N LEU A 295 21.72 -16.79 -11.13
CA LEU A 295 20.89 -16.54 -9.95
C LEU A 295 19.81 -17.61 -9.82
N VAL A 296 19.78 -18.30 -8.69
CA VAL A 296 18.85 -19.40 -8.42
C VAL A 296 18.05 -19.11 -7.15
N GLY A 297 16.72 -19.16 -7.24
CA GLY A 297 15.79 -18.93 -6.14
C GLY A 297 14.86 -20.11 -5.92
N SER A 298 14.82 -20.64 -4.69
CA SER A 298 13.94 -21.77 -4.34
C SER A 298 13.11 -21.45 -3.10
N GLY A 299 11.79 -21.65 -3.21
CA GLY A 299 10.91 -21.71 -2.05
C GLY A 299 10.99 -23.11 -1.42
N VAL A 300 11.43 -23.20 -0.16
CA VAL A 300 11.52 -24.50 0.55
C VAL A 300 10.34 -24.75 1.50
N ALA A 301 9.44 -23.78 1.69
CA ALA A 301 8.25 -23.90 2.53
C ALA A 301 7.10 -22.98 2.09
N ALA A 302 5.91 -23.23 2.64
CA ALA A 302 4.73 -22.40 2.40
C ALA A 302 4.95 -20.93 2.81
N GLY A 303 4.53 -20.01 1.93
CA GLY A 303 4.67 -18.57 2.14
C GLY A 303 6.04 -17.97 1.78
N SER A 304 6.99 -18.77 1.28
CA SER A 304 8.29 -18.26 0.80
C SER A 304 8.13 -17.39 -0.46
N LYS A 305 8.78 -16.21 -0.47
CA LYS A 305 8.74 -15.25 -1.59
C LYS A 305 10.09 -14.72 -2.07
N PRO A 306 11.05 -15.57 -2.52
CA PRO A 306 12.27 -15.07 -3.16
C PRO A 306 11.95 -14.29 -4.45
N MET A 307 12.68 -13.19 -4.67
CA MET A 307 12.61 -12.38 -5.88
C MET A 307 14.02 -12.18 -6.45
N LEU A 308 14.22 -12.54 -7.72
CA LEU A 308 15.48 -12.30 -8.44
C LEU A 308 15.24 -11.21 -9.49
N VAL A 309 16.15 -10.24 -9.60
CA VAL A 309 16.05 -9.16 -10.58
C VAL A 309 17.37 -8.99 -11.31
N ASN A 310 17.34 -9.00 -12.64
CA ASN A 310 18.48 -8.63 -13.47
C ASN A 310 18.27 -7.25 -14.10
N ARG A 311 19.14 -6.29 -13.80
CA ARG A 311 19.23 -4.96 -14.45
C ARG A 311 20.52 -4.79 -15.26
N GLY A 312 21.56 -5.55 -14.93
CA GLY A 312 22.83 -5.60 -15.64
C GLY A 312 22.84 -6.60 -16.80
N LEU A 313 24.04 -7.14 -17.06
CA LEU A 313 24.27 -8.20 -18.05
C LEU A 313 24.42 -9.56 -17.38
N ILE A 314 23.71 -10.56 -17.88
CA ILE A 314 23.98 -11.98 -17.62
C ILE A 314 24.37 -12.64 -18.96
N ASP A 315 25.54 -13.27 -19.03
CA ASP A 315 26.05 -13.97 -20.22
C ASP A 315 26.23 -15.46 -19.91
N VAL A 316 25.47 -16.31 -20.59
CA VAL A 316 25.37 -17.76 -20.35
C VAL A 316 25.96 -18.51 -21.53
N ASP A 317 27.03 -19.27 -21.33
CA ASP A 317 27.66 -20.10 -22.36
C ASP A 317 28.11 -21.46 -21.81
N PRO A 318 27.24 -22.48 -21.82
CA PRO A 318 27.56 -23.84 -21.38
C PRO A 318 28.58 -24.55 -22.26
N ALA A 319 28.72 -24.13 -23.52
CA ALA A 319 29.62 -24.73 -24.50
C ALA A 319 30.98 -24.01 -24.57
N PHE A 320 31.25 -23.13 -23.62
CA PHE A 320 32.49 -22.36 -23.58
C PHE A 320 33.71 -23.28 -23.58
N HIS A 321 34.59 -23.07 -24.55
CA HIS A 321 35.84 -23.81 -24.74
C HIS A 321 36.95 -22.85 -25.19
N GLY A 322 38.21 -23.23 -24.98
CA GLY A 322 39.35 -22.44 -25.44
C GLY A 322 39.49 -22.45 -26.97
N ALA A 323 40.09 -21.40 -27.54
CA ALA A 323 40.36 -21.34 -28.97
C ALA A 323 41.18 -22.57 -29.43
N GLY A 324 40.69 -23.27 -30.45
CA GLY A 324 41.33 -24.49 -30.99
C GLY A 324 41.06 -25.77 -30.19
N GLN A 325 40.32 -25.71 -29.07
CA GLN A 325 39.85 -26.92 -28.39
C GLN A 325 38.59 -27.49 -29.05
N PRO A 326 38.39 -28.82 -29.02
CA PRO A 326 37.16 -29.42 -29.52
C PRO A 326 35.95 -28.97 -28.67
N TRP A 327 34.80 -28.88 -29.32
CA TRP A 327 33.52 -28.59 -28.67
C TRP A 327 33.20 -29.67 -27.61
N PRO A 328 32.70 -29.29 -26.41
CA PRO A 328 32.37 -30.25 -25.35
C PRO A 328 31.18 -31.14 -25.73
N ASP A 329 31.20 -32.45 -25.51
CA ASP A 329 30.04 -33.29 -25.84
C ASP A 329 28.87 -33.12 -24.84
N LEU A 330 28.15 -31.99 -24.96
CA LEU A 330 27.01 -31.66 -24.11
C LEU A 330 25.87 -32.68 -24.20
N PRO A 331 25.50 -33.22 -25.40
CA PRO A 331 24.50 -34.28 -25.50
C PRO A 331 24.84 -35.54 -24.68
N ALA A 332 26.13 -35.92 -24.60
CA ALA A 332 26.55 -37.08 -23.80
C ALA A 332 26.30 -36.92 -22.29
N LEU A 333 26.09 -35.70 -21.78
CA LEU A 333 25.72 -35.46 -20.38
C LEU A 333 24.27 -35.89 -20.06
N GLY A 334 23.42 -36.08 -21.08
CA GLY A 334 22.01 -36.46 -20.91
C GLY A 334 21.15 -35.40 -20.21
N LEU A 335 21.67 -34.19 -20.03
CA LEU A 335 20.96 -33.08 -19.40
C LEU A 335 20.12 -32.31 -20.44
N PRO A 336 18.89 -31.90 -20.09
CA PRO A 336 18.10 -31.04 -20.96
C PRO A 336 18.72 -29.64 -21.05
N GLY A 337 18.42 -28.90 -22.12
CA GLY A 337 18.99 -27.56 -22.36
C GLY A 337 18.87 -26.59 -21.18
N HIS A 338 17.75 -26.67 -20.45
CA HIS A 338 17.49 -25.82 -19.27
C HIS A 338 18.27 -26.22 -18.01
N GLU A 339 19.06 -27.28 -18.03
CA GLU A 339 19.97 -27.71 -16.95
C GLU A 339 21.45 -27.61 -17.36
N LEU A 340 21.75 -27.33 -18.63
CA LEU A 340 23.12 -27.16 -19.11
C LEU A 340 23.74 -25.84 -18.67
N GLY A 341 22.93 -24.81 -18.45
CA GLY A 341 23.34 -23.55 -17.83
C GLY A 341 22.20 -22.55 -17.86
N VAL A 342 22.07 -21.75 -16.81
CA VAL A 342 20.90 -20.89 -16.60
C VAL A 342 21.30 -19.52 -16.08
N GLY A 343 20.75 -18.47 -16.70
CA GLY A 343 20.92 -17.10 -16.20
C GLY A 343 20.12 -16.85 -14.93
N LEU A 344 18.79 -16.97 -15.02
CA LEU A 344 17.86 -16.83 -13.90
C LEU A 344 17.00 -18.09 -13.75
N SER A 345 16.96 -18.69 -12.56
CA SER A 345 16.13 -19.86 -12.27
C SER A 345 15.32 -19.68 -11.01
N VAL A 346 14.02 -19.96 -11.06
CA VAL A 346 13.14 -19.97 -9.89
C VAL A 346 12.31 -21.24 -9.79
N SER A 347 12.15 -21.74 -8.57
CA SER A 347 11.27 -22.88 -8.30
C SER A 347 10.49 -22.73 -7.00
N ALA A 348 9.19 -23.04 -7.07
CA ALA A 348 8.28 -23.01 -5.92
C ALA A 348 8.37 -24.31 -5.07
N PRO A 349 7.86 -24.28 -3.82
CA PRO A 349 7.74 -25.49 -3.02
C PRO A 349 6.83 -26.53 -3.70
N LEU A 350 6.99 -27.82 -3.35
CA LEU A 350 6.19 -28.92 -3.92
C LEU A 350 4.69 -28.78 -3.65
N ASP A 351 4.29 -28.05 -2.60
CA ASP A 351 2.89 -27.81 -2.24
C ASP A 351 2.22 -26.69 -3.06
N GLY A 352 2.96 -25.97 -3.91
CA GLY A 352 2.45 -24.91 -4.78
C GLY A 352 2.05 -23.61 -4.08
N THR A 353 2.36 -23.45 -2.78
CA THR A 353 1.90 -22.29 -1.97
C THR A 353 2.89 -21.12 -1.91
N GLY A 354 4.10 -21.29 -2.48
CA GLY A 354 5.12 -20.25 -2.56
C GLY A 354 4.95 -19.37 -3.80
N GLN A 355 5.27 -18.07 -3.70
CA GLN A 355 5.28 -17.13 -4.82
C GLN A 355 6.71 -16.71 -5.11
N VAL A 356 7.36 -17.36 -6.08
CA VAL A 356 8.78 -17.15 -6.39
C VAL A 356 8.91 -16.51 -7.76
N HIS A 357 9.57 -15.35 -7.84
CA HIS A 357 9.59 -14.55 -9.07
C HIS A 357 11.02 -14.21 -9.51
N ALA A 358 11.25 -14.21 -10.81
CA ALA A 358 12.48 -13.71 -11.43
C ALA A 358 12.13 -12.73 -12.56
N ILE A 359 12.75 -11.55 -12.57
CA ILE A 359 12.47 -10.47 -13.52
C ILE A 359 13.76 -10.07 -14.24
N ASN A 360 13.74 -10.01 -15.56
CA ASN A 360 14.78 -9.40 -16.36
C ASN A 360 14.36 -7.99 -16.81
N GLU A 361 15.05 -6.95 -16.35
CA GLU A 361 14.95 -5.55 -16.81
C GLU A 361 16.20 -5.11 -17.61
N GLY A 362 17.29 -5.88 -17.53
CA GLY A 362 18.54 -5.66 -18.25
C GLY A 362 18.68 -6.57 -19.48
N SER A 363 19.88 -7.13 -19.66
CA SER A 363 20.21 -8.00 -20.78
C SER A 363 20.62 -9.39 -20.31
N ILE A 364 20.06 -10.43 -20.91
CA ILE A 364 20.52 -11.81 -20.80
C ILE A 364 20.96 -12.27 -22.18
N ILE A 365 22.20 -12.75 -22.31
CA ILE A 365 22.73 -13.34 -23.55
C ILE A 365 22.96 -14.82 -23.28
N VAL A 366 22.40 -15.68 -24.13
CA VAL A 366 22.61 -17.13 -24.07
C VAL A 366 23.29 -17.59 -25.34
N ARG A 367 24.46 -18.21 -25.20
CA ARG A 367 25.35 -18.60 -26.30
C ARG A 367 25.40 -20.11 -26.42
N HIS A 368 25.27 -20.60 -27.65
CA HIS A 368 25.44 -22.00 -28.05
C HIS A 368 24.42 -23.01 -27.47
N ALA A 369 24.25 -23.09 -26.15
CA ALA A 369 23.30 -23.95 -25.44
C ALA A 369 22.84 -23.27 -24.13
N GLY A 370 21.88 -23.85 -23.41
CA GLY A 370 21.43 -23.36 -22.11
C GLY A 370 20.09 -22.62 -22.16
N ALA A 371 19.70 -22.03 -21.02
CA ALA A 371 18.50 -21.24 -20.87
C ALA A 371 18.75 -19.85 -20.28
N GLY A 372 18.06 -18.84 -20.79
CA GLY A 372 18.13 -17.49 -20.23
C GLY A 372 17.41 -17.40 -18.88
N MET A 373 16.13 -17.80 -18.88
CA MET A 373 15.25 -17.76 -17.71
C MET A 373 14.46 -19.06 -17.57
N VAL A 374 14.38 -19.63 -16.36
CA VAL A 374 13.68 -20.89 -16.07
C VAL A 374 12.73 -20.72 -14.88
N ALA A 375 11.46 -21.10 -15.05
CA ALA A 375 10.50 -21.26 -13.96
C ALA A 375 10.07 -22.71 -13.82
N SER A 376 10.05 -23.24 -12.59
CA SER A 376 9.63 -24.62 -12.32
C SER A 376 8.67 -24.73 -11.14
N ARG A 377 7.57 -25.46 -11.33
CA ARG A 377 6.46 -25.71 -10.37
C ARG A 377 5.43 -24.58 -10.23
N PRO A 378 4.17 -24.91 -9.82
CA PRO A 378 3.12 -23.92 -9.64
C PRO A 378 3.51 -22.86 -8.60
N GLY A 379 3.31 -21.58 -8.94
CA GLY A 379 3.71 -20.45 -8.11
C GLY A 379 5.11 -19.87 -8.42
N ALA A 380 5.89 -20.53 -9.28
CA ALA A 380 7.13 -19.97 -9.83
C ALA A 380 6.87 -19.24 -11.15
N SER A 381 7.39 -18.01 -11.30
CA SER A 381 7.32 -17.30 -12.57
C SER A 381 8.60 -16.55 -12.95
N VAL A 382 8.94 -16.58 -14.24
CA VAL A 382 9.96 -15.74 -14.86
C VAL A 382 9.32 -14.70 -15.77
N THR A 383 9.75 -13.45 -15.69
CA THR A 383 9.21 -12.34 -16.50
C THR A 383 10.34 -11.58 -17.20
N ASN A 384 10.28 -11.48 -18.52
CA ASN A 384 11.19 -10.65 -19.31
C ASN A 384 10.55 -9.28 -19.61
N ARG A 385 11.21 -8.21 -19.17
CA ARG A 385 10.90 -6.79 -19.45
C ARG A 385 12.08 -6.05 -20.11
N GLY A 386 13.20 -6.74 -20.31
CA GLY A 386 14.42 -6.25 -20.96
C GLY A 386 14.74 -7.06 -22.22
N LEU A 387 16.02 -7.30 -22.48
CA LEU A 387 16.50 -8.09 -23.62
C LEU A 387 16.91 -9.50 -23.20
N VAL A 388 16.44 -10.52 -23.92
CA VAL A 388 17.03 -11.86 -23.91
C VAL A 388 17.50 -12.20 -25.33
N SER A 389 18.80 -12.36 -25.55
CA SER A 389 19.38 -12.65 -26.85
C SER A 389 19.95 -14.06 -26.91
N LEU A 390 19.55 -14.85 -27.90
CA LEU A 390 20.11 -16.16 -28.22
C LEU A 390 21.13 -16.03 -29.34
N GLN A 391 22.34 -16.54 -29.16
CA GLN A 391 23.43 -16.40 -30.11
C GLN A 391 24.11 -17.75 -30.35
N SER A 392 24.45 -18.04 -31.60
CA SER A 392 25.33 -19.16 -31.94
C SER A 392 26.24 -18.77 -33.09
N ASN A 393 27.50 -19.19 -33.04
CA ASN A 393 28.44 -18.99 -34.14
C ASN A 393 28.20 -20.02 -35.26
N ALA A 394 28.67 -19.73 -36.47
CA ALA A 394 28.51 -20.61 -37.65
C ALA A 394 29.14 -22.00 -37.44
N ASP A 395 30.21 -22.08 -36.66
CA ASP A 395 30.96 -23.31 -36.39
C ASP A 395 30.38 -24.14 -35.22
N SER A 396 29.22 -23.74 -34.66
CA SER A 396 28.58 -24.43 -33.54
C SER A 396 27.94 -25.75 -33.98
N PRO A 397 28.13 -26.87 -33.24
CA PRO A 397 27.50 -28.14 -33.55
C PRO A 397 25.97 -28.00 -33.65
N PRO A 398 25.32 -28.45 -34.75
CA PRO A 398 23.87 -28.30 -34.92
C PRO A 398 23.04 -28.91 -33.78
N ALA A 399 23.55 -29.96 -33.14
CA ALA A 399 22.92 -30.63 -32.00
C ALA A 399 22.68 -29.71 -30.80
N TYR A 400 23.51 -28.67 -30.61
CA TYR A 400 23.35 -27.72 -29.51
C TYR A 400 22.19 -26.77 -29.69
N GLY A 401 21.81 -26.52 -30.94
CA GLY A 401 20.72 -25.64 -31.29
C GLY A 401 19.40 -25.99 -30.60
N ASN A 402 19.11 -27.28 -30.47
CA ASN A 402 17.92 -27.77 -29.76
C ASN A 402 17.98 -27.60 -28.24
N LEU A 403 19.14 -27.27 -27.70
CA LEU A 403 19.42 -27.10 -26.27
C LEU A 403 19.48 -25.62 -25.86
N LEU A 404 19.22 -24.70 -26.80
CA LEU A 404 19.34 -23.25 -26.61
C LEU A 404 17.94 -22.60 -26.51
N HIS A 405 17.63 -22.06 -25.33
CA HIS A 405 16.32 -21.50 -24.99
C HIS A 405 16.41 -20.10 -24.38
N ALA A 406 15.51 -19.18 -24.73
CA ALA A 406 15.45 -17.88 -24.04
C ALA A 406 14.68 -17.99 -22.72
N MET A 407 13.44 -18.49 -22.79
CA MET A 407 12.57 -18.63 -21.62
C MET A 407 12.00 -20.04 -21.52
N VAL A 408 12.01 -20.61 -20.31
CA VAL A 408 11.64 -21.99 -20.03
C VAL A 408 10.63 -22.07 -18.89
N ALA A 409 9.56 -22.86 -19.06
CA ALA A 409 8.57 -23.15 -18.01
C ALA A 409 8.38 -24.67 -17.83
N LEU A 410 8.50 -25.16 -16.60
CA LEU A 410 8.52 -26.59 -16.28
C LEU A 410 7.60 -26.94 -15.11
N ASN A 411 7.07 -28.15 -15.08
CA ASN A 411 6.30 -28.73 -13.98
C ASN A 411 5.15 -27.84 -13.47
N GLY A 412 4.52 -27.02 -14.31
CA GLY A 412 3.49 -26.04 -13.90
C GLY A 412 4.01 -24.64 -13.60
N GLY A 413 5.27 -24.34 -13.90
CA GLY A 413 5.85 -23.00 -13.82
C GLY A 413 5.34 -22.07 -14.92
N SER A 414 5.60 -20.77 -14.79
CA SER A 414 5.16 -19.74 -15.75
C SER A 414 6.32 -18.93 -16.34
N ALA A 415 6.38 -18.77 -17.66
CA ALA A 415 7.29 -17.84 -18.31
C ALA A 415 6.53 -16.76 -19.11
N ILE A 416 6.88 -15.50 -18.88
CA ILE A 416 6.15 -14.33 -19.38
C ILE A 416 7.11 -13.36 -20.07
N ASN A 417 7.02 -13.19 -21.38
CA ASN A 417 7.63 -12.05 -22.05
C ASN A 417 6.65 -10.87 -22.01
N ASP A 418 6.92 -9.85 -21.21
CA ASP A 418 6.02 -8.72 -20.97
C ASP A 418 6.00 -7.72 -22.14
N ASP A 419 5.08 -6.76 -22.16
CA ASP A 419 4.84 -5.81 -23.25
C ASP A 419 6.09 -5.06 -23.76
N ILE A 420 6.99 -4.68 -22.85
CA ILE A 420 8.27 -4.03 -23.15
C ILE A 420 9.45 -5.01 -23.34
N GLY A 421 9.23 -6.31 -23.13
CA GLY A 421 10.26 -7.34 -23.25
C GLY A 421 10.61 -7.66 -24.70
N VAL A 422 11.91 -7.86 -24.97
CA VAL A 422 12.44 -8.25 -26.28
C VAL A 422 13.19 -9.57 -26.18
N ILE A 423 12.84 -10.52 -27.03
CA ILE A 423 13.60 -11.75 -27.25
C ILE A 423 14.20 -11.70 -28.66
N GLU A 424 15.52 -11.77 -28.76
CA GLU A 424 16.26 -11.70 -30.02
C GLU A 424 16.91 -13.05 -30.32
N VAL A 425 16.41 -13.77 -31.32
CA VAL A 425 16.94 -15.07 -31.73
C VAL A 425 17.90 -14.86 -32.91
N ASN A 426 19.21 -14.91 -32.63
CA ASN A 426 20.30 -14.75 -33.60
C ASN A 426 21.05 -16.07 -33.80
N THR A 427 20.32 -17.11 -34.17
CA THR A 427 20.82 -18.48 -34.35
C THR A 427 19.89 -19.22 -35.29
N ALA A 428 20.35 -20.29 -35.95
CA ALA A 428 19.53 -21.10 -36.84
C ALA A 428 18.57 -22.06 -36.11
N TYR A 429 18.84 -22.38 -34.83
CA TYR A 429 18.17 -23.49 -34.14
C TYR A 429 17.64 -23.16 -32.74
N GLY A 430 18.12 -22.08 -32.11
CA GLY A 430 17.66 -21.68 -30.78
C GLY A 430 16.17 -21.33 -30.75
N LYS A 431 15.53 -21.54 -29.59
CA LYS A 431 14.09 -21.37 -29.39
C LYS A 431 13.80 -20.25 -28.39
N ALA A 432 12.91 -19.33 -28.75
CA ALA A 432 12.47 -18.26 -27.84
C ALA A 432 11.80 -18.82 -26.58
N PHE A 433 10.95 -19.84 -26.72
CA PHE A 433 10.26 -20.45 -25.60
C PHE A 433 10.44 -21.97 -25.56
N PHE A 434 10.36 -22.54 -24.36
CA PHE A 434 10.18 -23.98 -24.14
C PHE A 434 9.28 -24.20 -22.94
N ALA A 435 8.29 -25.09 -23.06
CA ALA A 435 7.48 -25.51 -21.94
C ALA A 435 7.10 -26.98 -22.05
N ASP A 436 7.05 -27.65 -20.90
CA ASP A 436 6.49 -28.99 -20.78
C ASP A 436 4.94 -28.95 -20.68
N PRO A 437 4.27 -30.11 -20.81
CA PRO A 437 2.84 -30.20 -20.60
C PRO A 437 2.46 -29.77 -19.17
N GLY A 438 1.56 -28.79 -19.05
CA GLY A 438 1.08 -28.27 -17.76
C GLY A 438 1.73 -26.94 -17.34
N SER A 439 2.82 -26.52 -17.99
CA SER A 439 3.44 -25.20 -17.75
C SER A 439 2.83 -24.09 -18.61
N THR A 440 2.99 -22.84 -18.15
CA THR A 440 2.37 -21.67 -18.78
C THR A 440 3.41 -20.81 -19.50
N LEU A 441 3.13 -20.44 -20.75
CA LEU A 441 3.90 -19.47 -21.53
C LEU A 441 3.01 -18.30 -21.93
N VAL A 442 3.48 -17.07 -21.73
CA VAL A 442 2.78 -15.84 -22.11
C VAL A 442 3.74 -14.94 -22.87
N ASN A 443 3.38 -14.51 -24.08
CA ASN A 443 4.14 -13.51 -24.84
C ASN A 443 3.26 -12.27 -25.11
N ARG A 444 3.62 -11.14 -24.53
CA ARG A 444 3.08 -9.80 -24.77
C ARG A 444 4.09 -8.87 -25.45
N GLY A 445 5.38 -9.19 -25.33
CA GLY A 445 6.48 -8.44 -25.91
C GLY A 445 6.87 -8.86 -27.33
N THR A 446 8.02 -8.39 -27.76
CA THR A 446 8.55 -8.59 -29.12
C THR A 446 9.47 -9.81 -29.17
N VAL A 447 9.28 -10.66 -30.18
CA VAL A 447 10.22 -11.74 -30.53
C VAL A 447 10.75 -11.47 -31.93
N ARG A 448 12.08 -11.40 -32.07
CA ARG A 448 12.79 -11.15 -33.33
C ARG A 448 13.66 -12.32 -33.74
N LEU A 449 13.80 -12.51 -35.04
CA LEU A 449 14.74 -13.41 -35.70
C LEU A 449 15.67 -12.55 -36.55
N HIS A 450 16.97 -12.54 -36.25
CA HIS A 450 17.96 -11.74 -36.97
C HIS A 450 17.54 -10.27 -37.19
N GLY A 451 17.04 -9.61 -36.13
CA GLY A 451 16.57 -8.22 -36.13
C GLY A 451 15.15 -8.00 -36.66
N SER A 452 14.56 -8.98 -37.34
CA SER A 452 13.23 -8.89 -37.95
C SER A 452 12.16 -9.51 -37.06
N GLN A 453 10.92 -9.01 -37.08
CA GLN A 453 9.83 -9.59 -36.28
C GLN A 453 9.56 -11.05 -36.69
N MET A 454 9.60 -11.97 -35.73
CA MET A 454 9.42 -13.40 -35.98
C MET A 454 7.92 -13.73 -36.08
N ALA A 455 7.53 -14.52 -37.08
CA ALA A 455 6.17 -15.03 -37.18
C ALA A 455 5.86 -16.00 -36.03
N ALA A 456 4.63 -15.94 -35.49
CA ALA A 456 4.22 -16.75 -34.33
C ALA A 456 4.28 -18.27 -34.55
N ASN A 457 4.27 -18.73 -35.79
CA ASN A 457 4.38 -20.14 -36.18
C ASN A 457 5.81 -20.55 -36.59
N HIS A 458 6.80 -19.64 -36.49
CA HIS A 458 8.17 -19.97 -36.83
C HIS A 458 8.70 -21.05 -35.88
N PRO A 459 9.38 -22.11 -36.35
CA PRO A 459 9.86 -23.20 -35.48
C PRO A 459 10.69 -22.75 -34.28
N GLN A 460 11.43 -21.64 -34.45
CA GLN A 460 12.28 -21.03 -33.43
C GLN A 460 11.53 -20.15 -32.42
N THR A 461 10.22 -19.93 -32.58
CA THR A 461 9.42 -19.45 -31.45
C THR A 461 9.41 -20.48 -30.32
N GLY A 462 9.55 -21.77 -30.64
CA GLY A 462 9.43 -22.86 -29.68
C GLY A 462 8.01 -23.03 -29.13
N LEU A 463 7.03 -22.32 -29.72
CA LEU A 463 5.62 -22.55 -29.44
C LEU A 463 5.19 -23.89 -30.06
N PRO A 464 4.31 -24.66 -29.42
CA PRO A 464 3.82 -25.92 -29.97
C PRO A 464 3.26 -25.70 -31.38
N GLN A 465 3.73 -26.46 -32.37
CA GLN A 465 3.20 -26.38 -33.73
C GLN A 465 1.67 -26.62 -33.73
N PRO A 466 0.89 -25.85 -34.50
CA PRO A 466 -0.57 -25.93 -34.52
C PRO A 466 -1.00 -27.26 -35.16
N GLY A 467 -1.08 -28.30 -34.34
CA GLY A 467 -1.43 -29.65 -34.79
C GLY A 467 -1.63 -30.67 -33.67
N LYS A 468 -1.07 -30.44 -32.47
CA LYS A 468 -1.34 -31.24 -31.26
C LYS A 468 -1.30 -30.40 -29.97
N ALA A 469 -1.80 -29.16 -30.02
CA ALA A 469 -1.93 -28.35 -28.81
C ALA A 469 -3.15 -28.82 -28.01
N ARG A 470 -2.92 -29.63 -26.97
CA ARG A 470 -3.88 -29.76 -25.87
C ARG A 470 -3.86 -28.42 -25.14
N ALA A 471 -5.04 -27.82 -25.00
CA ALA A 471 -5.17 -26.51 -24.41
C ALA A 471 -4.66 -26.52 -22.95
N PRO A 472 -3.98 -25.44 -22.50
CA PRO A 472 -3.27 -25.37 -21.22
C PRO A 472 -4.17 -25.79 -20.06
N GLU A 473 -3.64 -26.60 -19.15
CA GLU A 473 -4.29 -26.98 -17.89
C GLU A 473 -4.06 -25.84 -16.88
N SER A 474 -4.82 -24.75 -17.01
CA SER A 474 -4.79 -23.61 -16.10
C SER A 474 -6.21 -23.27 -15.66
N ASN A 475 -6.44 -23.27 -14.35
CA ASN A 475 -7.70 -22.89 -13.72
C ASN A 475 -7.98 -21.36 -13.80
N ASP A 476 -7.02 -20.56 -14.29
CA ASP A 476 -7.20 -19.13 -14.50
C ASP A 476 -6.99 -18.75 -15.97
N GLY A 477 -8.09 -18.44 -16.66
CA GLY A 477 -8.16 -17.56 -17.83
C GLY A 477 -7.15 -17.76 -18.98
N LEU A 478 -7.53 -18.43 -20.08
CA LEU A 478 -6.78 -18.42 -21.36
C LEU A 478 -7.01 -17.10 -22.13
N VAL A 479 -5.97 -16.32 -22.45
CA VAL A 479 -6.10 -15.10 -23.29
C VAL A 479 -5.49 -15.32 -24.68
N ILE A 480 -6.26 -15.07 -25.74
CA ILE A 480 -5.81 -15.11 -27.15
C ILE A 480 -5.53 -13.68 -27.60
N ASN A 481 -4.25 -13.29 -27.61
CA ASN A 481 -3.79 -11.93 -27.88
C ASN A 481 -2.79 -11.79 -29.05
N SER A 482 -2.52 -12.88 -29.79
CA SER A 482 -1.56 -12.92 -30.91
C SER A 482 -2.26 -12.90 -32.28
N SER A 483 -1.53 -12.91 -33.40
CA SER A 483 -2.04 -12.95 -34.79
C SER A 483 -3.21 -13.93 -35.02
N PRO A 484 -4.04 -13.77 -36.08
CA PRO A 484 -5.25 -14.57 -36.29
C PRO A 484 -5.06 -16.08 -36.08
N TRP A 485 -5.85 -16.66 -35.17
CA TRP A 485 -5.91 -18.09 -34.89
C TRP A 485 -6.94 -18.77 -35.79
N ASP A 486 -6.45 -19.46 -36.80
CA ASP A 486 -7.26 -20.32 -37.65
C ASP A 486 -7.38 -21.72 -37.02
N LEU A 487 -8.60 -22.12 -36.63
CA LEU A 487 -8.85 -23.45 -36.08
C LEU A 487 -8.94 -24.53 -37.15
N SER A 488 -8.99 -24.19 -38.44
CA SER A 488 -8.98 -25.13 -39.58
C SER A 488 -10.02 -26.26 -39.47
N GLY A 489 -11.20 -25.93 -38.94
CA GLY A 489 -12.33 -26.83 -38.71
C GLY A 489 -12.37 -27.49 -37.34
N ASN A 490 -11.34 -27.30 -36.51
CA ASN A 490 -11.23 -27.91 -35.19
C ASN A 490 -12.07 -27.20 -34.11
N ARG A 491 -12.12 -27.82 -32.92
CA ARG A 491 -12.90 -27.40 -31.76
C ARG A 491 -12.00 -26.85 -30.66
N LEU A 492 -12.32 -25.67 -30.15
CA LEU A 492 -11.77 -25.09 -28.93
C LEU A 492 -12.77 -25.29 -27.80
N VAL A 493 -12.39 -26.00 -26.73
CA VAL A 493 -13.29 -26.38 -25.62
C VAL A 493 -12.90 -25.62 -24.34
N ILE A 494 -13.89 -25.01 -23.68
CA ILE A 494 -13.78 -24.25 -22.42
C ILE A 494 -14.73 -24.92 -21.42
N ALA A 495 -14.27 -25.73 -20.47
CA ALA A 495 -15.13 -26.48 -19.55
C ALA A 495 -14.74 -26.17 -18.10
N GLY A 496 -15.66 -25.67 -17.28
CA GLY A 496 -15.34 -25.31 -15.88
C GLY A 496 -14.97 -26.53 -15.02
N ALA A 497 -14.35 -26.26 -13.86
CA ALA A 497 -13.97 -27.10 -12.70
C ALA A 497 -13.33 -28.49 -12.91
N ASP A 498 -13.75 -29.27 -13.90
CA ASP A 498 -13.33 -30.67 -14.09
C ASP A 498 -12.49 -30.90 -15.38
N GLN A 499 -12.25 -29.86 -16.21
CA GLN A 499 -11.50 -29.93 -17.48
C GLN A 499 -10.85 -28.58 -17.93
N ASN A 500 -9.54 -28.42 -17.74
CA ASN A 500 -8.56 -27.56 -18.44
C ASN A 500 -8.75 -26.02 -18.61
N ILE A 501 -9.90 -25.42 -18.99
CA ILE A 501 -10.04 -23.95 -19.18
C ILE A 501 -11.35 -23.44 -18.58
N GLU A 502 -11.25 -22.67 -17.49
CA GLU A 502 -12.42 -22.05 -16.84
C GLU A 502 -12.89 -20.79 -17.56
N ARG A 503 -11.98 -19.93 -18.02
CA ARG A 503 -12.32 -18.69 -18.73
C ARG A 503 -11.42 -18.50 -19.95
N LEU A 504 -11.95 -17.95 -21.04
CA LEU A 504 -11.19 -17.59 -22.23
C LEU A 504 -11.49 -16.15 -22.64
N LEU A 505 -10.46 -15.34 -22.88
CA LEU A 505 -10.56 -13.97 -23.42
C LEU A 505 -9.92 -13.92 -24.81
N ASN A 506 -10.71 -13.65 -25.86
CA ASN A 506 -10.17 -13.40 -27.20
C ASN A 506 -10.01 -11.90 -27.44
N THR A 507 -8.78 -11.39 -27.57
CA THR A 507 -8.50 -9.99 -27.93
C THR A 507 -7.99 -9.85 -29.38
N SER A 508 -7.94 -10.95 -30.15
CA SER A 508 -7.48 -10.98 -31.55
C SER A 508 -8.52 -11.69 -32.45
N GLU A 509 -8.12 -12.27 -33.58
CA GLU A 509 -9.01 -12.99 -34.50
C GLU A 509 -8.98 -14.51 -34.24
N LEU A 510 -10.17 -15.12 -34.10
CA LEU A 510 -10.40 -16.56 -34.12
C LEU A 510 -11.23 -16.90 -35.35
N ARG A 511 -10.77 -17.82 -36.21
CA ARG A 511 -11.50 -18.15 -37.44
C ARG A 511 -11.58 -19.63 -37.75
N ASN A 512 -12.57 -19.98 -38.58
CA ASN A 512 -12.71 -21.29 -39.24
C ASN A 512 -12.72 -22.49 -38.28
N GLY A 513 -13.70 -22.60 -37.38
CA GLY A 513 -13.80 -23.73 -36.46
C GLY A 513 -14.99 -23.62 -35.51
N ALA A 514 -14.88 -24.22 -34.32
CA ALA A 514 -15.92 -24.15 -33.31
C ALA A 514 -15.39 -23.83 -31.90
N VAL A 515 -16.10 -22.97 -31.17
CA VAL A 515 -15.87 -22.74 -29.73
C VAL A 515 -16.98 -23.45 -28.96
N LEU A 516 -16.60 -24.33 -28.03
CA LEU A 516 -17.51 -25.02 -27.12
C LEU A 516 -17.28 -24.54 -25.69
N VAL A 517 -18.27 -23.88 -25.11
CA VAL A 517 -18.22 -23.43 -23.71
C VAL A 517 -19.07 -24.39 -22.87
N GLY A 518 -18.47 -25.28 -22.10
CA GLY A 518 -19.13 -26.15 -21.14
C GLY A 518 -19.73 -25.39 -19.94
N LYS A 519 -20.51 -26.09 -19.11
CA LYS A 519 -21.10 -25.53 -17.89
C LYS A 519 -19.99 -25.02 -16.96
N GLY A 520 -20.19 -23.87 -16.32
CA GLY A 520 -19.19 -23.21 -15.48
C GLY A 520 -18.09 -22.45 -16.24
N GLY A 521 -17.91 -22.71 -17.55
CA GLY A 521 -16.95 -21.99 -18.39
C GLY A 521 -17.39 -20.56 -18.74
N GLY A 522 -16.43 -19.68 -18.97
CA GLY A 522 -16.63 -18.30 -19.43
C GLY A 522 -15.88 -18.01 -20.72
N PHE A 523 -16.53 -17.35 -21.68
CA PHE A 523 -15.89 -16.90 -22.91
C PHE A 523 -16.15 -15.40 -23.14
N THR A 524 -15.10 -14.59 -23.16
CA THR A 524 -15.14 -13.16 -23.47
C THR A 524 -14.48 -12.91 -24.82
N ASN A 525 -15.15 -12.16 -25.69
CA ASN A 525 -14.59 -11.73 -26.97
C ASN A 525 -14.47 -10.20 -27.02
N GLU A 526 -13.24 -9.72 -27.13
CA GLU A 526 -12.83 -8.34 -27.39
C GLU A 526 -12.29 -8.12 -28.80
N GLY A 527 -11.91 -9.20 -29.50
CA GLY A 527 -11.45 -9.19 -30.89
C GLY A 527 -12.50 -9.72 -31.89
N THR A 528 -12.07 -10.48 -32.89
CA THR A 528 -12.92 -10.98 -33.99
C THR A 528 -13.13 -12.49 -33.90
N LEU A 529 -14.37 -12.95 -34.04
CA LEU A 529 -14.70 -14.33 -34.38
C LEU A 529 -15.14 -14.34 -35.84
N ASP A 530 -14.43 -15.05 -36.72
CA ASP A 530 -14.77 -15.13 -38.14
C ASP A 530 -15.17 -16.54 -38.57
N ARG A 531 -16.40 -16.68 -39.08
CA ARG A 531 -17.01 -17.94 -39.53
C ARG A 531 -16.93 -19.06 -38.48
N MET A 532 -17.10 -18.71 -37.21
CA MET A 532 -16.97 -19.64 -36.09
C MET A 532 -18.32 -20.24 -35.67
N ARG A 533 -18.37 -21.54 -35.37
CA ARG A 533 -19.54 -22.16 -34.72
C ARG A 533 -19.42 -22.04 -33.20
N LEU A 534 -20.34 -21.34 -32.56
CA LEU A 534 -20.38 -21.23 -31.10
C LEU A 534 -21.39 -22.23 -30.50
N VAL A 535 -20.96 -23.02 -29.52
CA VAL A 535 -21.81 -23.94 -28.75
C VAL A 535 -21.56 -23.72 -27.26
N ALA A 536 -22.41 -22.95 -26.58
CA ALA A 536 -22.15 -22.50 -25.21
C ALA A 536 -23.22 -22.94 -24.20
N ALA A 537 -22.86 -23.87 -23.33
CA ALA A 537 -23.49 -24.18 -22.05
C ALA A 537 -22.93 -23.38 -20.86
N GLY A 538 -21.84 -22.63 -21.05
CA GLY A 538 -21.30 -21.64 -20.10
C GLY A 538 -21.55 -20.20 -20.54
N SER A 539 -21.09 -19.24 -19.74
CA SER A 539 -21.33 -17.81 -19.97
C SER A 539 -20.53 -17.28 -21.16
N VAL A 540 -21.14 -16.42 -21.98
CA VAL A 540 -20.48 -15.77 -23.12
C VAL A 540 -20.69 -14.27 -23.07
N HIS A 541 -19.64 -13.49 -23.29
CA HIS A 541 -19.69 -12.04 -23.40
C HIS A 541 -18.95 -11.56 -24.65
N ASN A 542 -19.68 -10.97 -25.60
CA ASN A 542 -19.08 -10.19 -26.69
C ASN A 542 -19.01 -8.73 -26.23
N THR A 543 -17.80 -8.20 -26.00
CA THR A 543 -17.63 -6.82 -25.51
C THR A 543 -17.88 -5.80 -26.64
N ARG A 544 -17.79 -4.50 -26.34
CA ARG A 544 -18.01 -3.42 -27.31
C ARG A 544 -17.00 -3.40 -28.47
N SER A 545 -15.76 -3.84 -28.24
CA SER A 545 -14.76 -3.98 -29.30
C SER A 545 -14.90 -5.30 -30.07
N GLY A 546 -15.66 -6.26 -29.52
CA GLY A 546 -15.82 -7.58 -30.07
C GLY A 546 -16.74 -7.64 -31.31
N SER A 547 -16.30 -8.38 -32.32
CA SER A 547 -17.06 -8.69 -33.54
C SER A 547 -17.19 -10.21 -33.71
N MET A 548 -18.38 -10.73 -33.98
CA MET A 548 -18.61 -12.15 -34.24
C MET A 548 -19.37 -12.36 -35.55
N THR A 549 -18.75 -13.01 -36.53
CA THR A 549 -19.41 -13.61 -37.69
C THR A 549 -19.57 -15.11 -37.42
N LEU A 550 -20.80 -15.55 -37.16
CA LEU A 550 -21.05 -16.98 -36.88
C LEU A 550 -21.07 -17.81 -38.16
N SER A 551 -20.72 -19.09 -38.03
CA SER A 551 -20.54 -20.01 -39.15
C SER A 551 -21.79 -20.07 -40.08
N PRO A 552 -21.60 -19.99 -41.41
CA PRO A 552 -22.66 -20.17 -42.40
C PRO A 552 -23.10 -21.62 -42.59
N ASP A 553 -22.26 -22.58 -42.21
CA ASP A 553 -22.48 -24.00 -42.50
C ASP A 553 -23.22 -24.72 -41.37
N ARG A 554 -23.08 -24.23 -40.13
CA ARG A 554 -23.63 -24.89 -38.94
C ARG A 554 -24.18 -23.90 -37.92
N ALA A 555 -25.41 -24.15 -37.49
CA ALA A 555 -26.07 -23.38 -36.44
C ALA A 555 -25.26 -23.35 -35.13
N SER A 556 -25.13 -22.14 -34.59
CA SER A 556 -24.59 -21.90 -33.25
C SER A 556 -25.70 -22.05 -32.20
N SER A 557 -25.34 -22.36 -30.95
CA SER A 557 -26.31 -22.55 -29.87
C SER A 557 -25.80 -22.09 -28.52
N VAL A 558 -26.66 -21.47 -27.72
CA VAL A 558 -26.40 -21.07 -26.33
C VAL A 558 -27.48 -21.63 -25.42
N SER A 559 -27.09 -22.31 -24.35
CA SER A 559 -27.96 -22.79 -23.28
C SER A 559 -27.75 -22.09 -21.93
N ALA A 560 -26.73 -21.24 -21.78
CA ALA A 560 -26.53 -20.38 -20.62
C ALA A 560 -26.72 -18.88 -20.97
N ARG A 561 -26.08 -17.96 -20.24
CA ARG A 561 -26.20 -16.51 -20.46
C ARG A 561 -25.20 -16.04 -21.54
N PHE A 562 -25.72 -15.39 -22.58
CA PHE A 562 -24.93 -14.71 -23.61
C PHE A 562 -25.27 -13.21 -23.57
N ILE A 563 -24.25 -12.36 -23.42
CA ILE A 563 -24.38 -10.90 -23.45
C ILE A 563 -23.62 -10.37 -24.67
N ASN A 564 -24.33 -9.69 -25.58
CA ASN A 564 -23.73 -8.92 -26.66
C ASN A 564 -23.64 -7.44 -26.29
N SER A 565 -22.46 -6.84 -26.44
CA SER A 565 -22.23 -5.40 -26.34
C SER A 565 -21.47 -4.84 -27.56
N GLY A 566 -21.08 -5.70 -28.50
CA GLY A 566 -20.42 -5.36 -29.77
C GLY A 566 -21.25 -5.84 -30.97
N ALA A 567 -20.60 -6.26 -32.06
CA ALA A 567 -21.28 -6.64 -33.30
C ALA A 567 -21.39 -8.16 -33.47
N ILE A 568 -22.56 -8.65 -33.89
CA ILE A 568 -22.77 -10.06 -34.27
C ILE A 568 -23.45 -10.13 -35.63
N LYS A 569 -22.89 -10.93 -36.54
CA LYS A 569 -23.47 -11.26 -37.86
C LYS A 569 -23.95 -12.69 -37.87
N LEU A 570 -25.22 -12.87 -38.24
CA LEU A 570 -25.94 -14.14 -38.27
C LEU A 570 -26.47 -14.40 -39.68
N VAL A 571 -25.90 -15.39 -40.36
CA VAL A 571 -26.39 -15.88 -41.67
C VAL A 571 -27.15 -17.22 -41.54
N GLN A 572 -27.10 -17.82 -40.35
CA GLN A 572 -27.81 -19.05 -40.00
C GLN A 572 -28.59 -18.90 -38.69
N ARG A 573 -29.43 -19.89 -38.39
CA ARG A 573 -30.23 -19.93 -37.15
C ARG A 573 -29.32 -20.00 -35.92
N PHE A 574 -29.54 -19.12 -34.96
CA PHE A 574 -28.88 -19.11 -33.65
C PHE A 574 -29.84 -19.63 -32.57
N LYS A 575 -29.55 -20.81 -32.02
CA LYS A 575 -30.45 -21.51 -31.08
C LYS A 575 -30.19 -21.04 -29.64
N VAL A 576 -31.20 -20.52 -28.97
CA VAL A 576 -31.14 -20.00 -27.59
C VAL A 576 -32.07 -20.82 -26.70
N THR A 577 -31.50 -21.62 -25.81
CA THR A 577 -32.24 -22.30 -24.74
C THR A 577 -31.93 -21.74 -23.36
N GLY A 578 -31.01 -20.76 -23.27
CA GLY A 578 -30.70 -19.98 -22.08
C GLY A 578 -31.16 -18.52 -22.22
N VAL A 579 -30.34 -17.56 -21.80
CA VAL A 579 -30.67 -16.12 -21.87
C VAL A 579 -29.75 -15.43 -22.87
N LEU A 580 -30.32 -14.83 -23.92
CA LEU A 580 -29.59 -13.97 -24.85
C LEU A 580 -29.97 -12.50 -24.61
N VAL A 581 -28.98 -11.66 -24.28
CA VAL A 581 -29.17 -10.21 -24.10
C VAL A 581 -28.32 -9.46 -25.12
N ASN A 582 -28.96 -8.68 -25.99
CA ASN A 582 -28.31 -7.63 -26.76
C ASN A 582 -28.38 -6.32 -25.94
N GLN A 583 -27.26 -5.92 -25.33
CA GLN A 583 -27.18 -4.79 -24.40
C GLN A 583 -26.90 -3.47 -25.15
N ALA A 584 -26.98 -2.33 -24.46
CA ALA A 584 -26.66 -1.01 -25.00
C ALA A 584 -25.27 -0.98 -25.69
N GLY A 585 -25.24 -0.52 -26.94
CA GLY A 585 -24.05 -0.52 -27.82
C GLY A 585 -23.87 -1.82 -28.62
N GLY A 586 -24.65 -2.86 -28.35
CA GLY A 586 -24.64 -4.11 -29.13
C GLY A 586 -25.45 -4.01 -30.42
N GLU A 587 -24.95 -4.66 -31.48
CA GLU A 587 -25.61 -4.77 -32.77
C GLU A 587 -25.70 -6.24 -33.20
N MET A 588 -26.88 -6.67 -33.64
CA MET A 588 -27.05 -7.98 -34.30
C MET A 588 -27.58 -7.77 -35.72
N LEU A 589 -26.83 -8.26 -36.69
CA LEU A 589 -27.14 -8.20 -38.11
C LEU A 589 -27.52 -9.59 -38.61
N LEU A 590 -28.74 -9.74 -39.11
CA LEU A 590 -29.28 -10.99 -39.61
C LEU A 590 -29.49 -10.88 -41.12
N SER A 591 -29.06 -11.90 -41.86
CA SER A 591 -29.34 -12.02 -43.29
C SER A 591 -29.50 -13.48 -43.70
N GLN A 592 -29.94 -13.73 -44.94
CA GLN A 592 -30.11 -15.08 -45.49
C GLN A 592 -31.07 -15.95 -44.65
N ALA A 593 -30.57 -17.00 -43.99
CA ALA A 593 -31.32 -17.86 -43.08
C ALA A 593 -31.16 -17.46 -41.59
N GLY A 594 -30.47 -16.35 -41.33
CA GLY A 594 -30.21 -15.76 -40.02
C GLY A 594 -31.48 -15.57 -39.22
N SER A 595 -31.55 -16.14 -38.01
CA SER A 595 -32.69 -15.96 -37.10
C SER A 595 -32.29 -16.31 -35.67
N ILE A 596 -32.84 -15.61 -34.67
CA ILE A 596 -32.69 -15.93 -33.25
C ILE A 596 -33.84 -16.86 -32.85
N ARG A 597 -33.53 -18.13 -32.56
CA ARG A 597 -34.52 -19.16 -32.23
C ARG A 597 -34.51 -19.46 -30.73
N TYR A 598 -35.54 -19.06 -29.99
CA TYR A 598 -35.73 -19.48 -28.58
C TYR A 598 -36.99 -20.35 -28.40
N GLY A 599 -37.11 -21.06 -27.28
CA GLY A 599 -38.23 -21.98 -27.00
C GLY A 599 -38.36 -22.28 -25.50
N GLN A 600 -38.80 -23.48 -25.12
CA GLN A 600 -38.86 -23.95 -23.71
C GLN A 600 -37.54 -23.65 -22.97
N GLY A 601 -37.61 -22.81 -21.93
CA GLY A 601 -36.47 -22.42 -21.07
C GLY A 601 -35.59 -21.27 -21.60
N GLY A 602 -35.78 -20.82 -22.85
CA GLY A 602 -34.99 -19.74 -23.47
C GLY A 602 -35.66 -18.37 -23.38
N SER A 603 -34.86 -17.30 -23.28
CA SER A 603 -35.32 -15.90 -23.33
C SER A 603 -34.40 -15.03 -24.18
N PHE A 604 -34.98 -13.97 -24.73
CA PHE A 604 -34.28 -12.99 -25.56
C PHE A 604 -34.64 -11.56 -25.11
N ALA A 605 -33.64 -10.70 -24.99
CA ALA A 605 -33.83 -9.29 -24.67
C ALA A 605 -32.97 -8.40 -25.58
N ASN A 606 -33.60 -7.46 -26.28
CA ASN A 606 -32.90 -6.44 -27.06
C ASN A 606 -33.02 -5.06 -26.40
N HIS A 607 -31.88 -4.43 -26.09
CA HIS A 607 -31.79 -3.07 -25.56
C HIS A 607 -31.07 -2.11 -26.53
N SER A 608 -30.66 -2.57 -27.71
CA SER A 608 -29.91 -1.80 -28.70
C SER A 608 -30.44 -2.14 -30.10
N VAL A 609 -29.60 -2.46 -31.09
CA VAL A 609 -30.04 -2.66 -32.47
C VAL A 609 -30.02 -4.13 -32.86
N VAL A 610 -31.13 -4.61 -33.42
CA VAL A 610 -31.20 -5.86 -34.18
C VAL A 610 -31.78 -5.53 -35.55
N SER A 611 -31.03 -5.82 -36.60
CA SER A 611 -31.44 -5.57 -37.99
C SER A 611 -31.45 -6.87 -38.78
N ALA A 612 -32.56 -7.16 -39.43
CA ALA A 612 -32.72 -8.33 -40.30
C ALA A 612 -33.10 -7.88 -41.71
N ASP A 613 -32.27 -8.22 -42.69
CA ASP A 613 -32.44 -7.80 -44.08
C ASP A 613 -31.92 -8.87 -45.06
N HIS A 614 -32.40 -8.87 -46.29
CA HIS A 614 -32.02 -9.82 -47.35
C HIS A 614 -32.24 -11.30 -46.95
N ALA A 615 -33.50 -11.70 -46.72
CA ALA A 615 -33.82 -13.10 -46.45
C ALA A 615 -33.75 -13.96 -47.74
N ASP A 616 -33.26 -15.20 -47.63
CA ASP A 616 -33.27 -16.15 -48.76
C ASP A 616 -34.70 -16.59 -49.13
N HIS A 617 -35.56 -16.70 -48.10
CA HIS A 617 -36.96 -17.11 -48.18
C HIS A 617 -37.80 -16.26 -47.19
N HIS A 618 -38.98 -16.73 -46.73
CA HIS A 618 -39.74 -16.07 -45.66
C HIS A 618 -38.95 -16.10 -44.35
N GLY A 619 -38.16 -15.06 -44.13
CA GLY A 619 -37.29 -14.88 -43.00
C GLY A 619 -38.07 -14.45 -41.76
N ARG A 620 -37.45 -14.67 -40.59
CA ARG A 620 -37.94 -14.18 -39.30
C ARG A 620 -36.76 -13.82 -38.43
N ALA A 621 -36.69 -12.57 -37.99
CA ALA A 621 -35.57 -12.11 -37.16
C ALA A 621 -35.56 -12.88 -35.83
N ILE A 622 -36.74 -13.00 -35.23
CA ILE A 622 -36.99 -13.71 -33.99
C ILE A 622 -37.95 -14.87 -34.25
N TYR A 623 -37.61 -16.04 -33.75
CA TYR A 623 -38.41 -17.22 -33.92
C TYR A 623 -38.60 -17.99 -32.62
N VAL A 624 -39.86 -18.25 -32.28
CA VAL A 624 -40.24 -18.94 -31.04
C VAL A 624 -40.70 -20.35 -31.35
N ALA A 625 -40.00 -21.33 -30.79
CA ALA A 625 -40.14 -22.74 -31.08
C ALA A 625 -40.83 -23.51 -29.95
N GLY A 626 -41.91 -24.24 -30.28
CA GLY A 626 -42.60 -25.18 -29.39
C GLY A 626 -43.47 -24.52 -28.30
N PRO A 627 -44.41 -25.27 -27.68
CA PRO A 627 -45.23 -24.76 -26.57
C PRO A 627 -44.33 -24.53 -25.35
N GLY A 628 -44.34 -23.36 -24.70
CA GLY A 628 -43.53 -23.09 -23.49
C GLY A 628 -43.35 -21.61 -23.10
N ASN A 629 -42.98 -21.39 -21.84
CA ASN A 629 -42.94 -20.09 -21.10
C ASN A 629 -41.78 -19.14 -21.49
N GLY A 630 -41.39 -19.06 -22.77
CA GLY A 630 -40.32 -18.16 -23.22
C GLY A 630 -40.75 -16.69 -23.18
N VAL A 631 -39.84 -15.80 -22.79
CA VAL A 631 -40.06 -14.34 -22.80
C VAL A 631 -39.11 -13.68 -23.80
N GLY A 632 -39.67 -12.94 -24.75
CA GLY A 632 -38.93 -12.06 -25.65
C GLY A 632 -39.22 -10.60 -25.34
N THR A 633 -38.19 -9.76 -25.22
CA THR A 633 -38.36 -8.32 -24.98
C THR A 633 -37.57 -7.48 -25.98
N ASN A 634 -38.14 -6.37 -26.42
CA ASN A 634 -37.47 -5.35 -27.22
C ASN A 634 -37.65 -3.98 -26.57
N ALA A 635 -36.61 -3.45 -25.94
CA ALA A 635 -36.52 -2.06 -25.48
C ALA A 635 -35.70 -1.17 -26.44
N GLY A 636 -34.99 -1.77 -27.39
CA GLY A 636 -34.20 -1.07 -28.41
C GLY A 636 -34.90 -0.96 -29.77
N LEU A 637 -34.12 -1.02 -30.84
CA LEU A 637 -34.55 -0.98 -32.24
C LEU A 637 -34.51 -2.37 -32.87
N LEU A 638 -35.63 -2.82 -33.41
CA LEU A 638 -35.77 -4.00 -34.26
C LEU A 638 -36.13 -3.57 -35.68
N ILE A 639 -35.25 -3.80 -36.64
CA ILE A 639 -35.50 -3.55 -38.06
C ILE A 639 -35.71 -4.89 -38.76
N ALA A 640 -36.78 -5.03 -39.54
CA ALA A 640 -37.04 -6.20 -40.37
C ALA A 640 -37.48 -5.77 -41.78
N ARG A 641 -36.65 -6.09 -42.78
CA ARG A 641 -36.82 -5.71 -44.19
C ARG A 641 -36.41 -6.86 -45.13
N GLY A 642 -36.60 -6.67 -46.43
CA GLY A 642 -36.06 -7.59 -47.45
C GLY A 642 -36.54 -9.05 -47.36
N GLY A 643 -37.78 -9.27 -46.91
CA GLY A 643 -38.39 -10.60 -46.75
C GLY A 643 -38.38 -11.16 -45.31
N TYR A 644 -37.95 -10.38 -44.32
CA TYR A 644 -38.02 -10.74 -42.90
C TYR A 644 -39.31 -10.25 -42.22
N GLY A 645 -39.98 -11.13 -41.46
CA GLY A 645 -40.86 -10.74 -40.35
C GLY A 645 -40.05 -10.49 -39.07
N VAL A 646 -40.58 -9.72 -38.12
CA VAL A 646 -39.87 -9.41 -36.85
C VAL A 646 -39.87 -10.64 -35.94
N MET A 647 -41.05 -11.15 -35.62
CA MET A 647 -41.22 -12.32 -34.76
C MET A 647 -42.26 -13.26 -35.36
N SER A 648 -41.96 -14.56 -35.35
CA SER A 648 -43.02 -15.56 -35.51
C SER A 648 -42.87 -16.77 -34.61
N THR A 649 -43.97 -17.46 -34.34
CA THR A 649 -43.97 -18.74 -33.65
C THR A 649 -44.15 -19.90 -34.65
N SER A 650 -43.84 -21.13 -34.24
CA SER A 650 -44.50 -22.31 -34.82
C SER A 650 -44.51 -23.49 -33.85
N GLY A 651 -45.66 -24.15 -33.71
CA GLY A 651 -45.81 -25.46 -33.10
C GLY A 651 -46.82 -26.28 -33.90
N SER A 652 -46.74 -27.60 -33.86
CA SER A 652 -47.81 -28.42 -34.42
C SER A 652 -49.05 -28.25 -33.54
N PHE A 653 -50.12 -27.73 -34.14
CA PHE A 653 -51.47 -27.99 -33.68
C PHE A 653 -51.72 -29.48 -33.93
N GLY A 654 -51.41 -30.34 -32.96
CA GLY A 654 -51.89 -31.72 -33.01
C GLY A 654 -53.42 -31.68 -33.05
N GLN A 655 -54.05 -32.43 -33.95
CA GLN A 655 -55.50 -32.52 -34.10
C GLN A 655 -56.18 -32.55 -32.73
N LEU A 656 -57.12 -31.63 -32.51
CA LEU A 656 -58.04 -31.69 -31.37
C LEU A 656 -58.75 -33.04 -31.41
N PRO A 657 -58.69 -33.88 -30.36
CA PRO A 657 -59.66 -34.95 -30.20
C PRO A 657 -61.03 -34.31 -30.08
N GLN A 658 -61.96 -34.72 -30.95
CA GLN A 658 -63.38 -34.45 -30.82
C GLN A 658 -63.92 -35.15 -29.57
N SER A 659 -63.66 -34.60 -28.38
CA SER A 659 -64.46 -34.92 -27.20
C SER A 659 -64.33 -33.81 -26.17
N VAL A 660 -65.50 -33.36 -25.76
CA VAL A 660 -65.75 -32.25 -24.85
C VAL A 660 -65.26 -32.63 -23.45
N ALA A 661 -64.13 -32.06 -23.03
CA ALA A 661 -63.79 -31.88 -21.64
C ALA A 661 -63.10 -30.51 -21.49
N PRO A 662 -63.52 -29.64 -20.54
CA PRO A 662 -62.85 -28.37 -20.31
C PRO A 662 -61.40 -28.68 -19.96
N MET A 663 -60.48 -28.25 -20.83
CA MET A 663 -59.05 -28.46 -20.66
C MET A 663 -58.65 -27.77 -19.36
N ARG A 664 -58.57 -28.53 -18.26
CA ARG A 664 -57.99 -28.10 -16.98
C ARG A 664 -56.70 -27.35 -17.30
N GLU A 665 -56.54 -26.13 -16.78
CA GLU A 665 -55.34 -25.30 -16.90
C GLU A 665 -54.10 -26.19 -16.80
N ARG A 666 -53.49 -26.53 -17.95
CA ARG A 666 -52.18 -27.19 -17.94
C ARG A 666 -51.25 -26.15 -17.32
N SER A 667 -50.64 -26.52 -16.21
CA SER A 667 -49.81 -25.69 -15.32
C SER A 667 -48.50 -25.17 -15.94
N GLY A 668 -48.44 -24.98 -17.25
CA GLY A 668 -47.33 -24.35 -17.99
C GLY A 668 -47.74 -22.95 -18.45
N GLY A 669 -46.99 -21.92 -18.04
CA GLY A 669 -47.29 -20.51 -18.30
C GLY A 669 -47.37 -20.11 -19.78
N ARG A 670 -48.07 -19.01 -20.06
CA ARG A 670 -48.16 -18.40 -21.41
C ARG A 670 -46.84 -17.71 -21.74
N GLY A 671 -46.29 -17.94 -22.93
CA GLY A 671 -45.17 -17.17 -23.47
C GLY A 671 -45.60 -15.74 -23.84
N ILE A 672 -44.67 -14.80 -23.90
CA ILE A 672 -44.99 -13.42 -24.26
C ILE A 672 -43.84 -12.75 -25.02
N PHE A 673 -44.18 -11.95 -26.02
CA PHE A 673 -43.26 -11.00 -26.64
C PHE A 673 -43.69 -9.58 -26.30
N ILE A 674 -42.77 -8.81 -25.70
CA ILE A 674 -43.02 -7.45 -25.21
C ILE A 674 -42.18 -6.46 -26.02
N ASN A 675 -42.82 -5.49 -26.64
CA ASN A 675 -42.16 -4.34 -27.27
C ASN A 675 -42.30 -3.09 -26.40
N GLN A 676 -41.18 -2.51 -26.00
CA GLN A 676 -41.02 -1.25 -25.26
C GLN A 676 -40.16 -0.23 -26.03
N GLY A 677 -39.51 -0.65 -27.12
CA GLY A 677 -38.73 0.19 -28.02
C GLY A 677 -39.38 0.35 -29.40
N LEU A 678 -38.57 0.54 -30.45
CA LEU A 678 -39.04 0.73 -31.82
C LEU A 678 -38.92 -0.58 -32.61
N ILE A 679 -40.03 -1.01 -33.21
CA ILE A 679 -40.05 -1.99 -34.29
C ILE A 679 -40.28 -1.23 -35.59
N ASP A 680 -39.34 -1.36 -36.52
CA ASP A 680 -39.41 -0.84 -37.88
C ASP A 680 -39.53 -1.99 -38.87
N PHE A 681 -40.76 -2.22 -39.37
CA PHE A 681 -41.08 -3.36 -40.23
C PHE A 681 -41.51 -2.91 -41.62
N THR A 682 -40.93 -3.52 -42.65
CA THR A 682 -41.36 -3.37 -44.05
C THR A 682 -41.86 -4.70 -44.58
N ALA A 683 -43.14 -4.76 -44.95
CA ALA A 683 -43.73 -5.92 -45.59
C ALA A 683 -43.21 -6.05 -47.04
N ASP A 684 -42.51 -7.15 -47.32
CA ASP A 684 -41.93 -7.47 -48.63
C ASP A 684 -41.73 -9.00 -48.76
N LYS A 685 -41.60 -9.52 -49.99
CA LYS A 685 -41.31 -10.93 -50.31
C LYS A 685 -42.09 -11.94 -49.45
N ARG A 686 -43.42 -11.77 -49.36
CA ARG A 686 -44.43 -12.52 -48.57
C ARG A 686 -44.30 -12.50 -47.03
N ALA A 687 -43.33 -11.77 -46.46
CA ALA A 687 -43.37 -11.38 -45.05
C ALA A 687 -44.37 -10.22 -44.88
N THR A 688 -45.58 -10.54 -44.41
CA THR A 688 -46.69 -9.57 -44.29
C THR A 688 -47.03 -9.20 -42.86
N SER A 689 -46.34 -9.77 -41.87
CA SER A 689 -46.63 -9.53 -40.46
C SER A 689 -45.36 -9.23 -39.68
N ALA A 690 -45.37 -8.17 -38.86
CA ALA A 690 -44.28 -7.84 -37.97
C ALA A 690 -44.21 -8.89 -36.85
N LEU A 691 -45.23 -8.95 -36.00
CA LEU A 691 -45.34 -9.93 -34.92
C LEU A 691 -46.45 -10.94 -35.25
N TYR A 692 -46.09 -12.22 -35.39
CA TYR A 692 -47.02 -13.26 -35.85
C TYR A 692 -47.01 -14.54 -35.01
N VAL A 693 -48.06 -14.76 -34.23
CA VAL A 693 -48.29 -16.03 -33.54
C VAL A 693 -49.00 -17.01 -34.47
N ARG A 694 -48.24 -17.96 -35.03
CA ARG A 694 -48.71 -19.02 -35.92
C ARG A 694 -48.81 -20.35 -35.18
N SER A 695 -50.01 -20.92 -35.13
CA SER A 695 -50.29 -22.28 -34.64
C SER A 695 -49.56 -22.61 -33.34
N HIS A 696 -49.79 -21.85 -32.27
CA HIS A 696 -49.04 -21.98 -31.02
C HIS A 696 -49.97 -21.81 -29.82
N ALA A 697 -49.98 -22.78 -28.91
CA ALA A 697 -50.77 -22.69 -27.69
C ALA A 697 -50.06 -21.79 -26.66
N SER A 698 -50.78 -20.77 -26.20
CA SER A 698 -50.41 -19.93 -25.07
C SER A 698 -49.19 -19.03 -25.32
N HIS A 699 -49.26 -18.15 -26.33
CA HIS A 699 -48.30 -17.07 -26.54
C HIS A 699 -48.99 -15.73 -26.83
N ASP A 700 -48.64 -14.70 -26.08
CA ASP A 700 -49.22 -13.36 -26.16
C ASP A 700 -48.27 -12.35 -26.81
N LEU A 701 -48.83 -11.26 -27.35
CA LEU A 701 -48.07 -10.15 -27.92
C LEU A 701 -48.47 -8.87 -27.19
N LEU A 702 -47.50 -8.12 -26.69
CA LEU A 702 -47.70 -6.86 -26.00
C LEU A 702 -46.82 -5.77 -26.63
N ASN A 703 -47.43 -4.71 -27.15
CA ASN A 703 -46.74 -3.44 -27.38
C ASN A 703 -46.97 -2.55 -26.17
N ASP A 704 -46.01 -2.48 -25.26
CA ASP A 704 -46.12 -1.86 -23.95
C ASP A 704 -45.86 -0.34 -24.00
N HIS A 705 -45.96 0.34 -22.85
CA HIS A 705 -45.69 1.78 -22.76
C HIS A 705 -44.31 2.16 -23.33
N GLY A 706 -44.27 3.21 -24.15
CA GLY A 706 -43.06 3.65 -24.87
C GLY A 706 -42.76 2.87 -26.15
N GLY A 707 -43.37 1.68 -26.34
CA GLY A 707 -43.21 0.86 -27.53
C GLY A 707 -43.86 1.48 -28.77
N ILE A 708 -43.13 1.48 -29.89
CA ILE A 708 -43.59 1.94 -31.19
C ILE A 708 -43.46 0.80 -32.19
N ILE A 709 -44.53 0.49 -32.93
CA ILE A 709 -44.49 -0.38 -34.11
C ILE A 709 -44.78 0.48 -35.33
N ALA A 710 -43.76 0.74 -36.14
CA ALA A 710 -43.88 1.42 -37.42
C ALA A 710 -43.89 0.38 -38.55
N MET A 711 -44.91 0.46 -39.41
CA MET A 711 -45.06 -0.46 -40.53
C MET A 711 -45.04 0.26 -41.87
N ARG A 712 -44.42 -0.37 -42.86
CA ARG A 712 -44.47 -0.03 -44.29
C ARG A 712 -44.81 -1.26 -45.12
N GLY A 713 -45.22 -1.05 -46.36
CA GLY A 713 -45.55 -2.09 -47.34
C GLY A 713 -47.05 -2.43 -47.42
N ASN A 714 -47.50 -2.78 -48.63
CA ASN A 714 -48.89 -3.16 -48.87
C ASN A 714 -49.29 -4.40 -48.05
N LYS A 715 -50.48 -4.39 -47.45
CA LYS A 715 -51.05 -5.50 -46.65
C LYS A 715 -50.24 -5.88 -45.40
N ALA A 716 -49.42 -4.98 -44.88
CA ALA A 716 -48.67 -5.19 -43.64
C ALA A 716 -49.59 -5.32 -42.41
N VAL A 717 -49.24 -6.22 -41.49
CA VAL A 717 -49.95 -6.46 -40.23
C VAL A 717 -49.03 -6.33 -39.02
N ALA A 718 -49.38 -5.51 -38.01
CA ALA A 718 -48.47 -5.23 -36.90
C ALA A 718 -48.45 -6.39 -35.89
N MET A 719 -49.63 -6.78 -35.41
CA MET A 719 -49.79 -7.95 -34.54
C MET A 719 -50.82 -8.89 -35.15
N ARG A 720 -50.43 -10.14 -35.37
CA ARG A 720 -51.31 -11.18 -35.89
C ARG A 720 -51.26 -12.42 -35.01
N SER A 721 -52.41 -13.03 -34.76
CA SER A 721 -52.49 -14.38 -34.22
C SER A 721 -53.52 -15.25 -34.94
N ASP A 722 -53.12 -16.49 -35.17
CA ASP A 722 -53.95 -17.56 -35.67
C ASP A 722 -54.18 -18.61 -34.53
N SER A 723 -54.10 -18.20 -33.26
CA SER A 723 -54.22 -19.07 -32.07
C SER A 723 -54.93 -18.41 -30.88
N ASP A 724 -54.75 -18.93 -29.64
CA ASP A 724 -55.40 -18.47 -28.40
C ASP A 724 -54.80 -17.18 -27.80
N SER A 725 -54.09 -16.38 -28.59
CA SER A 725 -53.28 -15.24 -28.11
C SER A 725 -54.12 -14.04 -27.64
N GLN A 726 -53.62 -13.36 -26.62
CA GLN A 726 -54.01 -12.01 -26.26
C GLN A 726 -53.06 -11.04 -26.98
N LEU A 727 -53.62 -10.21 -27.86
CA LEU A 727 -52.91 -9.15 -28.56
C LEU A 727 -53.19 -7.84 -27.85
N VAL A 728 -52.18 -7.23 -27.23
CA VAL A 728 -52.36 -6.05 -26.38
C VAL A 728 -51.51 -4.88 -26.86
N ASN A 729 -52.12 -3.69 -26.96
CA ASN A 729 -51.44 -2.44 -27.27
C ASN A 729 -51.64 -1.42 -26.15
N ARG A 730 -50.54 -1.02 -25.50
CA ARG A 730 -50.39 0.11 -24.56
C ARG A 730 -49.47 1.21 -25.11
N GLY A 731 -48.70 0.93 -26.16
CA GLY A 731 -47.84 1.86 -26.87
C GLY A 731 -48.48 2.43 -28.14
N THR A 732 -47.65 2.77 -29.14
CA THR A 732 -48.11 3.34 -30.43
C THR A 732 -47.90 2.39 -31.60
N ILE A 733 -48.89 2.26 -32.49
CA ILE A 733 -48.77 1.55 -33.77
C ILE A 733 -49.03 2.53 -34.91
N HIS A 734 -48.15 2.56 -35.91
CA HIS A 734 -48.27 3.36 -37.13
C HIS A 734 -48.44 2.47 -38.36
N LEU A 735 -49.58 2.61 -39.04
CA LEU A 735 -49.86 1.94 -40.30
C LEU A 735 -49.48 2.89 -41.43
N GLY A 736 -48.22 2.81 -41.85
CA GLY A 736 -47.63 3.69 -42.84
C GLY A 736 -47.23 5.06 -42.28
N GLU A 737 -46.40 5.76 -43.03
CA GLU A 737 -46.10 7.17 -42.79
C GLU A 737 -47.24 8.06 -43.33
N ARG A 738 -47.34 9.30 -42.84
CA ARG A 738 -48.35 10.24 -43.36
C ARG A 738 -48.10 10.49 -44.85
N GLY A 739 -49.15 10.35 -45.66
CA GLY A 739 -49.06 10.52 -47.11
C GLY A 739 -48.54 9.29 -47.87
N THR A 740 -48.37 8.14 -47.21
CA THR A 740 -47.98 6.89 -47.90
C THR A 740 -48.98 6.51 -49.01
N THR A 741 -48.46 5.96 -50.11
CA THR A 741 -49.25 5.37 -51.21
C THR A 741 -49.58 3.89 -50.97
N GLU A 742 -48.98 3.28 -49.95
CA GLU A 742 -49.20 1.90 -49.55
C GLU A 742 -50.61 1.72 -48.95
N THR A 743 -51.20 0.55 -49.11
CA THR A 743 -52.60 0.28 -48.75
C THR A 743 -52.81 -1.09 -48.11
N GLY A 744 -53.98 -1.29 -47.50
CA GLY A 744 -54.40 -2.61 -47.01
C GLY A 744 -53.83 -3.03 -45.66
N MET A 745 -53.26 -2.12 -44.88
CA MET A 745 -52.58 -2.45 -43.61
C MET A 745 -53.56 -2.74 -42.47
N THR A 746 -53.12 -3.53 -41.49
CA THR A 746 -53.91 -3.87 -40.30
C THR A 746 -53.09 -3.74 -39.01
N ALA A 747 -53.61 -3.07 -37.98
CA ALA A 747 -52.85 -2.93 -36.73
C ALA A 747 -52.82 -4.25 -35.95
N MET A 748 -53.99 -4.81 -35.65
CA MET A 748 -54.14 -6.00 -34.83
C MET A 748 -55.16 -6.96 -35.46
N MET A 749 -54.79 -8.23 -35.62
CA MET A 749 -55.57 -9.22 -36.37
C MET A 749 -55.65 -10.56 -35.63
N LEU A 750 -56.87 -11.07 -35.48
CA LEU A 750 -57.13 -12.48 -35.17
C LEU A 750 -57.69 -13.17 -36.42
N ARG A 751 -57.24 -14.40 -36.69
CA ARG A 751 -57.72 -15.19 -37.86
C ARG A 751 -58.63 -16.34 -37.50
N GLN A 752 -58.60 -16.82 -36.26
CA GLN A 752 -59.40 -17.94 -35.76
C GLN A 752 -60.06 -17.58 -34.43
N ASN A 753 -61.30 -18.03 -34.23
CA ASN A 753 -62.03 -17.80 -32.98
C ASN A 753 -61.63 -18.88 -31.95
N MET A 754 -60.46 -18.69 -31.33
CA MET A 754 -59.94 -19.62 -30.33
C MET A 754 -60.35 -19.21 -28.91
N PRO A 755 -60.63 -20.16 -28.00
CA PRO A 755 -60.91 -19.84 -26.60
C PRO A 755 -59.77 -19.04 -25.96
N GLY A 756 -60.08 -17.87 -25.39
CA GLY A 756 -59.09 -17.00 -24.75
C GLY A 756 -58.38 -16.00 -25.66
N ALA A 757 -58.57 -16.10 -26.99
CA ALA A 757 -58.05 -15.10 -27.93
C ALA A 757 -58.82 -13.77 -27.81
N ILE A 758 -58.09 -12.66 -27.73
CA ILE A 758 -58.68 -11.33 -27.60
C ILE A 758 -57.72 -10.26 -28.13
N ILE A 759 -58.27 -9.23 -28.78
CA ILE A 759 -57.55 -7.99 -29.09
C ILE A 759 -57.88 -6.94 -28.04
N VAL A 760 -56.87 -6.28 -27.50
CA VAL A 760 -57.02 -5.24 -26.49
C VAL A 760 -56.15 -4.04 -26.85
N ASN A 761 -56.77 -2.90 -27.15
CA ASN A 761 -56.09 -1.62 -27.18
C ASN A 761 -56.38 -0.91 -25.86
N GLU A 762 -55.42 -0.88 -24.94
CA GLU A 762 -55.56 -0.32 -23.60
C GLU A 762 -55.60 1.20 -23.61
N ILE A 763 -55.92 1.83 -22.48
CA ILE A 763 -56.18 3.28 -22.38
C ILE A 763 -55.03 4.17 -22.89
N SER A 764 -53.78 3.71 -22.74
CA SER A 764 -52.59 4.41 -23.24
C SER A 764 -52.24 4.09 -24.70
N GLY A 765 -52.88 3.07 -25.27
CA GLY A 765 -52.61 2.58 -26.61
C GLY A 765 -53.07 3.55 -27.68
N ILE A 766 -52.19 3.86 -28.64
CA ILE A 766 -52.48 4.72 -29.79
C ILE A 766 -52.30 3.92 -31.08
N ILE A 767 -53.28 3.97 -31.98
CA ILE A 767 -53.17 3.41 -33.33
C ILE A 767 -53.38 4.53 -34.33
N ASN A 768 -52.38 4.80 -35.17
CA ASN A 768 -52.45 5.78 -36.25
C ASN A 768 -52.59 5.05 -37.59
N VAL A 769 -53.72 5.24 -38.26
CA VAL A 769 -54.01 4.66 -39.57
C VAL A 769 -53.77 5.72 -40.64
N ASN A 770 -52.57 5.73 -41.23
CA ASN A 770 -52.18 6.72 -42.24
C ASN A 770 -52.36 6.19 -43.68
N ALA A 771 -52.27 4.88 -43.89
CA ALA A 771 -52.46 4.24 -45.19
C ALA A 771 -53.94 4.15 -45.60
N ARG A 772 -54.23 4.29 -46.90
CA ARG A 772 -55.57 4.09 -47.48
C ARG A 772 -55.98 2.61 -47.43
N ARG A 773 -57.28 2.32 -47.50
CA ARG A 773 -57.85 0.95 -47.45
C ARG A 773 -57.32 0.12 -46.28
N SER A 774 -57.06 0.74 -45.14
CA SER A 774 -56.40 0.12 -43.98
C SER A 774 -57.26 0.24 -42.74
N HIS A 775 -57.09 -0.67 -41.78
CA HIS A 775 -57.95 -0.74 -40.60
C HIS A 775 -57.19 -1.02 -39.31
N ALA A 776 -57.72 -0.56 -38.17
CA ALA A 776 -57.10 -0.83 -36.87
C ALA A 776 -57.26 -2.31 -36.48
N PHE A 777 -58.46 -2.88 -36.63
CA PHE A 777 -58.79 -4.21 -36.13
C PHE A 777 -59.39 -5.12 -37.20
N GLU A 778 -59.04 -6.41 -37.14
CA GLU A 778 -59.64 -7.50 -37.92
C GLU A 778 -59.87 -8.72 -37.02
N LEU A 779 -61.08 -9.28 -37.05
CA LEU A 779 -61.50 -10.42 -36.23
C LEU A 779 -62.24 -11.46 -37.09
N PRO A 780 -62.22 -12.74 -36.70
CA PRO A 780 -63.16 -13.72 -37.22
C PRO A 780 -64.55 -13.52 -36.56
N GLN A 781 -65.59 -14.13 -37.14
CA GLN A 781 -66.93 -14.13 -36.55
C GLN A 781 -66.90 -14.73 -35.14
N GLY A 782 -67.43 -13.99 -34.16
CA GLY A 782 -67.44 -14.38 -32.74
C GLY A 782 -66.14 -14.09 -31.96
N GLY A 783 -65.14 -13.45 -32.58
CA GLY A 783 -63.96 -12.97 -31.87
C GLY A 783 -64.27 -11.79 -30.93
N ARG A 784 -63.36 -11.53 -29.98
CA ARG A 784 -63.53 -10.48 -28.96
C ARG A 784 -62.49 -9.36 -29.12
N LEU A 785 -62.94 -8.12 -29.04
CA LEU A 785 -62.12 -6.91 -29.05
C LEU A 785 -62.53 -5.96 -27.92
N ILE A 786 -61.54 -5.36 -27.26
CA ILE A 786 -61.70 -4.27 -26.31
C ILE A 786 -60.80 -3.12 -26.77
N ASN A 787 -61.39 -1.99 -27.14
CA ASN A 787 -60.69 -0.76 -27.45
C ASN A 787 -61.00 0.32 -26.40
N ARG A 788 -60.06 0.54 -25.48
CA ARG A 788 -60.05 1.65 -24.51
C ARG A 788 -59.12 2.78 -24.92
N GLY A 789 -58.18 2.50 -25.83
CA GLY A 789 -57.21 3.46 -26.35
C GLY A 789 -57.71 4.28 -27.54
N LEU A 790 -56.81 5.09 -28.09
CA LEU A 790 -57.10 6.03 -29.16
C LEU A 790 -56.77 5.47 -30.54
N VAL A 791 -57.76 5.46 -31.44
CA VAL A 791 -57.55 5.17 -32.87
C VAL A 791 -57.70 6.46 -33.67
N ARG A 792 -56.69 6.80 -34.47
CA ARG A 792 -56.63 8.01 -35.31
C ARG A 792 -56.62 7.62 -36.77
N LEU A 793 -57.69 7.95 -37.48
CA LEU A 793 -57.81 7.75 -38.93
C LEU A 793 -57.28 9.00 -39.65
N ARG A 794 -56.21 8.85 -40.43
CA ARG A 794 -55.44 9.95 -41.04
C ARG A 794 -55.07 9.67 -42.50
N CYS A 795 -55.83 8.81 -43.18
CA CYS A 795 -55.57 8.41 -44.57
C CYS A 795 -56.01 9.42 -45.64
N GLY A 796 -56.60 10.56 -45.24
CA GLY A 796 -57.00 11.64 -46.14
C GLY A 796 -58.28 11.39 -46.95
N ASP A 797 -58.91 10.23 -46.78
CA ASP A 797 -60.21 9.89 -47.37
C ASP A 797 -61.00 8.93 -46.44
N SER A 798 -62.15 8.43 -46.89
CA SER A 798 -62.99 7.50 -46.13
C SER A 798 -62.60 6.02 -46.29
N SER A 799 -61.46 5.71 -46.91
CA SER A 799 -61.06 4.33 -47.20
C SER A 799 -60.42 3.61 -46.02
N CYS A 800 -59.97 4.32 -44.98
CA CYS A 800 -59.50 3.71 -43.74
C CYS A 800 -60.56 3.71 -42.64
N GLY A 801 -60.52 2.71 -41.76
CA GLY A 801 -61.55 2.53 -40.72
C GLY A 801 -61.00 1.94 -39.41
N VAL A 802 -61.82 1.98 -38.36
CA VAL A 802 -61.49 1.32 -37.09
C VAL A 802 -61.61 -0.20 -37.24
N PHE A 803 -62.70 -0.66 -37.88
CA PHE A 803 -63.00 -2.07 -38.10
C PHE A 803 -62.90 -2.39 -39.60
N LYS A 804 -62.39 -3.58 -39.94
CA LYS A 804 -62.35 -4.06 -41.32
C LYS A 804 -63.74 -4.20 -41.96
N ASP A 805 -64.67 -4.80 -41.23
CA ASP A 805 -65.99 -5.19 -41.72
C ASP A 805 -67.02 -5.25 -40.57
N ALA A 806 -68.26 -5.57 -40.91
CA ALA A 806 -69.36 -5.68 -39.95
C ALA A 806 -69.14 -6.80 -38.91
N ALA A 807 -68.49 -7.90 -39.31
CA ALA A 807 -68.18 -9.01 -38.41
C ALA A 807 -67.16 -8.59 -37.34
N THR A 808 -66.14 -7.82 -37.72
CA THR A 808 -65.17 -7.23 -36.78
C THR A 808 -65.86 -6.28 -35.82
N ARG A 809 -66.78 -5.43 -36.32
CA ARG A 809 -67.55 -4.51 -35.47
C ARG A 809 -68.44 -5.25 -34.47
N ALA A 810 -69.06 -6.35 -34.87
CA ALA A 810 -69.90 -7.16 -34.00
C ALA A 810 -69.13 -7.85 -32.85
N GLY A 811 -67.81 -8.05 -33.00
CA GLY A 811 -66.93 -8.60 -31.96
C GLY A 811 -66.40 -7.56 -30.95
N ASP A 812 -66.70 -6.28 -31.15
CA ASP A 812 -66.31 -5.21 -30.21
C ASP A 812 -67.22 -5.22 -28.97
N ILE A 813 -66.63 -5.53 -27.82
CA ILE A 813 -67.33 -5.54 -26.53
C ILE A 813 -66.95 -4.33 -25.67
N SER A 814 -66.30 -3.31 -26.25
CA SER A 814 -65.92 -2.08 -25.56
C SER A 814 -67.09 -1.44 -24.83
N GLY A 815 -66.89 -1.05 -23.57
CA GLY A 815 -67.94 -0.46 -22.72
C GLY A 815 -68.87 -1.46 -22.02
N SER A 816 -68.79 -2.75 -22.31
CA SER A 816 -69.53 -3.79 -21.56
C SER A 816 -68.96 -4.04 -20.16
N VAL A 817 -69.75 -4.63 -19.26
CA VAL A 817 -69.29 -5.08 -17.93
C VAL A 817 -68.15 -6.09 -18.04
N ALA A 818 -68.22 -6.99 -19.02
CA ALA A 818 -67.16 -7.96 -19.32
C ALA A 818 -65.87 -7.28 -19.80
N ALA A 819 -65.99 -6.17 -20.54
CA ALA A 819 -64.83 -5.35 -20.90
C ALA A 819 -64.29 -4.59 -19.70
N ALA A 820 -65.11 -4.04 -18.80
CA ALA A 820 -64.63 -3.33 -17.59
C ALA A 820 -63.89 -4.26 -16.61
N ALA A 821 -64.35 -5.51 -16.47
CA ALA A 821 -63.73 -6.51 -15.59
C ALA A 821 -62.45 -7.15 -16.17
N TYR A 822 -62.19 -7.00 -17.48
CA TYR A 822 -61.01 -7.57 -18.12
C TYR A 822 -59.74 -6.81 -17.70
N GLN A 823 -58.78 -7.53 -17.12
CA GLN A 823 -57.44 -7.03 -16.84
C GLN A 823 -56.41 -7.94 -17.51
N PHE A 824 -55.54 -7.35 -18.33
CA PHE A 824 -54.39 -8.07 -18.83
C PHE A 824 -53.34 -8.22 -17.72
N ALA A 825 -53.15 -9.45 -17.23
CA ALA A 825 -52.17 -9.80 -16.22
C ALA A 825 -51.08 -10.71 -16.82
N PRO A 826 -49.88 -10.20 -17.13
CA PRO A 826 -48.79 -11.05 -17.62
C PRO A 826 -48.35 -12.02 -16.50
N ARG A 827 -48.48 -13.33 -16.73
CA ARG A 827 -48.08 -14.37 -15.77
C ARG A 827 -46.58 -14.69 -15.95
N PHE A 828 -45.73 -14.21 -15.03
CA PHE A 828 -44.29 -14.49 -15.03
C PHE A 828 -43.97 -15.70 -14.14
N ARG A 829 -43.05 -16.58 -14.57
CA ARG A 829 -42.37 -17.53 -13.68
C ARG A 829 -40.98 -16.96 -13.43
N GLU A 830 -40.67 -16.60 -12.17
CA GLU A 830 -39.36 -16.08 -11.78
C GLU A 830 -38.24 -17.03 -12.26
N PRO A 831 -37.22 -16.53 -12.97
CA PRO A 831 -35.92 -17.18 -12.99
C PRO A 831 -35.30 -17.01 -11.60
N VAL A 832 -34.90 -18.14 -11.02
CA VAL A 832 -34.18 -18.32 -9.75
C VAL A 832 -33.46 -17.07 -9.24
N ALA A 833 -33.91 -16.60 -8.06
CA ALA A 833 -33.27 -15.70 -7.10
C ALA A 833 -32.14 -14.79 -7.63
N GLY A 834 -32.48 -13.50 -7.72
CA GLY A 834 -31.53 -12.41 -7.83
C GLY A 834 -31.43 -11.87 -9.25
N HIS A 835 -32.27 -10.88 -9.59
CA HIS A 835 -31.90 -9.67 -10.31
C HIS A 835 -33.17 -8.85 -10.58
N GLU A 836 -33.32 -7.74 -9.85
CA GLU A 836 -34.13 -6.63 -10.33
C GLU A 836 -33.68 -6.27 -11.75
N GLN A 837 -34.64 -6.08 -12.67
CA GLN A 837 -34.42 -5.32 -13.90
C GLN A 837 -34.02 -3.89 -13.52
N ARG A 838 -32.72 -3.65 -13.47
CA ARG A 838 -32.11 -2.33 -13.63
C ARG A 838 -31.21 -2.46 -14.84
N VAL A 839 -31.26 -1.49 -15.75
CA VAL A 839 -30.06 -1.13 -16.53
C VAL A 839 -28.94 -1.09 -15.51
N ALA A 840 -27.91 -1.94 -15.64
CA ALA A 840 -26.95 -2.17 -14.56
C ALA A 840 -26.46 -0.81 -14.06
N ARG A 841 -26.94 -0.42 -12.87
CA ARG A 841 -26.57 0.81 -12.19
C ARG A 841 -25.13 0.59 -11.77
N SER A 842 -24.19 1.05 -12.61
CA SER A 842 -22.77 0.98 -12.29
C SER A 842 -22.53 1.92 -11.12
N THR A 843 -22.59 1.36 -9.92
CA THR A 843 -22.35 2.09 -8.67
C THR A 843 -20.88 2.44 -8.63
N LEU A 844 -20.56 3.71 -8.79
CA LEU A 844 -19.19 4.23 -8.83
C LEU A 844 -18.60 4.37 -7.42
N ALA A 845 -18.89 3.41 -6.53
CA ALA A 845 -18.40 3.42 -5.16
C ALA A 845 -16.87 3.30 -5.15
N GLY A 846 -16.20 4.33 -4.61
CA GLY A 846 -14.73 4.39 -4.55
C GLY A 846 -14.06 4.96 -5.80
N TYR A 847 -14.83 5.32 -6.84
CA TYR A 847 -14.30 6.01 -8.02
C TYR A 847 -13.83 7.42 -7.66
N VAL A 848 -12.70 7.82 -8.24
CA VAL A 848 -12.07 9.13 -8.01
C VAL A 848 -11.93 9.85 -9.33
N ILE A 849 -12.53 11.03 -9.41
CA ILE A 849 -12.26 11.95 -10.51
C ILE A 849 -10.89 12.58 -10.23
N GLY A 850 -9.89 12.13 -10.98
CA GLY A 850 -8.53 12.66 -10.90
C GLY A 850 -8.42 14.00 -11.63
N THR A 851 -7.84 15.00 -10.97
CA THR A 851 -7.63 16.36 -11.47
C THR A 851 -6.14 16.65 -11.67
N ARG A 852 -5.82 17.47 -12.67
CA ARG A 852 -4.43 17.77 -13.08
C ARG A 852 -4.12 19.27 -12.88
N PRO A 853 -2.85 19.65 -12.65
CA PRO A 853 -2.44 21.05 -12.49
C PRO A 853 -2.74 21.95 -13.70
N ASP A 854 -2.94 21.37 -14.89
CA ASP A 854 -3.33 22.07 -16.11
C ASP A 854 -4.84 22.43 -16.16
N GLY A 855 -5.59 22.17 -15.07
CA GLY A 855 -7.01 22.47 -14.97
C GLY A 855 -7.93 21.44 -15.61
N GLN A 856 -7.41 20.30 -16.05
CA GLN A 856 -8.19 19.21 -16.65
C GLN A 856 -8.51 18.11 -15.63
N ALA A 857 -9.53 17.30 -15.93
CA ALA A 857 -9.91 16.13 -15.12
C ALA A 857 -10.18 14.90 -16.00
N GLY A 858 -10.08 13.72 -15.40
CA GLY A 858 -10.46 12.46 -16.04
C GLY A 858 -11.96 12.40 -16.35
N THR A 859 -12.31 11.75 -17.47
CA THR A 859 -13.69 11.53 -17.90
C THR A 859 -14.03 10.05 -17.89
N LEU A 860 -15.16 9.67 -17.29
CA LEU A 860 -15.72 8.32 -17.34
C LEU A 860 -17.02 8.31 -18.11
N SER A 861 -17.16 7.42 -19.10
CA SER A 861 -18.39 7.29 -19.89
C SER A 861 -19.09 5.95 -19.66
N GLY A 862 -20.41 5.91 -19.52
CA GLY A 862 -21.18 4.68 -19.31
C GLY A 862 -22.69 4.83 -19.52
N GLY A 863 -23.43 3.72 -19.58
CA GLY A 863 -24.89 3.73 -19.86
C GLY A 863 -25.72 4.29 -18.70
N HIS A 864 -25.78 3.57 -17.57
CA HIS A 864 -26.42 4.04 -16.34
C HIS A 864 -25.41 4.09 -15.18
N LEU A 865 -24.91 5.29 -14.88
CA LEU A 865 -23.92 5.51 -13.82
C LEU A 865 -24.61 5.94 -12.53
N ASP A 866 -24.17 5.42 -11.39
CA ASP A 866 -24.55 5.94 -10.08
C ASP A 866 -23.36 6.57 -9.38
N ALA A 867 -23.38 7.90 -9.32
CA ALA A 867 -22.32 8.73 -8.80
C ALA A 867 -22.35 8.88 -7.26
N SER A 868 -23.24 8.16 -6.57
CA SER A 868 -23.45 8.32 -5.12
C SER A 868 -22.19 8.09 -4.26
N GLY A 869 -21.24 7.28 -4.73
CA GLY A 869 -19.97 6.97 -4.06
C GLY A 869 -18.72 7.58 -4.70
N VAL A 870 -18.87 8.57 -5.58
CA VAL A 870 -17.76 9.22 -6.30
C VAL A 870 -17.12 10.31 -5.46
N THR A 871 -15.79 10.37 -5.50
CA THR A 871 -15.03 11.47 -4.92
C THR A 871 -14.17 12.19 -5.96
N VAL A 872 -13.80 13.45 -5.70
CA VAL A 872 -12.89 14.22 -6.57
C VAL A 872 -11.62 14.53 -5.80
N ASP A 873 -10.46 14.28 -6.39
CA ASP A 873 -9.18 14.67 -5.78
C ASP A 873 -8.91 16.18 -5.95
N THR A 874 -7.79 16.65 -5.38
CA THR A 874 -7.36 18.05 -5.44
C THR A 874 -6.00 18.23 -6.11
N GLY A 875 -5.66 17.34 -7.07
CA GLY A 875 -4.41 17.40 -7.83
C GLY A 875 -4.20 18.71 -8.60
N PHE A 876 -5.29 19.40 -9.00
CA PHE A 876 -5.23 20.71 -9.67
C PHE A 876 -4.68 21.85 -8.80
N VAL A 877 -4.66 21.70 -7.46
CA VAL A 877 -4.28 22.76 -6.52
C VAL A 877 -2.80 23.12 -6.61
N ALA A 878 -1.96 22.25 -7.20
CA ALA A 878 -0.54 22.51 -7.34
C ALA A 878 -0.25 23.73 -8.23
N GLY A 879 0.24 24.81 -7.60
CA GLY A 879 0.71 26.01 -8.31
C GLY A 879 -0.39 26.99 -8.72
N THR A 880 -1.59 26.89 -8.14
CA THR A 880 -2.71 27.80 -8.45
C THR A 880 -3.26 28.50 -7.22
N THR A 881 -3.61 29.78 -7.38
CA THR A 881 -4.30 30.58 -6.37
C THR A 881 -5.83 30.52 -6.51
N ALA A 882 -6.33 29.73 -7.47
CA ALA A 882 -7.75 29.60 -7.73
C ALA A 882 -8.49 29.12 -6.49
N ARG A 883 -9.60 29.80 -6.15
CA ARG A 883 -10.51 29.43 -5.05
C ARG A 883 -11.72 28.62 -5.53
N GLN A 884 -11.83 28.47 -6.84
CA GLN A 884 -12.82 27.66 -7.51
C GLN A 884 -12.19 27.05 -8.76
N ALA A 885 -12.45 25.78 -9.02
CA ALA A 885 -12.06 25.08 -10.24
C ALA A 885 -13.26 24.33 -10.80
N ARG A 886 -13.41 24.35 -12.12
CA ARG A 886 -14.57 23.76 -12.80
C ARG A 886 -14.08 22.77 -13.84
N PHE A 887 -14.56 21.53 -13.71
CA PHE A 887 -14.22 20.43 -14.59
C PHE A 887 -15.48 19.98 -15.32
N ALA A 888 -15.56 20.27 -16.61
CA ALA A 888 -16.69 19.88 -17.44
C ALA A 888 -16.58 18.40 -17.85
N LYS A 889 -17.73 17.75 -18.04
CA LYS A 889 -17.84 16.41 -18.64
C LYS A 889 -16.97 15.34 -17.97
N VAL A 890 -16.94 15.31 -16.64
CA VAL A 890 -16.21 14.31 -15.84
C VAL A 890 -16.91 12.95 -15.80
N LEU A 891 -18.25 12.93 -15.92
CA LEU A 891 -19.02 11.71 -16.20
C LEU A 891 -19.91 11.93 -17.42
N ARG A 892 -19.93 10.98 -18.36
CA ARG A 892 -20.80 11.01 -19.54
C ARG A 892 -21.66 9.76 -19.61
N GLY A 893 -22.92 9.88 -20.02
CA GLY A 893 -23.79 8.72 -20.05
C GLY A 893 -25.26 8.99 -20.26
N GLU A 894 -25.98 7.95 -20.69
CA GLU A 894 -27.41 8.02 -21.03
C GLU A 894 -28.29 8.30 -19.79
N ARG A 895 -27.87 7.82 -18.60
CA ARG A 895 -28.49 8.15 -17.31
C ARG A 895 -27.43 8.18 -16.21
N ILE A 896 -27.37 9.26 -15.42
CA ILE A 896 -26.41 9.37 -14.31
C ILE A 896 -27.19 9.75 -13.05
N ASP A 897 -27.30 8.88 -12.06
CA ASP A 897 -27.99 9.17 -10.79
C ASP A 897 -26.97 9.47 -9.68
N GLY A 898 -27.38 10.05 -8.54
CA GLY A 898 -26.53 10.22 -7.36
C GLY A 898 -25.47 11.32 -7.43
N ILE A 899 -25.55 12.23 -8.42
CA ILE A 899 -24.55 13.29 -8.65
C ILE A 899 -24.49 14.30 -7.50
N GLU A 900 -25.60 14.45 -6.77
CA GLU A 900 -25.73 15.30 -5.59
C GLU A 900 -24.89 14.80 -4.41
N GLN A 901 -24.43 13.54 -4.43
CA GLN A 901 -23.59 12.97 -3.37
C GLN A 901 -22.09 12.94 -3.72
N ILE A 902 -21.69 13.47 -4.88
CA ILE A 902 -20.26 13.61 -5.23
C ILE A 902 -19.59 14.53 -4.20
N ARG A 903 -18.49 14.07 -3.61
CA ARG A 903 -17.74 14.81 -2.57
C ARG A 903 -16.29 15.05 -2.98
N SER A 904 -15.64 16.05 -2.38
CA SER A 904 -14.18 16.16 -2.49
C SER A 904 -13.52 15.15 -1.54
N ARG A 905 -12.35 14.63 -1.93
CA ARG A 905 -11.47 13.89 -1.02
C ARG A 905 -10.79 14.77 0.02
N SER A 906 -10.76 16.08 -0.19
CA SER A 906 -10.21 17.07 0.74
C SER A 906 -11.34 17.85 1.39
N ALA A 907 -11.34 17.95 2.72
CA ALA A 907 -12.30 18.77 3.44
C ALA A 907 -12.08 20.28 3.22
N ALA A 908 -10.92 20.68 2.68
CA ALA A 908 -10.65 22.05 2.26
C ALA A 908 -11.48 22.48 1.04
N TRP A 909 -12.09 21.53 0.32
CA TRP A 909 -12.88 21.80 -0.87
C TRP A 909 -14.27 21.19 -0.81
N ARG A 910 -15.24 21.88 -1.39
CA ARG A 910 -16.60 21.40 -1.59
C ARG A 910 -16.81 21.07 -3.05
N ALA A 911 -17.21 19.84 -3.33
CA ALA A 911 -17.63 19.44 -4.66
C ALA A 911 -19.12 19.73 -4.87
N GLN A 912 -19.44 20.33 -6.02
CA GLN A 912 -20.81 20.50 -6.48
C GLN A 912 -20.89 20.02 -7.93
N ALA A 913 -21.67 18.96 -8.15
CA ALA A 913 -21.93 18.45 -9.48
C ALA A 913 -23.00 19.29 -10.19
N TRP A 914 -22.88 19.41 -11.50
CA TRP A 914 -23.84 20.09 -12.37
C TRP A 914 -23.95 19.33 -13.70
N ARG A 915 -25.06 19.51 -14.41
CA ARG A 915 -25.24 18.96 -15.75
C ARG A 915 -25.04 20.03 -16.81
N ASP A 916 -24.40 19.66 -17.91
CA ASP A 916 -24.36 20.50 -19.10
C ASP A 916 -25.56 20.26 -20.02
N ALA A 917 -25.56 20.94 -21.18
CA ALA A 917 -26.64 20.86 -22.16
C ALA A 917 -26.76 19.47 -22.82
N ASP A 918 -25.70 18.66 -22.78
CA ASP A 918 -25.66 17.31 -23.35
C ASP A 918 -26.14 16.24 -22.33
N GLY A 919 -26.41 16.64 -21.08
CA GLY A 919 -26.79 15.76 -19.98
C GLY A 919 -25.62 15.17 -19.19
N ASP A 920 -24.38 15.46 -19.62
CA ASP A 920 -23.14 15.03 -18.98
C ASP A 920 -22.93 15.78 -17.67
N VAL A 921 -22.19 15.17 -16.74
CA VAL A 921 -21.93 15.72 -15.41
C VAL A 921 -20.57 16.39 -15.38
N GLY A 922 -20.56 17.67 -15.03
CA GLY A 922 -19.38 18.41 -14.59
C GLY A 922 -19.34 18.53 -13.07
N VAL A 923 -18.16 18.85 -12.52
CA VAL A 923 -18.00 19.16 -11.09
C VAL A 923 -17.29 20.50 -10.93
N THR A 924 -17.82 21.32 -10.04
CA THR A 924 -17.19 22.54 -9.55
C THR A 924 -16.65 22.28 -8.15
N LEU A 925 -15.34 22.40 -7.97
CA LEU A 925 -14.71 22.43 -6.65
C LEU A 925 -14.63 23.89 -6.18
N THR A 926 -15.21 24.19 -5.03
CA THR A 926 -15.12 25.51 -4.39
C THR A 926 -14.40 25.36 -3.07
N LYS A 927 -13.36 26.17 -2.84
CA LYS A 927 -12.58 26.13 -1.62
C LYS A 927 -13.47 26.53 -0.44
N ASN A 928 -13.50 25.70 0.60
CA ASN A 928 -14.11 26.06 1.86
C ASN A 928 -13.20 27.07 2.58
N ASP A 929 -13.83 28.03 3.25
CA ASP A 929 -13.10 29.00 4.05
C ASP A 929 -12.49 28.30 5.27
N TYR A 930 -11.20 28.46 5.51
CA TYR A 930 -10.54 27.81 6.66
C TYR A 930 -11.15 28.25 7.99
N ARG A 931 -11.78 29.43 8.07
CA ARG A 931 -12.47 29.93 9.28
C ARG A 931 -13.72 29.10 9.61
N GLU A 932 -14.37 28.52 8.60
CA GLU A 932 -15.50 27.61 8.76
C GLU A 932 -15.06 26.19 9.13
N LEU A 933 -13.84 25.80 8.71
CA LEU A 933 -13.25 24.49 9.00
C LEU A 933 -12.53 24.45 10.36
N ALA A 934 -12.29 25.61 10.98
CA ALA A 934 -11.66 25.71 12.28
C ALA A 934 -12.61 25.25 13.40
N PRO A 935 -12.33 24.14 14.11
CA PRO A 935 -13.25 23.57 15.10
C PRO A 935 -13.41 24.47 16.35
N ASP A 936 -12.38 25.27 16.66
CA ASP A 936 -12.33 26.11 17.85
C ASP A 936 -12.24 27.59 17.47
N ALA A 937 -12.98 28.45 18.20
CA ALA A 937 -12.90 29.90 18.02
C ALA A 937 -11.47 30.45 18.20
N ALA A 938 -10.62 29.77 18.97
CA ALA A 938 -9.22 30.13 19.18
C ALA A 938 -8.33 30.00 17.92
N LEU A 939 -8.77 29.21 16.93
CA LEU A 939 -8.03 28.97 15.67
C LEU A 939 -8.47 29.91 14.55
N ARG A 940 -9.61 30.61 14.72
CA ARG A 940 -10.14 31.54 13.71
C ARG A 940 -9.16 32.63 13.27
N PRO A 941 -8.34 33.24 14.15
CA PRO A 941 -7.34 34.22 13.72
C PRO A 941 -6.29 33.63 12.78
N LEU A 942 -5.79 32.42 13.07
CA LEU A 942 -4.87 31.71 12.18
C LEU A 942 -5.55 31.36 10.85
N ALA A 943 -6.77 30.81 10.94
CA ALA A 943 -7.52 30.43 9.76
C ALA A 943 -7.82 31.64 8.86
N ALA A 944 -8.14 32.79 9.44
CA ALA A 944 -8.34 34.04 8.70
C ALA A 944 -7.07 34.52 8.00
N ALA A 945 -5.91 34.43 8.67
CA ALA A 945 -4.62 34.75 8.06
C ALA A 945 -4.28 33.82 6.90
N LEU A 946 -4.41 32.49 7.09
CA LEU A 946 -4.23 31.52 6.01
C LEU A 946 -5.23 31.74 4.86
N GLU A 947 -6.46 32.13 5.16
CA GLU A 947 -7.47 32.41 4.15
C GLU A 947 -7.13 33.64 3.32
N GLN A 948 -6.55 34.68 3.94
CA GLN A 948 -6.20 35.93 3.28
C GLN A 948 -5.13 35.72 2.20
N ASP A 949 -4.11 34.89 2.48
CA ASP A 949 -2.95 34.74 1.59
C ASP A 949 -2.84 33.35 0.96
N TYR A 950 -3.99 32.71 0.75
CA TYR A 950 -4.04 31.45 0.03
C TYR A 950 -3.40 31.62 -1.37
N ASP A 951 -2.27 30.94 -1.59
CA ASP A 951 -1.47 31.04 -2.81
C ASP A 951 -1.18 29.67 -3.49
N GLY A 952 -1.74 28.58 -2.98
CA GLY A 952 -1.53 27.23 -3.50
C GLY A 952 -0.12 26.67 -3.28
N SER A 953 0.71 27.32 -2.46
CA SER A 953 2.05 26.86 -2.11
C SER A 953 2.04 25.54 -1.31
N GLU A 954 3.23 25.00 -1.04
CA GLU A 954 3.40 23.76 -0.26
C GLU A 954 2.71 23.82 1.12
N LEU A 955 2.69 24.98 1.78
CA LEU A 955 1.98 25.18 3.05
C LEU A 955 0.49 24.86 2.91
N PHE A 956 -0.17 25.40 1.88
CA PHE A 956 -1.60 25.18 1.66
C PHE A 956 -1.90 23.78 1.13
N ARG A 957 -1.03 23.22 0.29
CA ARG A 957 -1.14 21.82 -0.14
C ARG A 957 -1.07 20.84 1.03
N SER A 958 -0.32 21.16 2.08
CA SER A 958 -0.28 20.34 3.30
C SER A 958 -1.63 20.28 4.05
N LEU A 959 -2.55 21.20 3.75
CA LEU A 959 -3.89 21.29 4.35
C LEU A 959 -4.97 20.62 3.50
N GLU A 960 -4.60 19.98 2.39
CA GLU A 960 -5.49 19.15 1.56
C GLU A 960 -5.78 17.79 2.23
N LEU A 961 -6.40 17.83 3.40
CA LEU A 961 -6.63 16.69 4.29
C LEU A 961 -8.07 16.19 4.20
N GLY A 962 -8.27 14.89 4.44
CA GLY A 962 -9.53 14.21 4.19
C GLY A 962 -10.70 14.57 5.11
N SER A 963 -10.45 15.23 6.25
CA SER A 963 -11.50 15.58 7.20
C SER A 963 -11.30 16.94 7.86
N VAL A 964 -12.41 17.55 8.30
CA VAL A 964 -12.40 18.80 9.08
C VAL A 964 -11.64 18.61 10.40
N ALA A 965 -11.70 17.42 10.99
CA ALA A 965 -10.97 17.09 12.20
C ALA A 965 -9.44 17.10 11.98
N ASP A 966 -8.98 16.57 10.84
CA ASP A 966 -7.56 16.57 10.47
C ASP A 966 -7.06 17.98 10.15
N ILE A 967 -7.85 18.78 9.43
CA ILE A 967 -7.56 20.21 9.22
C ILE A 967 -7.51 20.94 10.56
N GLY A 968 -8.47 20.70 11.45
CA GLY A 968 -8.46 21.25 12.81
C GLY A 968 -7.25 20.83 13.64
N HIS A 969 -6.74 19.60 13.46
CA HIS A 969 -5.50 19.14 14.08
C HIS A 969 -4.27 19.84 13.47
N ALA A 970 -4.20 19.99 12.15
CA ALA A 970 -3.15 20.73 11.45
C ALA A 970 -3.11 22.20 11.90
N LEU A 971 -4.25 22.89 11.91
CA LEU A 971 -4.38 24.27 12.38
C LEU A 971 -3.94 24.42 13.84
N ARG A 972 -4.26 23.47 14.73
CA ARG A 972 -3.76 23.49 16.12
C ARG A 972 -2.24 23.42 16.20
N GLN A 973 -1.61 22.57 15.40
CA GLN A 973 -0.15 22.45 15.39
C GLN A 973 0.51 23.69 14.76
N LEU A 974 -0.07 24.22 13.68
CA LEU A 974 0.39 25.43 12.98
C LEU A 974 0.17 26.72 13.78
N SER A 975 -0.79 26.76 14.71
CA SER A 975 -1.08 27.95 15.54
C SER A 975 0.04 28.39 16.48
N GLY A 976 1.09 27.58 16.66
CA GLY A 976 2.16 27.85 17.62
C GLY A 976 1.74 27.67 19.08
N ALA A 977 0.55 27.12 19.37
CA ALA A 977 0.06 26.89 20.74
C ALA A 977 1.02 26.02 21.58
N GLY A 978 1.76 25.11 20.95
CA GLY A 978 2.76 24.26 21.58
C GLY A 978 3.91 25.04 22.24
N ILE A 979 4.29 26.19 21.67
CA ILE A 979 5.34 27.07 22.22
C ILE A 979 4.90 27.57 23.60
N ARG A 980 3.65 28.03 23.74
CA ARG A 980 3.12 28.54 25.02
C ARG A 980 3.11 27.46 26.10
N SER A 981 2.66 26.24 25.78
CA SER A 981 2.65 25.14 26.75
C SER A 981 4.03 24.75 27.22
N ALA A 982 5.04 24.81 26.35
CA ALA A 982 6.42 24.48 26.69
C ALA A 982 7.01 25.43 27.74
N LEU A 983 6.50 26.67 27.87
CA LEU A 983 7.06 27.68 28.79
C LEU A 983 6.45 27.67 30.19
N LYS A 984 5.30 27.01 30.37
CA LYS A 984 4.61 26.92 31.67
C LYS A 984 5.51 26.42 32.80
N PRO A 985 6.36 25.40 32.62
CA PRO A 985 7.18 24.87 33.71
C PRO A 985 8.17 25.90 34.30
N LEU A 986 8.51 26.99 33.59
CA LEU A 986 9.41 28.02 34.11
C LEU A 986 8.85 28.74 35.35
N GLN A 987 7.52 28.88 35.45
CA GLN A 987 6.91 29.49 36.64
C GLN A 987 7.08 28.59 37.88
N THR A 988 7.02 27.27 37.71
CA THR A 988 7.30 26.30 38.78
C THR A 988 8.77 26.38 39.21
N LEU A 989 9.69 26.61 38.27
CA LEU A 989 11.11 26.80 38.59
C LEU A 989 11.35 28.05 39.43
N GLU A 990 10.71 29.18 39.10
CA GLU A 990 10.76 30.41 39.90
C GLU A 990 10.20 30.18 41.33
N GLN A 991 9.11 29.43 41.46
CA GLN A 991 8.52 29.09 42.76
C GLN A 991 9.43 28.16 43.58
N ARG A 992 10.07 27.17 42.93
CA ARG A 992 11.04 26.29 43.58
C ARG A 992 12.30 27.03 44.02
N PHE A 993 12.78 28.00 43.25
CA PHE A 993 13.88 28.87 43.65
C PHE A 993 13.61 29.60 44.97
N VAL A 994 12.41 30.17 45.10
CA VAL A 994 12.00 30.86 46.33
C VAL A 994 11.92 29.90 47.51
N ARG A 995 11.27 28.74 47.31
CA ARG A 995 11.13 27.72 48.36
C ARG A 995 12.49 27.22 48.85
N LEU A 996 13.36 26.82 47.92
CA LEU A 996 14.71 26.35 48.22
C LEU A 996 15.48 27.43 49.00
N GLY A 997 15.39 28.68 48.57
CA GLY A 997 16.02 29.79 49.27
C GLY A 997 15.44 30.12 50.65
N HIS A 998 14.16 29.84 50.90
CA HIS A 998 13.50 30.06 52.19
C HIS A 998 13.81 28.95 53.19
N ASP A 999 13.92 27.71 52.71
CA ASP A 999 14.11 26.51 53.54
C ASP A 999 15.57 26.13 53.75
N MET A 1000 16.49 26.84 53.07
CA MET A 1000 17.93 26.63 53.18
C MET A 1000 18.49 26.95 54.58
N ALA A 1001 19.34 26.05 55.07
CA ALA A 1001 20.18 26.27 56.24
C ALA A 1001 21.20 27.39 55.99
N GLU A 1002 21.47 28.20 57.01
CA GLU A 1002 22.41 29.32 56.94
C GLU A 1002 23.49 29.25 58.00
N THR A 1003 24.62 29.87 57.69
CA THR A 1003 25.65 30.22 58.66
C THR A 1003 25.14 31.31 59.62
N ARG A 1004 25.86 31.52 60.72
CA ARG A 1004 25.59 32.63 61.65
C ARG A 1004 25.66 34.01 60.97
N THR A 1005 26.44 34.13 59.90
CA THR A 1005 26.56 35.36 59.09
C THR A 1005 25.41 35.54 58.08
N GLY A 1006 24.42 34.63 58.07
CA GLY A 1006 23.26 34.70 57.18
C GLY A 1006 23.50 34.21 55.76
N PHE A 1007 24.66 33.59 55.49
CA PHE A 1007 24.99 33.01 54.19
C PHE A 1007 24.44 31.58 54.09
N GLY A 1008 23.93 31.18 52.92
CA GLY A 1008 23.57 29.79 52.64
C GLY A 1008 23.74 29.43 51.16
N LEU A 1009 24.07 28.17 50.92
CA LEU A 1009 24.20 27.56 49.59
C LEU A 1009 23.43 26.23 49.55
N GLN A 1010 22.62 26.03 48.52
CA GLN A 1010 21.91 24.77 48.29
C GLN A 1010 21.89 24.43 46.80
N LEU A 1011 22.05 23.15 46.50
CA LEU A 1011 22.05 22.60 45.14
C LEU A 1011 21.00 21.50 45.01
N VAL A 1012 20.28 21.50 43.87
CA VAL A 1012 19.38 20.43 43.44
C VAL A 1012 19.85 19.97 42.07
N GLY A 1013 20.14 18.67 41.93
CA GLY A 1013 20.74 18.10 40.72
C GLY A 1013 19.94 16.95 40.12
N SER A 1014 19.93 16.90 38.78
CA SER A 1014 19.23 15.93 37.94
C SER A 1014 19.92 14.58 37.79
N ARG A 1015 21.22 14.48 38.11
CA ARG A 1015 22.08 13.29 37.85
C ARG A 1015 21.64 11.99 38.55
N HIS A 1016 20.73 12.04 39.51
CA HIS A 1016 20.27 10.86 40.26
C HIS A 1016 18.79 10.51 40.04
N GLY A 1017 18.13 11.08 39.02
CA GLY A 1017 16.73 10.75 38.70
C GLY A 1017 15.73 11.15 39.78
N ARG A 1018 16.12 12.01 40.72
CA ARG A 1018 15.26 12.44 41.84
C ARG A 1018 14.02 13.18 41.30
N PRO A 1019 12.80 12.86 41.77
CA PRO A 1019 11.56 13.56 41.38
C PRO A 1019 11.66 15.08 41.53
N GLU A 1020 12.34 15.54 42.58
CA GLU A 1020 12.60 16.93 42.93
C GLU A 1020 13.32 17.74 41.82
N ALA A 1021 14.14 17.08 41.00
CA ALA A 1021 14.90 17.70 39.90
C ALA A 1021 14.17 17.64 38.53
N ARG A 1022 12.87 17.28 38.53
CA ARG A 1022 12.03 17.26 37.32
C ARG A 1022 11.16 18.50 37.24
N LEU A 1023 11.08 19.07 36.04
CA LEU A 1023 10.28 20.25 35.71
C LEU A 1023 9.45 19.97 34.45
N GLY A 1024 8.27 19.37 34.65
CA GLY A 1024 7.45 18.87 33.55
C GLY A 1024 8.19 17.80 32.75
N ARG A 1025 8.45 18.07 31.46
CA ARG A 1025 9.19 17.18 30.54
C ARG A 1025 10.70 17.42 30.52
N SER A 1026 11.19 18.35 31.32
CA SER A 1026 12.62 18.65 31.48
C SER A 1026 13.15 18.18 32.83
N ALA A 1027 14.44 17.92 32.89
CA ALA A 1027 15.19 17.88 34.14
C ALA A 1027 15.96 19.19 34.32
N TYR A 1028 16.23 19.59 35.56
CA TYR A 1028 16.98 20.80 35.85
C TYR A 1028 18.02 20.58 36.95
N ASP A 1029 19.12 21.31 36.86
CA ASP A 1029 20.09 21.52 37.92
C ASP A 1029 19.92 22.97 38.40
N LEU A 1030 19.68 23.20 39.69
CA LEU A 1030 19.49 24.52 40.29
C LEU A 1030 20.46 24.73 41.45
N VAL A 1031 21.16 25.86 41.42
CA VAL A 1031 22.00 26.36 42.51
C VAL A 1031 21.37 27.62 43.07
N VAL A 1032 21.27 27.72 44.40
CA VAL A 1032 20.74 28.90 45.09
C VAL A 1032 21.71 29.35 46.17
N LEU A 1033 22.02 30.65 46.15
CA LEU A 1033 22.79 31.38 47.13
C LEU A 1033 21.85 32.33 47.87
N ARG A 1034 22.06 32.49 49.18
CA ARG A 1034 21.36 33.47 50.03
C ARG A 1034 22.36 34.22 50.88
N GLN A 1035 22.07 35.49 51.10
CA GLN A 1035 22.71 36.33 52.11
C GLN A 1035 21.65 37.12 52.86
N ARG A 1036 21.59 36.96 54.18
CA ARG A 1036 20.76 37.80 55.06
C ARG A 1036 21.60 38.94 55.64
N PHE A 1037 21.02 40.13 55.66
CA PHE A 1037 21.55 41.34 56.25
C PHE A 1037 20.58 41.86 57.31
N ALA A 1038 21.13 42.42 58.39
CA ALA A 1038 20.38 43.10 59.45
C ALA A 1038 20.79 44.58 59.46
N PRO A 1039 20.21 45.43 58.59
CA PRO A 1039 20.66 46.82 58.39
C PRO A 1039 20.39 47.76 59.58
N GLY A 1040 19.88 47.27 60.72
CA GLY A 1040 19.53 48.06 61.92
C GLY A 1040 18.02 48.20 62.14
N GLY A 1041 17.59 48.59 63.34
CA GLY A 1041 16.18 48.92 63.63
C GLY A 1041 15.17 47.76 63.54
N ALA A 1042 15.59 46.53 63.89
CA ALA A 1042 14.81 45.28 63.73
C ALA A 1042 14.46 44.89 62.26
N ALA A 1043 14.95 45.65 61.27
CA ALA A 1043 14.76 45.32 59.87
C ALA A 1043 15.62 44.12 59.43
N GLN A 1044 15.09 43.31 58.52
CA GLN A 1044 15.79 42.19 57.91
C GLN A 1044 15.71 42.28 56.39
N LEU A 1045 16.84 42.08 55.72
CA LEU A 1045 16.94 42.04 54.27
C LEU A 1045 17.57 40.72 53.85
N THR A 1046 16.96 39.99 52.91
CA THR A 1046 17.48 38.71 52.42
C THR A 1046 17.63 38.76 50.91
N ALA A 1047 18.88 38.78 50.42
CA ALA A 1047 19.20 38.67 49.00
C ALA A 1047 19.40 37.20 48.61
N ARG A 1048 18.92 36.82 47.43
CA ARG A 1048 19.06 35.48 46.85
C ARG A 1048 19.45 35.57 45.40
N TYR A 1049 20.35 34.70 44.98
CA TYR A 1049 20.73 34.54 43.58
C TYR A 1049 20.76 33.07 43.21
N GLY A 1050 20.31 32.72 42.01
CA GLY A 1050 20.29 31.35 41.55
C GLY A 1050 20.53 31.21 40.06
N PHE A 1051 21.11 30.07 39.71
CA PHE A 1051 21.33 29.66 38.34
C PHE A 1051 20.72 28.28 38.13
N ALA A 1052 19.93 28.12 37.06
CA ALA A 1052 19.34 26.86 36.68
C ALA A 1052 19.76 26.45 35.28
N SER A 1053 20.20 25.21 35.08
CA SER A 1053 20.37 24.60 33.75
C SER A 1053 19.24 23.59 33.52
N LEU A 1054 18.60 23.64 32.36
CA LEU A 1054 17.51 22.77 31.97
C LEU A 1054 17.93 21.87 30.80
N ARG A 1055 17.55 20.60 30.86
CA ARG A 1055 17.77 19.62 29.79
C ARG A 1055 16.49 18.83 29.51
N PRO A 1056 16.23 18.42 28.26
CA PRO A 1056 15.13 17.52 27.94
C PRO A 1056 15.35 16.15 28.60
N GLY A 1057 14.29 15.51 29.09
CA GLY A 1057 14.36 14.12 29.57
C GLY A 1057 14.52 13.11 28.43
N ALA A 1058 15.11 11.93 28.72
CA ALA A 1058 15.41 10.90 27.72
C ALA A 1058 14.20 10.43 26.89
N THR A 1059 13.01 10.39 27.49
CA THR A 1059 11.75 9.99 26.83
C THR A 1059 10.94 11.17 26.27
N ALA A 1060 11.43 12.41 26.44
CA ALA A 1060 10.71 13.64 26.10
C ALA A 1060 11.56 14.63 25.30
N ALA A 1061 12.57 14.12 24.58
CA ALA A 1061 13.56 14.90 23.84
C ALA A 1061 12.95 15.93 22.87
N ASP A 1062 11.73 15.66 22.38
CA ASP A 1062 11.02 16.50 21.40
C ASP A 1062 10.14 17.60 22.02
N ALA A 1063 9.89 17.57 23.34
CA ALA A 1063 8.99 18.51 24.02
C ALA A 1063 9.56 19.10 25.33
N GLY A 1064 10.76 18.71 25.74
CA GLY A 1064 11.46 19.27 26.89
C GLY A 1064 12.17 20.59 26.56
N LEU A 1065 12.14 21.55 27.48
CA LEU A 1065 12.99 22.74 27.44
C LEU A 1065 14.46 22.37 27.64
N ALA A 1066 15.33 23.02 26.86
CA ALA A 1066 16.77 23.02 27.04
C ALA A 1066 17.24 24.47 27.20
N GLY A 1067 18.09 24.78 28.17
CA GLY A 1067 18.58 26.15 28.34
C GLY A 1067 19.07 26.48 29.74
N HIS A 1068 19.03 27.77 30.09
CA HIS A 1068 19.42 28.25 31.41
C HIS A 1068 18.52 29.39 31.90
N SER A 1069 18.46 29.56 33.22
CA SER A 1069 17.77 30.66 33.88
C SER A 1069 18.66 31.29 34.95
N GLN A 1070 18.63 32.61 35.05
CA GLN A 1070 19.22 33.39 36.14
C GLN A 1070 18.09 34.00 36.97
N LEU A 1071 18.15 33.82 38.27
CA LEU A 1071 17.07 34.15 39.21
C LEU A 1071 17.65 35.02 40.32
N PHE A 1072 16.98 36.13 40.62
CA PHE A 1072 17.33 37.04 41.69
C PHE A 1072 16.11 37.32 42.56
N GLY A 1073 16.29 37.35 43.87
CA GLY A 1073 15.25 37.66 44.84
C GLY A 1073 15.77 38.55 45.96
N LEU A 1074 14.95 39.47 46.44
CA LEU A 1074 15.25 40.34 47.55
C LEU A 1074 13.99 40.47 48.43
N ASP A 1075 14.06 39.93 49.64
CA ASP A 1075 13.00 40.09 50.64
C ASP A 1075 13.41 41.11 51.68
N TYR A 1076 12.47 41.92 52.13
CA TYR A 1076 12.62 42.90 53.18
C TYR A 1076 11.48 42.76 54.19
N ALA A 1077 11.79 42.81 55.48
CA ALA A 1077 10.81 42.85 56.54
C ALA A 1077 11.21 43.88 57.59
N GLN A 1078 10.31 44.82 57.88
CA GLN A 1078 10.53 45.90 58.83
C GLN A 1078 9.35 46.01 59.79
N PRO A 1079 9.55 45.66 61.07
CA PRO A 1079 8.59 45.97 62.12
C PRO A 1079 8.45 47.49 62.30
N LEU A 1080 7.22 48.00 62.32
CA LEU A 1080 6.93 49.41 62.59
C LEU A 1080 6.58 49.57 64.08
N GLY A 1081 7.62 49.65 64.92
CA GLY A 1081 7.48 49.70 66.39
C GLY A 1081 6.90 48.40 66.97
N ARG A 1082 5.93 48.51 67.89
CA ARG A 1082 5.14 47.35 68.40
C ARG A 1082 3.91 47.02 67.54
N GLY A 1083 3.76 47.69 66.40
CA GLY A 1083 2.57 47.64 65.53
C GLY A 1083 2.74 46.69 64.34
N PRO A 1084 2.31 47.08 63.12
CA PRO A 1084 2.38 46.22 61.95
C PRO A 1084 3.81 46.04 61.41
N THR A 1085 4.02 44.97 60.65
CA THR A 1085 5.28 44.72 59.92
C THR A 1085 5.09 45.02 58.44
N LEU A 1086 5.94 45.87 57.88
CA LEU A 1086 6.02 46.08 56.44
C LEU A 1086 6.89 45.00 55.82
N GLU A 1087 6.33 44.26 54.86
CA GLU A 1087 7.04 43.25 54.09
C GLU A 1087 7.11 43.63 52.61
N GLY A 1088 8.30 43.51 52.04
CA GLY A 1088 8.59 43.73 50.64
C GLY A 1088 9.28 42.51 50.04
N GLU A 1089 8.96 42.19 48.80
CA GLU A 1089 9.58 41.10 48.06
C GLU A 1089 9.74 41.49 46.61
N PHE A 1090 10.98 41.49 46.12
CA PHE A 1090 11.33 41.78 44.73
C PHE A 1090 11.96 40.55 44.10
N ARG A 1091 11.58 40.25 42.86
CA ARG A 1091 12.14 39.14 42.09
C ARG A 1091 12.38 39.56 40.66
N TYR A 1092 13.49 39.08 40.12
CA TYR A 1092 13.84 39.18 38.71
C TYR A 1092 14.29 37.81 38.19
N ALA A 1093 13.76 37.41 37.05
CA ALA A 1093 14.11 36.15 36.40
C ALA A 1093 14.39 36.39 34.92
N GLN A 1094 15.56 35.97 34.47
CA GLN A 1094 15.92 35.91 33.05
C GLN A 1094 16.02 34.44 32.62
N HIS A 1095 15.30 34.09 31.57
CA HIS A 1095 15.29 32.75 31.00
C HIS A 1095 15.76 32.80 29.54
N ARG A 1096 16.68 31.91 29.17
CA ARG A 1096 17.10 31.66 27.78
C ARG A 1096 17.04 30.18 27.49
N PHE A 1097 16.20 29.79 26.55
CA PHE A 1097 15.94 28.38 26.28
C PHE A 1097 15.60 28.14 24.81
N ASP A 1098 15.86 26.94 24.35
CA ASP A 1098 15.42 26.46 23.06
C ASP A 1098 14.07 25.76 23.20
N THR A 1099 13.13 26.18 22.37
CA THR A 1099 11.82 25.56 22.21
C THR A 1099 11.82 24.70 20.96
N ARG A 1100 11.24 23.51 21.08
CA ARG A 1100 10.95 22.64 19.94
C ARG A 1100 9.46 22.36 19.93
N ARG A 1101 8.85 22.42 18.75
CA ARG A 1101 7.50 21.88 18.53
C ARG A 1101 7.56 20.77 17.50
N THR A 1102 6.53 19.94 17.47
CA THR A 1102 6.37 18.88 16.49
C THR A 1102 5.22 19.25 15.57
N LEU A 1103 5.49 19.22 14.27
CA LEU A 1103 4.49 19.30 13.22
C LEU A 1103 4.33 17.90 12.64
N ARG A 1104 3.27 17.20 13.04
CA ARG A 1104 2.89 15.89 12.54
C ARG A 1104 1.41 15.87 12.16
N TYR A 1105 1.12 16.09 10.89
CA TYR A 1105 -0.22 16.02 10.30
C TYR A 1105 -0.11 15.71 8.80
N GLY A 1106 -1.01 14.88 8.26
CA GLY A 1106 -0.92 14.44 6.86
C GLY A 1106 0.45 13.81 6.54
N SER A 1107 1.12 14.32 5.51
CA SER A 1107 2.49 13.95 5.13
C SER A 1107 3.59 14.80 5.79
N VAL A 1108 3.23 15.80 6.60
CA VAL A 1108 4.19 16.67 7.30
C VAL A 1108 4.67 15.99 8.57
N ASP A 1109 5.99 15.77 8.68
CA ASP A 1109 6.68 15.36 9.92
C ASP A 1109 7.95 16.20 10.10
N LEU A 1110 7.83 17.33 10.79
CA LEU A 1110 8.90 18.30 11.00
C LEU A 1110 9.04 18.69 12.47
N ARG A 1111 10.25 19.14 12.84
CA ARG A 1111 10.57 19.57 14.21
C ARG A 1111 11.12 21.01 14.23
N PRO A 1112 10.25 22.03 14.09
CA PRO A 1112 10.65 23.43 14.20
C PRO A 1112 11.36 23.73 15.53
N GLN A 1113 12.42 24.53 15.46
CA GLN A 1113 13.23 24.91 16.62
C GLN A 1113 13.39 26.43 16.70
N ALA A 1114 13.31 27.00 17.89
CA ALA A 1114 13.56 28.42 18.12
C ALA A 1114 14.27 28.66 19.44
N SER A 1115 15.06 29.71 19.51
CA SER A 1115 15.69 30.18 20.75
C SER A 1115 14.88 31.35 21.29
N GLN A 1116 14.48 31.29 22.56
CA GLN A 1116 13.59 32.25 23.19
C GLN A 1116 14.23 32.85 24.44
N ARG A 1117 14.08 34.17 24.60
CA ARG A 1117 14.46 34.93 25.79
C ARG A 1117 13.23 35.52 26.47
N ARG A 1118 13.13 35.35 27.79
CA ARG A 1118 12.08 35.93 28.64
C ARG A 1118 12.70 36.59 29.86
N ASP A 1119 12.30 37.83 30.12
CA ASP A 1119 12.67 38.58 31.31
C ASP A 1119 11.38 38.82 32.12
N ARG A 1120 11.39 38.54 33.43
CA ARG A 1120 10.23 38.66 34.32
C ARG A 1120 10.61 39.36 35.61
N PHE A 1121 9.77 40.30 36.01
CA PHE A 1121 9.90 41.10 37.22
C PHE A 1121 8.63 40.97 38.06
N SER A 1122 8.78 40.82 39.37
CA SER A 1122 7.66 40.89 40.31
C SER A 1122 8.05 41.58 41.61
N GLY A 1123 7.21 42.50 42.07
CA GLY A 1123 7.32 43.14 43.38
C GLY A 1123 6.05 42.90 44.20
N ARG A 1124 6.17 42.48 45.45
CA ARG A 1124 5.06 42.36 46.41
C ARG A 1124 5.36 43.26 47.60
N PHE A 1125 4.35 43.99 48.04
CA PHE A 1125 4.39 44.82 49.23
C PHE A 1125 3.17 44.50 50.08
N ALA A 1126 3.37 44.17 51.35
CA ALA A 1126 2.30 43.81 52.25
C ALA A 1126 2.53 44.39 53.65
N LEU A 1127 1.44 44.79 54.29
CA LEU A 1127 1.40 45.15 55.69
C LEU A 1127 0.80 43.99 56.47
N VAL A 1128 1.57 43.45 57.41
CA VAL A 1128 1.10 42.44 58.35
C VAL A 1128 0.66 43.16 59.61
N LEU A 1129 -0.63 43.14 59.89
CA LEU A 1129 -1.19 43.83 61.04
C LEU A 1129 -0.75 43.16 62.35
N ALA A 1130 -0.76 43.94 63.43
CA ALA A 1130 -0.35 43.46 64.75
C ALA A 1130 -1.18 42.23 65.16
N PRO A 1131 -0.53 41.15 65.65
CA PRO A 1131 -1.21 39.89 65.94
C PRO A 1131 -2.14 40.01 67.14
N GLN A 1132 -3.40 39.57 66.98
CA GLN A 1132 -4.36 39.39 68.06
C GLN A 1132 -4.08 38.05 68.77
N ARG A 1133 -3.82 38.07 70.08
CA ARG A 1133 -3.47 36.87 70.86
C ARG A 1133 -4.67 36.31 71.63
N LEU A 1134 -4.93 35.02 71.46
CA LEU A 1134 -6.02 34.27 72.08
C LEU A 1134 -5.48 32.90 72.52
N GLY A 1135 -5.09 32.74 73.79
CA GLY A 1135 -4.71 31.44 74.37
C GLY A 1135 -3.65 30.65 73.58
N GLY A 1136 -2.42 31.17 73.49
CA GLY A 1136 -1.32 30.53 72.74
C GLY A 1136 -1.44 30.63 71.20
N LEU A 1137 -2.59 31.10 70.68
CA LEU A 1137 -2.82 31.42 69.27
C LEU A 1137 -2.60 32.92 69.01
N ALA A 1138 -1.98 33.26 67.89
CA ALA A 1138 -1.77 34.61 67.39
C ALA A 1138 -2.28 34.72 65.94
N LEU A 1139 -3.18 35.67 65.69
CA LEU A 1139 -3.81 35.91 64.39
C LEU A 1139 -3.41 37.28 63.86
N ALA A 1140 -2.75 37.32 62.70
CA ALA A 1140 -2.30 38.55 62.05
C ALA A 1140 -2.89 38.65 60.62
N PRO A 1141 -3.87 39.55 60.40
CA PRO A 1141 -4.33 39.86 59.05
C PRO A 1141 -3.21 40.48 58.20
N LEU A 1142 -3.25 40.23 56.89
CA LEU A 1142 -2.28 40.72 55.92
C LEU A 1142 -3.00 41.41 54.76
N LEU A 1143 -2.54 42.59 54.37
CA LEU A 1143 -3.08 43.38 53.25
C LEU A 1143 -1.93 43.93 52.39
N GLY A 1144 -2.06 43.91 51.07
CA GLY A 1144 -0.98 44.36 50.19
C GLY A 1144 -1.28 44.36 48.70
N LEU A 1145 -0.24 44.57 47.90
CA LEU A 1145 -0.26 44.60 46.44
C LEU A 1145 0.90 43.80 45.86
N THR A 1146 0.68 43.16 44.72
CA THR A 1146 1.73 42.51 43.91
C THR A 1146 1.71 43.09 42.50
N VAL A 1147 2.83 43.64 42.04
CA VAL A 1147 3.04 44.12 40.67
C VAL A 1147 3.91 43.13 39.91
N ARG A 1148 3.57 42.88 38.65
CA ARG A 1148 4.29 41.95 37.77
C ARG A 1148 4.49 42.58 36.41
N HIS A 1149 5.67 42.38 35.83
CA HIS A 1149 5.98 42.71 34.45
C HIS A 1149 6.75 41.58 33.80
N GLN A 1150 6.44 41.26 32.54
CA GLN A 1150 7.12 40.22 31.77
C GLN A 1150 7.36 40.72 30.35
N ARG A 1151 8.57 40.49 29.84
CA ARG A 1151 8.95 40.76 28.46
C ARG A 1151 9.45 39.49 27.80
N ASP A 1152 8.89 39.24 26.63
CA ASP A 1152 9.19 38.12 25.76
C ASP A 1152 9.83 38.68 24.48
N ALA A 1153 11.02 38.19 24.11
CA ALA A 1153 11.67 38.57 22.86
C ALA A 1153 10.91 38.03 21.62
N ALA A 1154 11.08 38.70 20.48
CA ALA A 1154 10.68 38.18 19.17
C ALA A 1154 11.51 36.93 18.85
N LEU A 1155 10.94 35.98 18.12
CA LEU A 1155 11.64 34.76 17.72
C LEU A 1155 11.23 34.35 16.31
N THR A 1156 12.13 33.64 15.64
CA THR A 1156 11.88 32.98 14.36
C THR A 1156 12.28 31.51 14.48
N GLU A 1157 11.40 30.62 14.03
CA GLU A 1157 11.67 29.19 13.98
C GLU A 1157 12.60 28.83 12.81
N ARG A 1158 13.42 27.81 13.03
CA ARG A 1158 14.33 27.18 12.06
C ARG A 1158 13.96 25.72 11.86
N ASN A 1159 14.49 25.09 10.81
CA ASN A 1159 14.28 23.67 10.47
C ASN A 1159 12.82 23.28 10.19
N ALA A 1160 12.07 24.19 9.56
CA ALA A 1160 10.66 23.98 9.27
C ALA A 1160 10.23 24.48 7.88
N GLY A 1161 11.17 24.89 7.02
CA GLY A 1161 10.86 25.36 5.66
C GLY A 1161 9.72 26.38 5.62
N VAL A 1162 8.70 26.10 4.80
CA VAL A 1162 7.49 26.91 4.64
C VAL A 1162 6.56 26.95 5.86
N TYR A 1163 6.81 26.11 6.87
CA TYR A 1163 5.99 26.00 8.08
C TYR A 1163 6.56 26.78 9.28
N ALA A 1164 7.73 27.41 9.12
CA ALA A 1164 8.41 28.17 10.17
C ALA A 1164 7.60 29.41 10.58
N LEU A 1165 7.42 29.61 11.89
CA LEU A 1165 6.75 30.81 12.42
C LEU A 1165 7.74 31.91 12.78
N GLN A 1166 7.34 33.16 12.52
CA GLN A 1166 7.92 34.36 13.07
C GLN A 1166 6.96 34.96 14.10
N LEU A 1167 7.40 35.11 15.35
CA LEU A 1167 6.61 35.68 16.43
C LEU A 1167 7.15 37.05 16.85
N SER A 1168 6.25 38.00 17.07
CA SER A 1168 6.58 39.30 17.64
C SER A 1168 7.06 39.18 19.09
N ALA A 1169 7.76 40.23 19.54
CA ALA A 1169 7.95 40.45 20.97
C ALA A 1169 6.60 40.68 21.65
N ALA A 1170 6.50 40.37 22.94
CA ALA A 1170 5.31 40.63 23.74
C ALA A 1170 5.65 41.10 25.14
N ARG A 1171 4.72 41.83 25.76
CA ARG A 1171 4.83 42.34 27.12
C ARG A 1171 3.55 42.03 27.88
N ALA A 1172 3.67 41.62 29.14
CA ALA A 1172 2.54 41.46 30.05
C ALA A 1172 2.80 42.24 31.33
N SER A 1173 1.76 42.86 31.87
CA SER A 1173 1.82 43.53 33.17
C SER A 1173 0.59 43.13 33.99
N ALA A 1174 0.72 42.99 35.31
CA ALA A 1174 -0.41 42.73 36.17
C ALA A 1174 -0.22 43.38 37.54
N VAL A 1175 -1.34 43.82 38.13
CA VAL A 1175 -1.42 44.24 39.52
C VAL A 1175 -2.45 43.35 40.22
N GLU A 1176 -2.05 42.73 41.31
CA GLU A 1176 -2.89 41.85 42.12
C GLU A 1176 -3.01 42.43 43.53
N GLY A 1177 -4.21 42.38 44.10
CA GLY A 1177 -4.39 42.60 45.53
C GLY A 1177 -3.81 41.43 46.31
N VAL A 1178 -3.44 41.65 47.55
CA VAL A 1178 -3.06 40.59 48.49
C VAL A 1178 -3.88 40.80 49.75
N PHE A 1179 -4.65 39.79 50.13
CA PHE A 1179 -5.29 39.74 51.44
C PHE A 1179 -5.04 38.37 52.05
N GLY A 1180 -4.89 38.29 53.36
CA GLY A 1180 -4.58 37.02 53.98
C GLY A 1180 -4.60 37.03 55.49
N LEU A 1181 -4.32 35.86 56.05
CA LEU A 1181 -4.27 35.63 57.48
C LEU A 1181 -3.04 34.78 57.80
N ARG A 1182 -2.25 35.24 58.77
CA ARG A 1182 -1.21 34.44 59.43
C ARG A 1182 -1.70 34.00 60.78
N VAL A 1183 -1.60 32.70 61.01
CA VAL A 1183 -1.95 32.05 62.26
C VAL A 1183 -0.67 31.45 62.82
N ARG A 1184 -0.36 31.73 64.08
CA ARG A 1184 0.75 31.10 64.80
C ARG A 1184 0.24 30.55 66.11
N HIS A 1185 0.51 29.28 66.37
CA HIS A 1185 0.25 28.66 67.66
C HIS A 1185 1.57 28.19 68.27
N GLU A 1186 1.81 28.54 69.52
CA GLU A 1186 3.02 28.14 70.25
C GLU A 1186 2.67 27.47 71.57
N ALA A 1187 3.13 26.23 71.72
CA ALA A 1187 3.08 25.43 72.93
C ALA A 1187 4.52 25.14 73.37
N VAL A 1188 5.20 26.19 73.83
CA VAL A 1188 6.60 26.15 74.28
C VAL A 1188 6.63 26.26 75.81
N ASP A 1189 7.34 25.35 76.46
CA ASP A 1189 7.60 25.40 77.89
C ASP A 1189 8.54 26.58 78.19
N ALA A 1190 8.00 27.58 78.92
CA ALA A 1190 8.68 28.81 79.25
C ALA A 1190 9.98 28.62 80.06
N ARG A 1191 10.19 27.47 80.71
CA ARG A 1191 11.38 27.21 81.54
C ARG A 1191 12.56 26.66 80.78
N ASN A 1192 12.33 25.93 79.69
CA ASN A 1192 13.40 25.24 78.95
C ASN A 1192 13.40 25.51 77.44
N GLY A 1193 12.45 26.32 76.94
CA GLY A 1193 12.37 26.73 75.54
C GLY A 1193 12.00 25.61 74.58
N ARG A 1194 11.52 24.46 75.08
CA ARG A 1194 11.15 23.29 74.26
C ARG A 1194 9.66 23.26 73.99
N GLY A 1195 9.31 22.75 72.82
CA GLY A 1195 7.90 22.56 72.49
C GLY A 1195 7.62 22.67 71.00
N TRP A 1196 6.34 22.83 70.70
CA TRP A 1196 5.82 22.82 69.34
C TRP A 1196 5.39 24.21 68.92
N ARG A 1197 5.64 24.50 67.65
CA ARG A 1197 5.15 25.69 66.99
C ARG A 1197 4.49 25.30 65.67
N VAL A 1198 3.32 25.88 65.43
CA VAL A 1198 2.60 25.75 64.17
C VAL A 1198 2.43 27.15 63.59
N ASP A 1199 2.87 27.38 62.36
CA ASP A 1199 2.54 28.58 61.61
C ASP A 1199 1.73 28.19 60.37
N ALA A 1200 0.62 28.88 60.13
CA ALA A 1200 -0.17 28.77 58.91
C ALA A 1200 -0.32 30.16 58.28
N GLU A 1201 -0.28 30.23 56.96
CA GLU A 1201 -0.56 31.43 56.18
C GLU A 1201 -1.53 31.07 55.06
N LEU A 1202 -2.57 31.87 54.90
CA LEU A 1202 -3.51 31.80 53.78
C LEU A 1202 -3.56 33.16 53.09
N LEU A 1203 -3.42 33.16 51.77
CA LEU A 1203 -3.39 34.35 50.91
C LEU A 1203 -4.40 34.21 49.77
N GLY A 1204 -5.23 35.24 49.59
CA GLY A 1204 -6.03 35.49 48.39
C GLY A 1204 -5.40 36.60 47.56
N ARG A 1205 -5.39 36.42 46.22
CA ARG A 1205 -4.77 37.34 45.26
C ARG A 1205 -5.69 37.63 44.08
N PRO A 1206 -6.65 38.57 44.21
CA PRO A 1206 -7.50 38.99 43.11
C PRO A 1206 -6.68 39.86 42.14
N THR A 1207 -6.88 39.65 40.83
CA THR A 1207 -6.28 40.51 39.80
C THR A 1207 -7.04 41.83 39.73
N LEU A 1208 -6.36 42.93 40.04
CA LEU A 1208 -6.92 44.30 40.01
C LEU A 1208 -6.72 44.94 38.64
N TYR A 1209 -5.56 44.70 38.00
CA TYR A 1209 -5.24 45.18 36.66
C TYR A 1209 -4.46 44.12 35.89
N ARG A 1210 -4.68 44.02 34.58
CA ARG A 1210 -3.90 43.14 33.71
C ARG A 1210 -3.81 43.64 32.28
N GLN A 1211 -2.58 43.72 31.78
CA GLN A 1211 -2.24 43.77 30.38
C GLN A 1211 -1.70 42.41 29.94
N ALA A 1212 -2.39 41.75 29.02
CA ALA A 1212 -2.03 40.40 28.57
C ALA A 1212 -0.90 40.42 27.53
N ALA A 1213 0.01 39.44 27.59
CA ALA A 1213 1.01 39.24 26.53
C ALA A 1213 0.36 38.63 25.28
N VAL A 1214 -0.06 39.49 24.36
CA VAL A 1214 -0.50 39.09 23.03
C VAL A 1214 0.70 39.09 22.09
N ARG A 1215 0.95 37.96 21.42
CA ARG A 1215 1.96 37.85 20.35
C ARG A 1215 1.28 37.78 19.01
N GLN A 1216 1.83 38.49 18.03
CA GLN A 1216 1.51 38.31 16.63
C GLN A 1216 2.43 37.24 16.04
N ALA A 1217 1.89 36.35 15.22
CA ALA A 1217 2.64 35.37 14.45
C ALA A 1217 2.33 35.48 12.97
N ARG A 1218 3.29 35.07 12.14
CA ARG A 1218 3.14 34.86 10.69
C ARG A 1218 4.02 33.71 10.24
N PHE A 1219 3.73 33.14 9.07
CA PHE A 1219 4.61 32.16 8.44
C PHE A 1219 5.78 32.86 7.74
N ALA A 1220 6.99 32.33 7.91
CA ALA A 1220 8.20 32.94 7.37
C ALA A 1220 8.23 32.93 5.83
N SER A 1221 7.57 31.94 5.20
CA SER A 1221 7.40 31.82 3.75
C SER A 1221 6.35 32.76 3.16
N LEU A 1222 5.53 33.38 3.99
CA LEU A 1222 4.49 34.33 3.58
C LEU A 1222 4.83 35.72 4.16
N PRO A 1223 5.86 36.42 3.63
CA PRO A 1223 6.33 37.68 4.18
C PRO A 1223 5.27 38.78 4.17
N ASP A 1224 4.44 38.79 3.13
CA ASP A 1224 3.30 39.71 2.96
C ASP A 1224 2.00 39.18 3.58
N GLY A 1225 2.06 38.00 4.21
CA GLY A 1225 0.89 37.33 4.74
C GLY A 1225 0.30 37.93 6.03
N GLY A 1226 -0.99 37.72 6.20
CA GLY A 1226 -1.81 38.01 7.37
C GLY A 1226 -1.16 37.53 8.66
N ARG A 1227 -1.17 38.43 9.65
CA ARG A 1227 -0.70 38.14 11.01
C ARG A 1227 -1.85 37.59 11.83
N PHE A 1228 -1.56 36.62 12.69
CA PHE A 1228 -2.53 36.07 13.62
C PHE A 1228 -2.05 36.15 15.06
N THR A 1229 -2.99 36.38 15.97
CA THR A 1229 -2.71 36.50 17.40
C THR A 1229 -2.65 35.14 18.08
N LEU A 1230 -1.61 34.89 18.86
CA LEU A 1230 -1.60 33.79 19.81
C LEU A 1230 -2.45 34.17 21.03
N ALA A 1231 -3.38 33.29 21.40
CA ALA A 1231 -4.27 33.51 22.54
C ALA A 1231 -3.47 33.74 23.84
N ALA A 1232 -3.81 34.81 24.57
CA ALA A 1232 -3.21 35.12 25.86
C ALA A 1232 -3.90 34.35 27.02
N ASP A 1233 -3.21 34.17 28.14
CA ASP A 1233 -3.77 33.50 29.32
C ASP A 1233 -4.89 34.34 29.95
N ARG A 1234 -6.03 33.71 30.30
CA ARG A 1234 -7.12 34.37 31.04
C ARG A 1234 -6.76 34.56 32.52
N ALA A 1235 -7.20 35.67 33.11
CA ALA A 1235 -6.96 35.95 34.52
C ALA A 1235 -7.81 34.99 35.38
N ARG A 1236 -7.24 34.47 36.46
CA ARG A 1236 -7.95 33.63 37.44
C ARG A 1236 -7.54 34.07 38.83
N PHE A 1237 -8.47 34.01 39.78
CA PHE A 1237 -8.20 34.28 41.18
C PHE A 1237 -7.04 33.41 41.68
N GLY A 1238 -5.98 34.06 42.18
CA GLY A 1238 -4.83 33.37 42.76
C GLY A 1238 -5.04 33.13 44.24
N TYR A 1239 -4.54 32.00 44.74
CA TYR A 1239 -4.47 31.76 46.19
C TYR A 1239 -3.17 31.04 46.55
N GLY A 1240 -2.76 31.17 47.79
CA GLY A 1240 -1.57 30.52 48.33
C GLY A 1240 -1.78 30.16 49.79
N GLY A 1241 -1.18 29.05 50.20
CA GLY A 1241 -1.23 28.53 51.56
C GLY A 1241 0.12 27.96 51.94
N ARG A 1242 0.55 28.24 53.17
CA ARG A 1242 1.75 27.67 53.78
C ARG A 1242 1.38 27.13 55.15
N LEU A 1243 1.85 25.93 55.48
CA LEU A 1243 1.76 25.34 56.80
C LEU A 1243 3.15 24.89 57.21
N SER A 1244 3.59 25.27 58.41
CA SER A 1244 4.84 24.81 59.00
C SER A 1244 4.64 24.34 60.42
N LEU A 1245 5.18 23.16 60.72
CA LEU A 1245 5.25 22.57 62.04
C LEU A 1245 6.73 22.51 62.44
N SER A 1246 7.06 23.02 63.61
CA SER A 1246 8.41 22.89 64.16
C SER A 1246 8.38 22.42 65.61
N HIS A 1247 9.39 21.63 65.96
CA HIS A 1247 9.60 21.12 67.30
C HIS A 1247 11.03 21.40 67.74
N GLN A 1248 11.17 22.06 68.89
CA GLN A 1248 12.46 22.35 69.50
C GLN A 1248 12.72 21.40 70.67
N GLY A 1249 13.67 20.47 70.49
CA GLY A 1249 14.06 19.46 71.47
C GLY A 1249 15.34 19.81 72.24
N LYS A 1250 15.89 18.84 72.97
CA LYS A 1250 17.13 18.99 73.75
C LYS A 1250 18.38 19.21 72.91
N ALA A 1251 18.51 18.46 71.81
CA ALA A 1251 19.74 18.33 71.02
C ALA A 1251 19.55 18.70 69.53
N GLY A 1252 18.40 19.28 69.19
CA GLY A 1252 18.09 19.59 67.80
C GLY A 1252 16.69 20.15 67.60
N ARG A 1253 16.48 20.66 66.38
CA ARG A 1253 15.23 21.24 65.92
C ARG A 1253 14.75 20.49 64.66
N PHE A 1254 13.47 20.15 64.67
CA PHE A 1254 12.77 19.57 63.53
C PHE A 1254 11.82 20.60 62.93
N ASP A 1255 11.83 20.76 61.61
CA ASP A 1255 10.91 21.61 60.86
C ASP A 1255 10.30 20.82 59.69
N LEU A 1256 8.97 20.84 59.59
CA LEU A 1256 8.20 20.31 58.46
C LEU A 1256 7.39 21.45 57.82
N LYS A 1257 7.51 21.63 56.51
CA LYS A 1257 6.81 22.70 55.78
C LYS A 1257 6.08 22.17 54.56
N VAL A 1258 4.83 22.61 54.38
CA VAL A 1258 3.95 22.25 53.25
C VAL A 1258 3.44 23.52 52.59
N TYR A 1259 3.41 23.52 51.26
CA TYR A 1259 2.96 24.64 50.44
C TYR A 1259 1.89 24.18 49.46
N ALA A 1260 0.82 24.95 49.34
CA ALA A 1260 -0.22 24.73 48.34
C ALA A 1260 -0.63 26.05 47.72
N GLY A 1261 -0.70 26.14 46.40
CA GLY A 1261 -1.11 27.37 45.76
C GLY A 1261 -1.60 27.18 44.34
N ARG A 1262 -2.43 28.13 43.90
CA ARG A 1262 -2.86 28.23 42.51
C ARG A 1262 -2.59 29.63 42.00
N GLU A 1263 -1.93 29.70 40.86
CA GLU A 1263 -1.61 30.97 40.20
C GLU A 1263 -1.91 30.86 38.72
N ASN A 1264 -2.79 31.74 38.20
CA ASN A 1264 -3.17 31.80 36.77
C ASN A 1264 -3.55 30.43 36.16
N GLY A 1265 -4.19 29.56 36.94
CA GLY A 1265 -4.67 28.26 36.51
C GLY A 1265 -3.69 27.09 36.73
N MET A 1266 -2.42 27.35 37.05
CA MET A 1266 -1.45 26.31 37.45
C MET A 1266 -1.56 26.03 38.95
N GLN A 1267 -1.78 24.77 39.32
CA GLN A 1267 -1.67 24.29 40.70
C GLN A 1267 -0.22 23.87 40.96
N ASP A 1268 0.37 24.39 42.03
CA ASP A 1268 1.61 23.86 42.60
C ASP A 1268 1.26 23.25 43.95
N ARG A 1269 1.34 21.92 44.02
CA ARG A 1269 1.37 21.18 45.28
C ARG A 1269 2.85 20.96 45.57
N GLY A 1270 3.41 21.71 46.51
CA GLY A 1270 4.79 21.47 46.93
C GLY A 1270 4.91 20.10 47.56
N GLU A 1271 6.00 19.38 47.27
CA GLU A 1271 6.39 18.24 48.09
C GLU A 1271 6.76 18.74 49.51
N PRO A 1272 6.44 17.98 50.58
CA PRO A 1272 6.75 18.36 51.95
C PRO A 1272 8.27 18.45 52.15
N GLY A 1273 8.76 19.58 52.66
CA GLY A 1273 10.15 19.74 53.08
C GLY A 1273 10.30 19.38 54.55
N ALA A 1274 11.14 18.40 54.88
CA ALA A 1274 11.51 18.03 56.24
C ALA A 1274 12.99 18.35 56.49
N GLY A 1275 13.29 19.09 57.55
CA GLY A 1275 14.64 19.42 57.96
C GLY A 1275 14.89 19.05 59.42
N CYS A 1276 15.99 18.34 59.68
CA CYS A 1276 16.54 18.11 61.02
C CYS A 1276 17.85 18.86 61.13
N THR A 1277 17.97 19.75 62.11
CA THR A 1277 19.25 20.37 62.47
C THR A 1277 19.66 19.88 63.85
N TYR A 1278 20.84 19.27 63.92
CA TYR A 1278 21.50 18.92 65.17
C TYR A 1278 22.42 20.08 65.57
N SER A 1279 22.32 20.50 66.82
CA SER A 1279 23.32 21.40 67.42
C SER A 1279 24.52 20.56 67.85
N GLU A 1280 25.68 20.77 67.23
CA GLU A 1280 26.94 20.61 67.96
C GLU A 1280 27.18 21.83 68.85
#